data_AF-A0A7Y9UBL7-F1
#
_entry.id   AF-A0A7Y9UBL7-F1
#
_cell.length_a   1.000
_cell.length_b   1.000
_cell.length_c   1.000
_cell.angle_alpha   90.00
_cell.angle_beta   90.00
_cell.angle_gamma   90.00
#
_symmetry.space_group_name_H-M   'P 1'
#
loop_
_entity.id
_entity.type
_entity.pdbx_description
1 polymer ?
#
loop_
_entity_poly.entity_id
_entity_poly.type
_entity_poly.pdbx_seq_one_letter_code
_entity_poly.pdbx_strand_id
1 'polypeptide(L)'
;MVAPDATGLRARILSTGGLLVVAAMVLVLLAMLYPRQQLIERLRAEPRNDELSVSYLANLLSSEPDNDELRILLAERHFALGQTDRTEATLQPMLRKALASEDTRQRLYRLTYRLLEQRANAARPDSPEALALRTQLIEALQARLSMDWTTPQLLEFARKATALEQLGLAQRFHALIRFDSEGDRAPWFEEAVRTALWAQDYTGAATLHLRALPISPTLERQRMHLREAMRILQSGNLLDKALAVAENHAELVGNDRALLDYLTRLSLAANRPAEAQGYARRLLQMSARPPAAPLRWLARVVDLLVSPAQAAEPVPQAASPAASAAGAPAAGDPRLPFDDGAYLLAFQTFLANRNQSDAWRVAASAVRQAPANIAWRERLAQVSEWVGKPEEALEHWRSLATLTAGPGGDRTILNRALQAVLRLAPSLNDDEVMLSTWIQVGTMRKLTIEETLGIVALTERLGRPEEGMQWLLDSDLRQPDRRLLDTRAGLAERMGDLPAAIDALRLLIQRDGATVPRAMRLARMHGVRGEHAMAYEALVPLAGKAAETDLDYWRLLANLAWTLQIESQALQALTITTRQGELDPIEADRLLQLLRTRHPQDAARFAEKAWVQLQQPAYLTAALDLWWSARDLPAMERLFGRLDAAAEQAMASDGYFWVLRAQWHQARHEMPAALADMRRALEASPDHIDTRIAYLFMLIDAGAQGELQRMLSTWREQAIANPAYDPAYAAGYLVLEQPNQALPFWRRQVPLHPNDPLWLTGYADVLEAAGKVRSAEQVRRQALVLTRQRLLDPALRAAAPPDLVQSLQLQLARLQLATTQGDGQLRAITTLTGPDGLLADTAVSPANRAAALELVLGWMLSTEQHDQARLWLWRRYGTTLARPDWAEMMLALNDGHLAHISALLDHPDADRLPQGLRIEALQALGHTARAQALRIAQLQLRDDDGQHETYTDTAWRQSRRVEYGLDLGRDAVHANRQSLALWLPLSETMRLRVDAEQSSQRAGLSRSTGTPELGLIAAQDRALSALLQFQPDRALQMEASLGQRSAERSFATGTLSASVQPVSRLTLRADLGFNARATDTAPLAVAGRQQEARLGADLRLTQTTPVRVTLRAAQLDLQSGERLGTALGLDWEIGQVLRGATPDLSVRVFGSYTRYRRTGSALPGWTARLTPDGSQPDAAFFVPDSFALHGVGLSAGLAARDSYTRAWRPFLDLSLTHHSRLGAGYGATVGVAGRLLGSDLLLLQLGTSRSGTGSDARALGLRYVLPF
;
A
#
# COMPACT_ATOMS: atom_id res chain seq x y z
N MET A 1 31.59 -61.63 -47.99
CA MET A 1 32.92 -61.36 -48.58
C MET A 1 33.24 -59.89 -48.38
N VAL A 2 34.29 -59.63 -47.58
CA VAL A 2 35.26 -58.51 -47.56
C VAL A 2 34.76 -57.06 -47.79
N ALA A 3 35.01 -56.22 -46.78
CA ALA A 3 34.88 -54.76 -46.78
C ALA A 3 35.93 -54.05 -47.66
N PRO A 4 35.74 -52.76 -47.96
CA PRO A 4 36.88 -51.84 -47.89
C PRO A 4 36.58 -50.50 -47.19
N ASP A 5 37.43 -50.23 -46.21
CA ASP A 5 38.16 -49.01 -45.84
C ASP A 5 37.58 -47.60 -45.97
N ALA A 6 37.68 -46.91 -44.83
CA ALA A 6 37.52 -45.48 -44.61
C ALA A 6 38.87 -44.75 -44.64
N THR A 7 38.98 -43.70 -45.45
CA THR A 7 39.75 -42.45 -45.24
C THR A 7 39.05 -41.38 -46.10
N GLY A 8 38.76 -40.14 -45.74
CA GLY A 8 39.25 -39.25 -44.70
C GLY A 8 39.50 -37.85 -45.31
N LEU A 9 38.47 -37.16 -45.83
CA LEU A 9 38.56 -35.79 -46.36
C LEU A 9 37.61 -34.85 -45.60
N ARG A 10 38.14 -34.16 -44.59
CA ARG A 10 37.45 -33.07 -43.86
C ARG A 10 37.41 -31.82 -44.74
N ALA A 11 36.20 -31.43 -45.16
CA ALA A 11 35.93 -30.12 -45.74
C ALA A 11 36.04 -29.04 -44.65
N ARG A 12 36.90 -28.03 -44.87
CA ARG A 12 36.99 -26.83 -44.02
C ARG A 12 35.75 -25.95 -44.26
N ILE A 13 34.99 -25.69 -43.19
CA ILE A 13 33.68 -25.02 -43.21
C ILE A 13 33.80 -23.47 -43.28
N LEU A 14 34.99 -22.88 -43.11
CA LEU A 14 35.20 -21.43 -43.28
C LEU A 14 36.55 -21.12 -43.94
N SER A 15 36.57 -20.13 -44.84
CA SER A 15 37.79 -19.51 -45.35
C SER A 15 38.40 -18.59 -44.29
N THR A 16 39.72 -18.44 -44.29
CA THR A 16 40.49 -17.61 -43.35
C THR A 16 40.01 -16.15 -43.31
N GLY A 17 39.44 -15.64 -44.40
CA GLY A 17 38.84 -14.31 -44.46
C GLY A 17 37.51 -14.18 -43.72
N GLY A 18 36.65 -15.22 -43.73
CA GLY A 18 35.38 -15.22 -42.99
C GLY A 18 35.59 -15.26 -41.47
N LEU A 19 36.68 -15.90 -41.03
CA LEU A 19 37.06 -15.96 -39.62
C LEU A 19 37.55 -14.59 -39.11
N LEU A 20 38.23 -13.80 -39.95
CA LEU A 20 38.67 -12.45 -39.63
C LEU A 20 37.51 -11.45 -39.52
N VAL A 21 36.47 -11.58 -40.35
CA VAL A 21 35.28 -10.71 -40.30
C VAL A 21 34.44 -10.99 -39.05
N VAL A 22 34.26 -12.27 -38.69
CA VAL A 22 33.58 -12.66 -37.44
C VAL A 22 34.36 -12.17 -36.23
N ALA A 23 35.69 -12.29 -36.24
CA ALA A 23 36.54 -11.78 -35.16
C ALA A 23 36.47 -10.25 -35.01
N ALA A 24 36.46 -9.50 -36.13
CA ALA A 24 36.35 -8.04 -36.11
C ALA A 24 34.96 -7.57 -35.59
N MET A 25 33.89 -8.26 -35.98
CA MET A 25 32.53 -7.94 -35.55
C MET A 25 32.32 -8.22 -34.05
N VAL A 26 32.93 -9.29 -33.52
CA VAL A 26 32.94 -9.61 -32.09
C VAL A 26 33.75 -8.57 -31.30
N LEU A 27 34.87 -8.08 -31.84
CA LEU A 27 35.70 -7.05 -31.19
C LEU A 27 34.99 -5.68 -31.11
N VAL A 28 34.25 -5.29 -32.15
CA VAL A 28 33.45 -4.04 -32.15
C VAL A 28 32.26 -4.15 -31.19
N LEU A 29 31.61 -5.31 -31.13
CA LEU A 29 30.52 -5.59 -30.18
C LEU A 29 30.99 -5.51 -28.72
N LEU A 30 32.18 -6.03 -28.42
CA LEU A 30 32.79 -5.96 -27.08
C LEU A 30 33.18 -4.52 -26.69
N ALA A 31 33.61 -3.70 -27.64
CA ALA A 31 33.99 -2.31 -27.38
C ALA A 31 32.79 -1.38 -27.10
N MET A 32 31.61 -1.67 -27.66
CA MET A 32 30.39 -0.89 -27.41
C MET A 32 29.64 -1.29 -26.13
N LEU A 33 29.80 -2.52 -25.63
CA LEU A 33 29.05 -3.04 -24.48
C LEU A 33 29.60 -2.66 -23.10
N TYR A 34 30.80 -2.05 -23.01
CA TYR A 34 31.48 -1.77 -21.74
C TYR A 34 32.11 -0.36 -21.69
N PRO A 35 31.37 0.69 -21.27
CA PRO A 35 31.94 2.02 -21.08
C PRO A 35 32.87 2.04 -19.85
N ARG A 36 34.16 2.32 -20.11
CA ARG A 36 35.33 2.24 -19.20
C ARG A 36 35.14 2.82 -17.78
N GLN A 37 34.28 3.81 -17.58
CA GLN A 37 34.02 4.40 -16.25
C GLN A 37 33.14 3.52 -15.34
N GLN A 38 32.18 2.78 -15.90
CA GLN A 38 31.30 1.90 -15.11
C GLN A 38 32.02 0.63 -14.62
N LEU A 39 33.13 0.26 -15.25
CA LEU A 39 33.94 -0.89 -14.87
C LEU A 39 34.81 -0.61 -13.64
N ILE A 40 35.39 0.61 -13.54
CA ILE A 40 36.24 1.03 -12.41
C ILE A 40 35.41 1.16 -11.12
N GLU A 41 34.17 1.68 -11.21
CA GLU A 41 33.25 1.74 -10.07
C GLU A 41 32.80 0.36 -9.59
N ARG A 42 32.58 -0.60 -10.50
CA ARG A 42 32.28 -2.00 -10.13
C ARG A 42 33.48 -2.67 -9.45
N LEU A 43 34.71 -2.45 -9.93
CA LEU A 43 35.93 -2.97 -9.30
C LEU A 43 36.21 -2.35 -7.91
N ARG A 44 35.78 -1.11 -7.66
CA ARG A 44 35.78 -0.53 -6.30
C ARG A 44 34.78 -1.20 -5.37
N ALA A 45 33.59 -1.52 -5.88
CA ALA A 45 32.51 -2.12 -5.10
C ALA A 45 32.67 -3.63 -4.87
N GLU A 46 33.57 -4.30 -5.59
CA GLU A 46 33.81 -5.74 -5.47
C GLU A 46 34.56 -6.08 -4.15
N PRO A 47 33.95 -6.84 -3.23
CA PRO A 47 34.54 -7.13 -1.92
C PRO A 47 35.55 -8.30 -1.95
N ARG A 48 35.64 -9.05 -3.06
CA ARG A 48 36.53 -10.22 -3.17
C ARG A 48 37.96 -9.80 -3.57
N ASN A 49 38.88 -9.92 -2.62
CA ASN A 49 40.32 -9.71 -2.82
C ASN A 49 40.95 -10.95 -3.48
N ASP A 50 40.56 -11.29 -4.70
CA ASP A 50 41.03 -12.51 -5.37
C ASP A 50 42.23 -12.22 -6.28
N GLU A 51 43.15 -13.17 -6.46
CA GLU A 51 44.35 -13.00 -7.31
C GLU A 51 44.01 -12.58 -8.76
N LEU A 52 42.86 -13.03 -9.26
CA LEU A 52 42.33 -12.67 -10.59
C LEU A 52 42.06 -11.17 -10.73
N SER A 53 41.58 -10.52 -9.66
CA SER A 53 41.32 -9.08 -9.62
C SER A 53 42.62 -8.27 -9.64
N VAL A 54 43.67 -8.77 -8.99
CA VAL A 54 45.01 -8.17 -8.99
C VAL A 54 45.66 -8.28 -10.37
N SER A 55 45.59 -9.44 -11.02
CA SER A 55 46.10 -9.61 -12.39
C SER A 55 45.37 -8.70 -13.38
N TYR A 56 44.06 -8.51 -13.21
CA TYR A 56 43.27 -7.61 -14.03
C TYR A 56 43.63 -6.14 -13.80
N LEU A 57 43.74 -5.69 -12.54
CA LEU A 57 44.14 -4.33 -12.17
C LEU A 57 45.58 -4.01 -12.58
N ALA A 58 46.50 -4.97 -12.50
CA ALA A 58 47.88 -4.82 -12.97
C ALA A 58 47.95 -4.67 -14.50
N ASN A 59 47.18 -5.46 -15.25
CA ASN A 59 47.09 -5.32 -16.70
C ASN A 59 46.46 -3.97 -17.09
N LEU A 60 45.43 -3.52 -16.38
CA LEU A 60 44.80 -2.22 -16.64
C LEU A 60 45.77 -1.07 -16.33
N LEU A 61 46.50 -1.13 -15.22
CA LEU A 61 47.52 -0.14 -14.86
C LEU A 61 48.71 -0.15 -15.84
N SER A 62 49.02 -1.28 -16.47
CA SER A 62 50.06 -1.33 -17.52
C SER A 62 49.67 -0.56 -18.79
N SER A 63 48.36 -0.50 -19.10
CA SER A 63 47.83 0.30 -20.21
C SER A 63 47.65 1.78 -19.85
N GLU A 64 47.63 2.12 -18.56
CA GLU A 64 47.45 3.48 -18.03
C GLU A 64 48.43 3.78 -16.88
N PRO A 65 49.73 3.97 -17.16
CA PRO A 65 50.73 4.07 -16.11
C PRO A 65 50.49 5.23 -15.13
N ASP A 66 49.93 6.36 -15.58
CA ASP A 66 49.81 7.58 -14.77
C ASP A 66 48.51 7.70 -13.94
N ASN A 67 47.68 6.64 -13.89
CA ASN A 67 46.40 6.66 -13.18
C ASN A 67 46.58 6.38 -11.67
N ASP A 68 46.66 7.46 -10.88
CA ASP A 68 46.92 7.41 -9.42
C ASP A 68 45.85 6.63 -8.63
N GLU A 69 44.60 6.64 -9.09
CA GLU A 69 43.48 6.01 -8.41
C GLU A 69 43.48 4.49 -8.62
N LEU A 70 43.79 4.02 -9.83
CA LEU A 70 44.00 2.59 -10.09
C LEU A 70 45.22 2.07 -9.33
N ARG A 71 46.26 2.91 -9.19
CA ARG A 71 47.49 2.56 -8.50
C ARG A 71 47.30 2.39 -6.99
N ILE A 72 46.59 3.29 -6.31
CA ILE A 72 46.33 3.13 -4.88
C ILE A 72 45.39 1.97 -4.59
N LEU A 73 44.41 1.72 -5.48
CA LEU A 73 43.50 0.59 -5.35
C LEU A 73 44.25 -0.74 -5.52
N LEU A 74 45.17 -0.83 -6.48
CA LEU A 74 46.05 -1.99 -6.65
C LEU A 74 46.92 -2.21 -5.40
N ALA A 75 47.47 -1.14 -4.82
CA ALA A 75 48.24 -1.22 -3.58
C ALA A 75 47.41 -1.72 -2.39
N GLU A 76 46.18 -1.21 -2.20
CA GLU A 76 45.28 -1.68 -1.14
C GLU A 76 44.96 -3.18 -1.29
N ARG A 77 44.77 -3.67 -2.53
CA ARG A 77 44.53 -5.10 -2.80
C ARG A 77 45.78 -5.96 -2.55
N HIS A 78 46.96 -5.49 -2.96
CA HIS A 78 48.22 -6.17 -2.61
C HIS A 78 48.42 -6.25 -1.09
N PHE A 79 48.09 -5.18 -0.35
CA PHE A 79 48.21 -5.15 1.10
C PHE A 79 47.23 -6.12 1.76
N ALA A 80 45.98 -6.16 1.29
CA ALA A 80 44.95 -7.05 1.81
C ALA A 80 45.27 -8.54 1.56
N LEU A 81 46.03 -8.85 0.50
CA LEU A 81 46.55 -10.19 0.19
C LEU A 81 47.86 -10.54 0.91
N GLY A 82 48.37 -9.65 1.78
CA GLY A 82 49.62 -9.85 2.50
C GLY A 82 50.89 -9.65 1.67
N GLN A 83 50.79 -9.13 0.45
CA GLN A 83 51.92 -8.89 -0.47
C GLN A 83 52.55 -7.51 -0.20
N THR A 84 53.20 -7.34 0.95
CA THR A 84 53.75 -6.06 1.42
C THR A 84 54.78 -5.45 0.47
N ASP A 85 55.67 -6.28 -0.09
CA ASP A 85 56.73 -5.79 -0.97
C ASP A 85 56.16 -5.26 -2.30
N ARG A 86 55.11 -5.92 -2.82
CA ARG A 86 54.38 -5.45 -4.00
C ARG A 86 53.57 -4.20 -3.71
N THR A 87 52.99 -4.10 -2.51
CA THR A 87 52.27 -2.90 -2.06
C THR A 87 53.19 -1.68 -2.08
N GLU A 88 54.39 -1.81 -1.51
CA GLU A 88 55.33 -0.70 -1.49
C GLU A 88 55.86 -0.34 -2.89
N ALA A 89 56.22 -1.34 -3.69
CA ALA A 89 56.65 -1.11 -5.07
C ALA A 89 55.59 -0.37 -5.89
N THR A 90 54.30 -0.66 -5.64
CA THR A 90 53.17 0.01 -6.30
C THR A 90 53.00 1.46 -5.81
N LEU A 91 53.24 1.73 -4.53
CA LEU A 91 53.09 3.07 -3.93
C LEU A 91 54.29 3.99 -4.14
N GLN A 92 55.49 3.45 -4.37
CA GLN A 92 56.74 4.22 -4.48
C GLN A 92 56.65 5.47 -5.39
N PRO A 93 56.07 5.39 -6.60
CA PRO A 93 56.02 6.56 -7.48
C PRO A 93 55.01 7.61 -7.00
N MET A 94 54.04 7.25 -6.14
CA MET A 94 53.05 8.17 -5.58
C MET A 94 53.62 8.98 -4.42
N LEU A 95 54.57 8.43 -3.66
CA LEU A 95 55.16 9.09 -2.48
C LEU A 95 55.94 10.37 -2.82
N ARG A 96 56.37 10.54 -4.08
CA ARG A 96 57.10 11.73 -4.56
C ARG A 96 56.25 12.67 -5.41
N LYS A 97 54.99 12.31 -5.68
CA LYS A 97 54.06 13.07 -6.54
C LYS A 97 53.06 13.84 -5.67
N ALA A 98 52.79 15.10 -6.03
CA ALA A 98 51.71 15.87 -5.39
C ALA A 98 50.35 15.36 -5.90
N LEU A 99 49.54 14.77 -5.01
CA LEU A 99 48.23 14.19 -5.36
C LEU A 99 47.10 15.23 -5.29
N ALA A 100 46.29 15.30 -6.35
CA ALA A 100 45.21 16.28 -6.49
C ALA A 100 43.93 15.97 -5.67
N SER A 101 43.67 14.71 -5.31
CA SER A 101 42.45 14.27 -4.60
C SER A 101 42.69 14.12 -3.09
N GLU A 102 41.82 14.72 -2.26
CA GLU A 102 41.90 14.67 -0.78
C GLU A 102 41.62 13.26 -0.23
N ASP A 103 40.68 12.53 -0.83
CA ASP A 103 40.33 11.16 -0.43
C ASP A 103 41.46 10.18 -0.76
N THR A 104 42.03 10.27 -1.96
CA THR A 104 43.22 9.50 -2.36
C THR A 104 44.41 9.81 -1.44
N ARG A 105 44.52 11.06 -0.95
CA ARG A 105 45.54 11.50 0.01
C ARG A 105 45.32 10.90 1.41
N GLN A 106 44.09 10.93 1.96
CA GLN A 106 43.78 10.33 3.27
C GLN A 106 44.02 8.80 3.27
N ARG A 107 43.65 8.11 2.19
CA ARG A 107 43.88 6.67 2.02
C ARG A 107 45.37 6.35 1.94
N LEU A 108 46.14 7.16 1.23
CA LEU A 108 47.60 7.05 1.18
C LEU A 108 48.19 7.18 2.59
N TYR A 109 47.85 8.23 3.35
CA TYR A 109 48.39 8.44 4.71
C TYR A 109 48.03 7.33 5.69
N ARG A 110 46.84 6.74 5.57
CA ARG A 110 46.42 5.59 6.39
C ARG A 110 47.19 4.32 6.01
N LEU A 111 47.33 4.04 4.72
CA LEU A 111 47.99 2.84 4.22
C LEU A 111 49.50 2.88 4.47
N THR A 112 50.14 4.05 4.30
CA THR A 112 51.57 4.23 4.59
C THR A 112 51.89 4.10 6.08
N TYR A 113 51.04 4.63 6.96
CA TYR A 113 51.22 4.44 8.41
C TYR A 113 51.08 2.98 8.83
N ARG A 114 50.12 2.23 8.24
CA ARG A 114 49.97 0.79 8.51
C ARG A 114 51.14 -0.04 8.00
N LEU A 115 51.72 0.33 6.85
CA LEU A 115 52.95 -0.27 6.32
C LEU A 115 54.15 -0.03 7.25
N LEU A 116 54.30 1.21 7.75
CA LEU A 116 55.32 1.56 8.73
C LEU A 116 55.13 0.83 10.06
N GLU A 117 53.89 0.74 10.54
CA GLU A 117 53.53 0.00 11.75
C GLU A 117 53.82 -1.51 11.58
N GLN A 118 53.48 -2.12 10.44
CA GLN A 118 53.79 -3.53 10.16
C GLN A 118 55.30 -3.81 10.11
N ARG A 119 56.10 -2.90 9.55
CA ARG A 119 57.57 -2.99 9.56
C ARG A 119 58.17 -2.81 10.93
N ALA A 120 57.72 -1.79 11.66
CA ALA A 120 58.14 -1.56 13.04
C ALA A 120 57.83 -2.77 13.92
N ASN A 121 56.71 -3.46 13.66
CA ASN A 121 56.32 -4.68 14.37
C ASN A 121 57.08 -5.94 13.92
N ALA A 122 57.63 -5.99 12.69
CA ALA A 122 58.44 -7.10 12.18
C ALA A 122 59.95 -6.97 12.48
N ALA A 123 60.42 -5.75 12.74
CA ALA A 123 61.81 -5.45 13.09
C ALA A 123 62.16 -5.94 14.51
N ARG A 124 63.42 -6.32 14.72
CA ARG A 124 63.88 -6.79 16.05
C ARG A 124 63.92 -5.60 17.02
N PRO A 125 63.30 -5.69 18.22
CA PRO A 125 63.32 -4.61 19.22
C PRO A 125 64.76 -4.14 19.49
N ASP A 126 64.93 -2.83 19.62
CA ASP A 126 66.20 -2.13 19.90
C ASP A 126 67.31 -2.26 18.84
N SER A 127 67.00 -2.82 17.67
CA SER A 127 67.86 -2.63 16.50
C SER A 127 67.88 -1.16 16.10
N PRO A 128 68.98 -0.67 15.50
CA PRO A 128 69.02 0.69 14.94
C PRO A 128 67.93 0.92 13.88
N GLU A 129 67.48 -0.14 13.22
CA GLU A 129 66.34 -0.14 12.30
C GLU A 129 65.01 0.17 13.01
N ALA A 130 64.77 -0.39 14.20
CA ALA A 130 63.55 -0.12 14.98
C ALA A 130 63.48 1.33 15.50
N LEU A 131 64.62 1.92 15.88
CA LEU A 131 64.69 3.32 16.32
C LEU A 131 64.40 4.30 15.18
N ALA A 132 64.89 4.02 13.97
CA ALA A 132 64.59 4.81 12.78
C ALA A 132 63.10 4.75 12.41
N LEU A 133 62.48 3.57 12.51
CA LEU A 133 61.05 3.38 12.25
C LEU A 133 60.15 4.10 13.30
N ARG A 134 60.60 4.27 14.56
CA ARG A 134 59.85 4.98 15.61
C ARG A 134 59.72 6.48 15.33
N THR A 135 60.79 7.12 14.91
CA THR A 135 60.77 8.56 14.59
C THR A 135 59.82 8.85 13.42
N GLN A 136 59.81 7.96 12.41
CA GLN A 136 58.92 8.05 11.27
C GLN A 136 57.42 7.92 11.66
N LEU A 137 57.09 7.21 12.74
CA LEU A 137 55.72 7.10 13.25
C LEU A 137 55.22 8.38 13.94
N ILE A 138 56.08 9.12 14.64
CA ILE A 138 55.73 10.38 15.35
C ILE A 138 55.40 11.48 14.37
N GLU A 139 56.25 11.67 13.37
CA GLU A 139 56.07 12.66 12.31
C GLU A 139 54.76 12.41 11.55
N ALA A 140 54.42 11.13 11.34
CA ALA A 140 53.16 10.76 10.70
C ALA A 140 51.91 11.14 11.52
N LEU A 141 51.94 11.16 12.86
CA LEU A 141 50.76 11.52 13.69
C LEU A 141 50.53 13.02 13.79
N GLN A 142 51.60 13.81 13.87
CA GLN A 142 51.48 15.27 13.90
C GLN A 142 50.90 15.82 12.59
N ALA A 143 51.25 15.21 11.46
CA ALA A 143 50.69 15.54 10.15
C ALA A 143 49.16 15.35 10.04
N ARG A 144 48.50 14.70 11.02
CA ARG A 144 47.04 14.44 11.03
C ARG A 144 46.21 15.49 11.75
N LEU A 145 46.78 16.37 12.57
CA LEU A 145 46.02 17.41 13.30
C LEU A 145 45.37 18.47 12.39
N SER A 146 45.85 18.60 11.15
CA SER A 146 45.36 19.55 10.15
C SER A 146 44.23 19.00 9.27
N MET A 147 43.64 17.85 9.62
CA MET A 147 42.57 17.16 8.88
C MET A 147 41.37 16.85 9.80
N ASP A 148 40.18 16.63 9.23
CA ASP A 148 38.93 16.38 9.97
C ASP A 148 38.70 14.87 10.28
N TRP A 149 38.38 14.54 11.55
CA TRP A 149 38.27 13.15 12.08
C TRP A 149 37.07 12.92 13.03
N THR A 150 36.70 11.66 13.26
CA THR A 150 35.57 11.21 14.14
C THR A 150 35.97 10.99 15.62
N THR A 151 35.04 11.01 16.60
CA THR A 151 35.33 10.83 18.06
C THR A 151 36.17 9.59 18.41
N PRO A 152 35.90 8.38 17.84
CA PRO A 152 36.75 7.22 18.06
C PRO A 152 38.17 7.40 17.51
N GLN A 153 38.32 8.11 16.40
CA GLN A 153 39.62 8.44 15.81
C GLN A 153 40.34 9.51 16.64
N LEU A 154 39.63 10.51 17.18
CA LEU A 154 40.20 11.52 18.09
C LEU A 154 40.69 10.87 19.40
N LEU A 155 39.96 9.90 19.94
CA LEU A 155 40.41 9.06 21.07
C LEU A 155 41.57 8.13 20.67
N GLU A 156 41.57 7.57 19.46
CA GLU A 156 42.70 6.78 18.93
C GLU A 156 43.97 7.62 18.77
N PHE A 157 43.86 8.87 18.33
CA PHE A 157 44.99 9.79 18.19
C PHE A 157 45.45 10.33 19.53
N ALA A 158 44.54 10.65 20.45
CA ALA A 158 44.87 10.97 21.83
C ALA A 158 45.71 9.83 22.45
N ARG A 159 45.34 8.56 22.17
CA ARG A 159 46.05 7.36 22.64
C ARG A 159 47.40 7.13 21.94
N LYS A 160 47.45 7.18 20.60
CA LYS A 160 48.70 7.04 19.82
C LYS A 160 49.70 8.16 20.16
N ALA A 161 49.22 9.38 20.45
CA ALA A 161 50.04 10.50 20.92
C ALA A 161 50.58 10.28 22.34
N THR A 162 49.77 9.74 23.25
CA THR A 162 50.26 9.34 24.56
C THR A 162 51.25 8.16 24.51
N ALA A 163 51.12 7.18 23.59
CA ALA A 163 52.01 6.01 23.42
C ALA A 163 53.40 6.34 22.85
N LEU A 164 53.53 7.54 22.24
CA LEU A 164 54.78 8.14 21.79
C LEU A 164 55.24 9.29 22.71
N GLU A 165 54.60 9.49 23.88
CA GLU A 165 54.93 10.47 24.94
C GLU A 165 54.56 11.97 24.69
N GLN A 166 53.32 12.30 24.28
CA GLN A 166 52.89 13.70 23.93
C GLN A 166 51.52 14.18 24.54
N LEU A 167 51.49 15.10 25.54
CA LEU A 167 50.30 15.47 26.38
C LEU A 167 49.42 16.66 25.93
N GLY A 168 50.01 17.77 25.47
CA GLY A 168 49.22 18.93 24.98
C GLY A 168 48.45 18.60 23.70
N LEU A 169 48.93 17.58 22.98
CA LEU A 169 48.27 16.99 21.83
C LEU A 169 47.00 16.22 22.26
N ALA A 170 46.94 15.68 23.49
CA ALA A 170 45.81 14.93 24.03
C ALA A 170 44.66 15.81 24.55
N GLN A 171 44.90 16.92 25.27
CA GLN A 171 43.84 17.83 25.75
C GLN A 171 43.05 18.49 24.61
N ARG A 172 43.76 18.77 23.51
CA ARG A 172 43.17 19.28 22.28
C ARG A 172 42.27 18.24 21.61
N PHE A 173 42.57 16.96 21.77
CA PHE A 173 41.65 15.90 21.39
C PHE A 173 40.47 15.75 22.40
N HIS A 174 40.63 15.94 23.73
CA HIS A 174 39.55 15.82 24.73
C HIS A 174 38.47 16.92 24.67
N ALA A 175 38.87 18.16 24.40
CA ALA A 175 37.94 19.28 24.23
C ALA A 175 37.09 19.15 22.96
N LEU A 176 37.53 18.30 22.01
CA LEU A 176 36.80 17.96 20.79
C LEU A 176 35.82 16.78 20.99
N ILE A 177 35.77 16.17 22.20
CA ILE A 177 34.89 15.05 22.56
C ILE A 177 33.48 15.55 22.91
N ARG A 178 32.47 14.80 22.45
CA ARG A 178 31.05 15.04 22.73
C ARG A 178 30.46 13.78 23.38
N PHE A 179 29.63 13.91 24.43
CA PHE A 179 28.94 12.78 25.11
C PHE A 179 27.66 12.37 24.38
N ASP A 180 27.61 11.11 23.97
CA ASP A 180 26.41 10.44 23.46
C ASP A 180 25.59 9.91 24.65
N SER A 181 24.54 9.12 24.41
CA SER A 181 23.60 8.66 25.47
C SER A 181 24.19 7.81 26.62
N GLU A 182 25.50 7.48 26.68
CA GLU A 182 26.14 6.56 27.65
C GLU A 182 26.78 7.18 28.92
N GLY A 183 26.99 8.50 29.02
CA GLY A 183 27.40 9.15 30.30
C GLY A 183 28.68 8.58 30.98
N ASP A 184 28.70 8.34 32.32
CA ASP A 184 29.86 7.75 33.06
C ASP A 184 30.22 6.31 32.80
N ARG A 185 29.31 5.68 32.07
CA ARG A 185 29.44 4.34 31.54
C ARG A 185 29.78 4.35 30.08
N ALA A 186 29.79 5.52 29.42
CA ALA A 186 30.47 5.62 28.15
C ALA A 186 31.86 5.06 28.39
N PRO A 187 32.32 4.05 27.63
CA PRO A 187 33.56 3.34 27.95
C PRO A 187 34.80 4.27 28.02
N TRP A 188 34.63 5.55 27.68
CA TRP A 188 35.59 6.64 27.65
C TRP A 188 35.37 7.77 28.73
N PHE A 189 34.42 7.69 29.66
CA PHE A 189 34.10 8.81 30.58
C PHE A 189 35.04 9.00 31.77
N GLU A 190 35.39 7.93 32.50
CA GLU A 190 36.43 8.05 33.53
C GLU A 190 37.77 8.44 32.91
N GLU A 191 37.99 7.98 31.67
CA GLU A 191 39.10 8.41 30.84
C GLU A 191 39.03 9.93 30.63
N ALA A 192 37.84 10.48 30.38
CA ALA A 192 37.57 11.92 30.23
C ALA A 192 37.66 12.77 31.53
N VAL A 193 37.03 12.36 32.66
CA VAL A 193 36.99 13.14 33.93
C VAL A 193 38.37 13.31 34.54
N ARG A 194 39.22 12.28 34.46
CA ARG A 194 40.60 12.34 34.96
C ARG A 194 41.48 13.17 34.04
N THR A 195 41.30 13.04 32.73
CA THR A 195 42.01 13.91 31.79
C THR A 195 41.59 15.38 31.90
N ALA A 196 40.37 15.68 32.38
CA ALA A 196 39.89 17.04 32.67
C ALA A 196 40.37 17.57 34.03
N LEU A 197 40.43 16.72 35.07
CA LEU A 197 40.92 17.09 36.40
C LEU A 197 42.46 17.26 36.47
N TRP A 198 43.29 16.51 35.72
CA TRP A 198 44.74 16.80 35.56
C TRP A 198 44.99 18.16 34.84
N ALA A 199 43.90 18.80 34.35
CA ALA A 199 43.87 20.01 33.52
C ALA A 199 43.13 21.25 34.09
N GLN A 200 42.67 21.30 35.37
CA GLN A 200 42.15 22.50 36.10
C GLN A 200 40.72 23.08 35.79
N ASP A 201 39.70 22.28 35.46
CA ASP A 201 38.32 22.73 35.12
C ASP A 201 37.26 22.37 36.21
N TYR A 202 36.70 23.31 37.03
CA TYR A 202 35.82 22.99 38.20
C TYR A 202 34.34 22.80 37.91
N THR A 203 33.80 23.62 37.02
CA THR A 203 32.45 23.41 36.53
C THR A 203 32.49 22.23 35.60
N GLY A 204 33.48 22.07 34.72
CA GLY A 204 33.64 20.85 33.94
C GLY A 204 33.90 19.64 34.81
N ALA A 205 34.68 19.74 35.89
CA ALA A 205 34.87 18.62 36.81
C ALA A 205 33.67 18.33 37.71
N ALA A 206 32.99 19.35 38.27
CA ALA A 206 31.75 19.15 39.02
C ALA A 206 30.62 18.72 38.10
N THR A 207 30.61 19.18 36.85
CA THR A 207 29.62 18.79 35.84
C THR A 207 29.97 17.43 35.26
N LEU A 208 31.23 17.04 35.18
CA LEU A 208 31.64 15.67 34.94
C LEU A 208 31.24 14.83 36.16
N HIS A 209 31.53 15.21 37.40
CA HIS A 209 31.05 14.52 38.61
C HIS A 209 29.53 14.52 38.78
N LEU A 210 28.80 15.52 38.29
CA LEU A 210 27.33 15.59 38.31
C LEU A 210 26.72 14.91 37.09
N ARG A 211 27.43 14.82 35.97
CA ARG A 211 27.14 13.92 34.84
C ARG A 211 27.54 12.47 35.20
N ALA A 212 28.41 12.25 36.21
CA ALA A 212 28.88 10.95 36.73
C ALA A 212 28.04 10.40 37.87
N LEU A 213 27.67 11.28 38.79
CA LEU A 213 26.92 10.97 39.99
C LEU A 213 25.63 10.16 39.75
N PRO A 214 24.87 10.32 38.64
CA PRO A 214 23.73 9.45 38.36
C PRO A 214 24.09 8.04 37.85
N ILE A 215 25.36 7.71 37.71
CA ILE A 215 25.78 6.55 36.93
C ILE A 215 26.81 5.68 37.75
N SER A 216 27.26 6.19 38.90
CA SER A 216 28.18 5.59 39.89
C SER A 216 27.52 4.71 41.01
N PRO A 217 28.22 3.71 41.63
CA PRO A 217 27.55 2.74 42.53
C PRO A 217 27.61 2.85 44.10
N THR A 218 28.50 3.59 44.82
CA THR A 218 28.72 3.45 46.32
C THR A 218 28.62 4.69 47.24
N LEU A 219 28.38 4.42 48.54
CA LEU A 219 27.75 5.36 49.48
C LEU A 219 28.66 6.46 50.04
N GLU A 220 29.72 6.14 50.75
CA GLU A 220 30.63 7.18 51.29
C GLU A 220 31.20 8.08 50.17
N ARG A 221 31.32 7.50 48.96
CA ARG A 221 31.74 8.19 47.73
C ARG A 221 30.65 9.04 47.11
N GLN A 222 29.41 8.58 47.08
CA GLN A 222 28.30 9.43 46.70
C GLN A 222 28.16 10.57 47.72
N ARG A 223 28.35 10.31 49.03
CA ARG A 223 28.41 11.27 50.17
C ARG A 223 29.46 12.35 49.94
N MET A 224 30.59 11.90 49.44
CA MET A 224 31.75 12.70 49.15
C MET A 224 31.57 13.46 47.84
N HIS A 225 31.27 12.84 46.70
CA HIS A 225 30.95 13.54 45.44
C HIS A 225 29.77 14.48 45.59
N LEU A 226 28.86 14.18 46.49
CA LEU A 226 27.78 15.05 46.92
C LEU A 226 28.32 16.24 47.71
N ARG A 227 28.96 16.01 48.85
CA ARG A 227 29.43 17.10 49.70
C ARG A 227 30.45 17.93 48.94
N GLU A 228 31.20 17.33 48.03
CA GLU A 228 32.17 17.95 47.16
C GLU A 228 31.52 18.62 45.96
N ALA A 229 30.46 18.09 45.36
CA ALA A 229 29.66 18.83 44.40
C ALA A 229 28.99 20.03 45.09
N MET A 230 28.34 19.84 46.24
CA MET A 230 27.77 20.92 47.05
C MET A 230 28.80 21.92 47.52
N ARG A 231 30.01 21.49 47.87
CA ARG A 231 31.12 22.36 48.28
C ARG A 231 31.74 23.07 47.09
N ILE A 232 31.94 22.40 45.95
CA ILE A 232 32.40 23.00 44.68
C ILE A 232 31.35 23.99 44.17
N LEU A 233 30.05 23.74 44.43
CA LEU A 233 28.93 24.64 44.13
C LEU A 233 28.77 25.77 45.18
N GLN A 234 28.90 25.48 46.47
CA GLN A 234 28.86 26.44 47.58
C GLN A 234 30.08 27.38 47.54
N SER A 235 31.26 26.87 47.13
CA SER A 235 32.47 27.67 46.85
C SER A 235 32.34 28.52 45.59
N GLY A 236 31.34 28.21 44.74
CA GLY A 236 30.86 29.07 43.67
C GLY A 236 29.64 29.94 44.02
N ASN A 237 29.22 30.00 45.30
CA ASN A 237 28.02 30.68 45.81
C ASN A 237 26.67 30.22 45.21
N LEU A 238 26.54 28.94 44.92
CA LEU A 238 25.33 28.35 44.34
C LEU A 238 24.56 27.57 45.42
N LEU A 239 24.02 28.28 46.42
CA LEU A 239 23.44 27.73 47.66
C LEU A 239 22.16 26.92 47.45
N ASP A 240 21.26 27.42 46.60
CA ASP A 240 20.07 26.66 46.21
C ASP A 240 20.46 25.39 45.44
N LYS A 241 21.52 25.44 44.61
CA LYS A 241 22.05 24.25 43.92
C LYS A 241 22.81 23.34 44.88
N ALA A 242 23.39 23.87 45.94
CA ALA A 242 24.05 23.08 46.97
C ALA A 242 23.01 22.37 47.84
N LEU A 243 21.99 23.07 48.35
CA LEU A 243 20.85 22.45 49.06
C LEU A 243 20.13 21.44 48.18
N ALA A 244 19.87 21.78 46.91
CA ALA A 244 19.29 20.85 45.97
C ALA A 244 20.19 19.63 45.76
N VAL A 245 21.51 19.82 45.71
CA VAL A 245 22.45 18.71 45.61
C VAL A 245 22.45 17.89 46.93
N ALA A 246 22.37 18.51 48.13
CA ALA A 246 22.20 17.87 49.46
C ALA A 246 20.95 17.02 49.56
N GLU A 247 19.82 17.60 49.16
CA GLU A 247 18.52 16.95 49.10
C GLU A 247 18.53 15.79 48.12
N ASN A 248 19.15 15.98 46.94
CA ASN A 248 19.31 14.91 45.96
C ASN A 248 20.15 13.74 46.50
N HIS A 249 20.77 13.89 47.67
CA HIS A 249 21.66 12.92 48.27
C HIS A 249 21.52 12.95 49.81
N ALA A 250 20.34 12.60 50.34
CA ALA A 250 19.99 12.78 51.76
C ALA A 250 20.37 11.61 52.71
N GLU A 251 20.44 10.35 52.25
CA GLU A 251 21.01 9.24 53.07
C GLU A 251 22.41 9.57 53.54
N LEU A 252 23.04 10.27 52.61
CA LEU A 252 24.40 10.66 52.59
C LEU A 252 24.74 11.59 53.78
N VAL A 253 23.75 12.19 54.43
CA VAL A 253 23.91 13.13 55.55
C VAL A 253 24.01 12.48 56.95
N GLY A 254 23.25 11.42 57.28
CA GLY A 254 23.43 10.66 58.54
C GLY A 254 23.15 11.40 59.89
N ASN A 255 23.52 10.78 61.03
CA ASN A 255 23.30 11.29 62.41
C ASN A 255 24.36 12.31 62.87
N ASP A 256 25.13 12.81 61.92
CA ASP A 256 26.24 13.71 62.19
C ASP A 256 25.70 15.05 62.69
N ARG A 257 25.93 15.34 63.99
CA ARG A 257 25.38 16.50 64.68
C ARG A 257 25.77 17.82 63.98
N ALA A 258 26.92 17.84 63.30
CA ALA A 258 27.40 18.98 62.54
C ALA A 258 26.65 19.17 61.20
N LEU A 259 26.51 18.12 60.38
CA LEU A 259 25.68 18.16 59.17
C LEU A 259 24.20 18.43 59.50
N LEU A 260 23.70 17.92 60.63
CA LEU A 260 22.31 18.09 61.07
C LEU A 260 22.02 19.49 61.61
N ASP A 261 22.87 20.07 62.46
CA ASP A 261 22.71 21.49 62.84
C ASP A 261 22.90 22.41 61.63
N TYR A 262 23.90 22.13 60.77
CA TYR A 262 24.15 22.86 59.52
C TYR A 262 22.95 22.82 58.58
N LEU A 263 22.34 21.66 58.38
CA LEU A 263 21.14 21.54 57.55
C LEU A 263 19.88 22.06 58.26
N THR A 264 19.75 21.95 59.60
CA THR A 264 18.62 22.56 60.34
C THR A 264 18.59 24.07 60.10
N ARG A 265 19.76 24.71 60.13
CA ARG A 265 19.91 26.15 59.89
C ARG A 265 19.90 26.51 58.41
N LEU A 266 20.58 25.74 57.54
CA LEU A 266 20.59 25.95 56.09
C LEU A 266 19.17 25.82 55.51
N SER A 267 18.36 24.88 56.02
CA SER A 267 16.94 24.72 55.67
C SER A 267 16.05 25.83 56.26
N LEU A 268 16.25 26.30 57.49
CA LEU A 268 15.53 27.49 57.99
C LEU A 268 15.91 28.77 57.23
N ALA A 269 17.19 28.93 56.86
CA ALA A 269 17.69 30.06 56.06
C ALA A 269 17.17 30.03 54.62
N ALA A 270 16.85 28.84 54.10
CA ALA A 270 16.14 28.64 52.85
C ALA A 270 14.60 28.67 53.00
N ASN A 271 14.05 29.04 54.18
CA ASN A 271 12.62 29.10 54.52
C ASN A 271 11.86 27.76 54.43
N ARG A 272 12.51 26.66 54.84
CA ARG A 272 11.99 25.28 54.83
C ARG A 272 11.94 24.66 56.24
N PRO A 273 10.92 24.98 57.06
CA PRO A 273 10.85 24.58 58.48
C PRO A 273 10.56 23.10 58.73
N ALA A 274 10.04 22.38 57.73
CA ALA A 274 9.77 20.95 57.82
C ALA A 274 11.04 20.10 57.81
N GLU A 275 11.99 20.42 56.94
CA GLU A 275 13.30 19.75 56.90
C GLU A 275 14.11 20.04 58.18
N ALA A 276 14.01 21.27 58.68
CA ALA A 276 14.62 21.66 59.94
C ALA A 276 14.13 20.83 61.14
N GLN A 277 12.85 20.49 61.19
CA GLN A 277 12.29 19.63 62.23
C GLN A 277 12.96 18.24 62.29
N GLY A 278 13.17 17.62 61.13
CA GLY A 278 13.76 16.28 61.03
C GLY A 278 15.17 16.24 61.62
N TYR A 279 15.90 17.33 61.44
CA TYR A 279 17.23 17.51 61.97
C TYR A 279 17.22 17.90 63.47
N ALA A 280 16.25 18.70 63.94
CA ALA A 280 16.07 19.08 65.35
C ALA A 280 15.74 17.90 66.30
N ARG A 281 14.99 16.90 65.85
CA ARG A 281 14.74 15.66 66.65
C ARG A 281 16.03 14.89 66.93
N ARG A 282 16.86 14.76 65.89
CA ARG A 282 18.14 14.06 65.95
C ARG A 282 19.14 14.84 66.80
N LEU A 283 18.98 16.17 66.87
CA LEU A 283 19.74 17.06 67.75
C LEU A 283 19.42 16.87 69.25
N LEU A 284 18.14 16.76 69.64
CA LEU A 284 17.72 16.57 71.04
C LEU A 284 17.93 15.15 71.60
N GLN A 285 18.53 14.25 70.82
CA GLN A 285 18.73 12.85 71.18
C GLN A 285 17.46 12.17 71.68
N MET A 286 16.31 12.58 71.13
CA MET A 286 15.06 11.87 71.29
C MET A 286 15.25 10.53 70.58
N SER A 287 15.71 9.53 71.31
CA SER A 287 16.17 8.26 70.74
C SER A 287 15.00 7.60 70.04
N ALA A 288 15.03 7.61 68.71
CA ALA A 288 14.12 6.82 67.91
C ALA A 288 14.69 5.40 67.81
N ARG A 289 13.86 4.40 68.15
CA ARG A 289 13.91 3.08 67.49
C ARG A 289 14.21 3.31 66.00
N PRO A 290 15.15 2.59 65.37
CA PRO A 290 15.39 2.77 63.95
C PRO A 290 14.09 2.51 63.18
N PRO A 291 13.74 3.33 62.18
CA PRO A 291 12.59 3.05 61.33
C PRO A 291 12.88 1.74 60.58
N ALA A 292 12.12 0.70 60.91
CA ALA A 292 12.00 -0.48 60.07
C ALA A 292 11.58 -0.02 58.67
N ALA A 293 12.36 -0.40 57.66
CA ALA A 293 12.05 -0.14 56.26
C ALA A 293 10.66 -0.70 55.89
N PRO A 294 9.92 -0.04 54.99
CA PRO A 294 8.75 -0.63 54.37
C PRO A 294 9.21 -1.51 53.20
N LEU A 295 9.52 -2.78 53.47
CA LEU A 295 9.37 -3.84 52.46
C LEU A 295 8.13 -4.66 52.82
N ARG A 296 6.96 -4.11 52.49
CA ARG A 296 5.67 -4.82 52.53
C ARG A 296 5.19 -5.19 51.13
N TRP A 297 5.98 -5.99 50.43
CA TRP A 297 5.45 -6.81 49.33
C TRP A 297 5.95 -8.27 49.31
N LEU A 298 6.88 -8.67 50.21
CA LEU A 298 7.39 -10.06 50.31
C LEU A 298 6.93 -10.86 51.54
N ALA A 299 5.99 -10.34 52.34
CA ALA A 299 5.28 -11.14 53.37
C ALA A 299 3.92 -11.68 52.86
N ARG A 300 3.64 -11.55 51.55
CA ARG A 300 2.39 -12.02 50.92
C ARG A 300 2.55 -13.35 50.15
N VAL A 301 3.73 -13.99 50.18
CA VAL A 301 4.04 -15.15 49.32
C VAL A 301 4.60 -16.36 50.06
N VAL A 302 5.01 -16.28 51.34
CA VAL A 302 5.60 -17.45 52.04
C VAL A 302 4.61 -18.37 52.74
N ASP A 303 3.40 -17.98 53.12
CA ASP A 303 2.47 -18.92 53.80
C ASP A 303 1.08 -19.02 53.18
N LEU A 304 1.06 -18.85 51.85
CA LEU A 304 0.14 -19.51 50.93
C LEU A 304 0.31 -21.07 50.95
N LEU A 305 0.82 -21.66 52.04
CA LEU A 305 1.20 -23.07 52.16
C LEU A 305 0.82 -23.74 53.49
N VAL A 306 -0.10 -23.16 54.29
CA VAL A 306 -0.84 -23.94 55.30
C VAL A 306 -2.34 -23.67 55.15
N SER A 307 -3.05 -24.74 54.80
CA SER A 307 -4.50 -24.79 54.56
C SER A 307 -5.33 -24.49 55.82
N PRO A 308 -6.60 -24.08 55.66
CA PRO A 308 -7.43 -23.56 56.75
C PRO A 308 -8.06 -24.71 57.54
N ALA A 309 -7.95 -24.66 58.86
CA ALA A 309 -8.76 -25.46 59.75
C ALA A 309 -9.12 -24.67 61.01
N GLN A 310 -10.40 -24.30 61.06
CA GLN A 310 -11.28 -24.36 62.24
C GLN A 310 -10.87 -23.63 63.52
N ALA A 311 -11.80 -22.74 63.92
CA ALA A 311 -12.34 -22.57 65.26
C ALA A 311 -11.36 -22.41 66.45
N ALA A 312 -11.42 -21.24 67.09
CA ALA A 312 -11.83 -21.10 68.50
C ALA A 312 -11.55 -19.67 68.99
N GLU A 313 -12.52 -19.06 69.67
CA GLU A 313 -12.24 -18.05 70.71
C GLU A 313 -11.28 -18.66 71.76
N PRO A 314 -10.42 -17.89 72.44
CA PRO A 314 -10.84 -17.39 73.76
C PRO A 314 -10.21 -16.06 74.23
N VAL A 315 -11.02 -15.31 74.99
CA VAL A 315 -10.73 -14.62 76.27
C VAL A 315 -9.48 -13.72 76.37
N PRO A 316 -9.64 -12.41 76.66
CA PRO A 316 -8.57 -11.61 77.26
C PRO A 316 -8.48 -11.90 78.76
N GLN A 317 -7.40 -12.55 79.19
CA GLN A 317 -7.00 -12.59 80.59
C GLN A 317 -6.27 -11.31 80.98
N ALA A 318 -6.66 -10.81 82.14
CA ALA A 318 -6.19 -9.62 82.81
C ALA A 318 -4.66 -9.56 82.95
N ALA A 319 -4.12 -8.36 82.76
CA ALA A 319 -2.88 -7.94 83.39
C ALA A 319 -3.12 -6.57 84.03
N SER A 320 -3.21 -6.58 85.36
CA SER A 320 -3.16 -5.39 86.22
C SER A 320 -1.88 -4.60 85.97
N PRO A 321 -1.90 -3.26 86.03
CA PRO A 321 -0.69 -2.50 86.28
C PRO A 321 -0.49 -2.38 87.80
N ALA A 322 0.54 -3.06 88.29
CA ALA A 322 1.17 -2.76 89.55
C ALA A 322 1.81 -1.36 89.52
N ALA A 323 1.89 -0.76 90.71
CA ALA A 323 2.30 0.60 90.98
C ALA A 323 3.76 0.96 90.62
N SER A 324 3.95 2.27 90.46
CA SER A 324 5.12 3.08 90.85
C SER A 324 6.50 2.80 90.22
N ALA A 325 6.94 3.73 89.38
CA ALA A 325 8.31 4.26 89.39
C ALA A 325 8.30 5.71 88.85
N ALA A 326 8.00 6.67 89.72
CA ALA A 326 8.29 8.07 89.44
C ALA A 326 9.81 8.27 89.44
N GLY A 327 10.39 8.68 88.30
CA GLY A 327 11.75 9.22 88.28
C GLY A 327 12.62 9.01 87.03
N ALA A 328 12.24 8.16 86.06
CA ALA A 328 13.07 7.91 84.87
C ALA A 328 12.39 8.35 83.56
N PRO A 329 13.08 9.06 82.64
CA PRO A 329 12.52 9.45 81.35
C PRO A 329 12.13 8.22 80.51
N ALA A 330 10.94 8.27 79.90
CA ALA A 330 10.45 7.19 79.05
C ALA A 330 11.17 7.21 77.68
N ALA A 331 11.16 6.07 76.98
CA ALA A 331 11.76 5.98 75.66
C ALA A 331 11.11 6.99 74.68
N GLY A 332 11.92 7.91 74.12
CA GLY A 332 11.46 8.96 73.21
C GLY A 332 11.17 10.31 73.86
N ASP A 333 11.27 10.41 75.18
CA ASP A 333 11.34 11.71 75.84
C ASP A 333 12.70 12.39 75.51
N PRO A 334 12.74 13.73 75.47
CA PRO A 334 13.99 14.46 75.38
C PRO A 334 14.95 14.00 76.50
N ARG A 335 16.10 13.46 76.09
CA ARG A 335 17.15 12.95 76.99
C ARG A 335 18.21 13.99 77.32
N LEU A 336 18.21 15.09 76.58
CA LEU A 336 19.00 16.26 76.89
C LEU A 336 18.51 16.82 78.25
N PRO A 337 19.38 17.21 79.19
CA PRO A 337 18.96 17.96 80.38
C PRO A 337 18.18 19.21 79.99
N PHE A 338 17.23 19.66 80.82
CA PHE A 338 16.40 20.83 80.49
C PHE A 338 17.27 22.06 80.22
N ASP A 339 17.40 22.39 78.94
CA ASP A 339 18.02 23.59 78.40
C ASP A 339 16.94 24.36 77.66
N ASP A 340 16.54 25.50 78.22
CA ASP A 340 15.41 26.28 77.71
C ASP A 340 15.62 26.67 76.23
N GLY A 341 16.87 26.91 75.78
CA GLY A 341 17.19 27.27 74.39
C GLY A 341 17.00 26.13 73.39
N ALA A 342 17.53 24.94 73.66
CA ALA A 342 17.37 23.77 72.81
C ALA A 342 15.94 23.21 72.87
N TYR A 343 15.30 23.23 74.05
CA TYR A 343 13.90 22.82 74.21
C TYR A 343 12.95 23.81 73.55
N LEU A 344 13.23 25.11 73.59
CA LEU A 344 12.44 26.13 72.90
C LEU A 344 12.69 26.10 71.39
N LEU A 345 13.93 25.99 70.91
CA LEU A 345 14.22 25.84 69.47
C LEU A 345 13.53 24.61 68.91
N ALA A 346 13.56 23.49 69.63
CA ALA A 346 12.85 22.30 69.22
C ALA A 346 11.33 22.47 69.35
N PHE A 347 10.81 23.00 70.46
CA PHE A 347 9.38 23.24 70.66
C PHE A 347 8.81 24.18 69.59
N GLN A 348 9.52 25.25 69.26
CA GLN A 348 9.16 26.19 68.20
C GLN A 348 9.35 25.58 66.82
N THR A 349 10.40 24.81 66.56
CA THR A 349 10.55 24.09 65.29
C THR A 349 9.41 23.08 65.11
N PHE A 350 9.01 22.41 66.19
CA PHE A 350 7.85 21.51 66.22
C PHE A 350 6.54 22.28 66.00
N LEU A 351 6.34 23.45 66.62
CA LEU A 351 5.14 24.26 66.38
C LEU A 351 5.12 24.93 64.99
N ALA A 352 6.25 25.45 64.51
CA ALA A 352 6.41 26.05 63.18
C ALA A 352 6.14 25.03 62.08
N ASN A 353 6.46 23.77 62.34
CA ASN A 353 6.11 22.65 61.49
C ASN A 353 4.82 21.90 61.92
N ARG A 354 3.99 22.52 62.77
CA ARG A 354 2.68 22.02 63.26
C ARG A 354 2.69 20.63 63.93
N ASN A 355 3.85 20.12 64.35
CA ASN A 355 4.05 18.85 65.04
C ASN A 355 3.82 18.99 66.55
N GLN A 356 2.53 19.04 66.91
CA GLN A 356 2.09 19.31 68.27
C GLN A 356 2.43 18.16 69.23
N SER A 357 2.57 16.90 68.78
CA SER A 357 2.80 15.73 69.63
C SER A 357 4.19 15.68 70.26
N ASP A 358 5.21 16.09 69.52
CA ASP A 358 6.55 16.21 70.10
C ASP A 358 6.70 17.50 70.87
N ALA A 359 5.99 18.56 70.46
CA ALA A 359 5.81 19.75 71.29
C ALA A 359 5.17 19.37 72.64
N TRP A 360 4.21 18.45 72.66
CA TRP A 360 3.60 17.89 73.86
C TRP A 360 4.59 17.08 74.68
N ARG A 361 5.41 16.21 74.10
CA ARG A 361 6.43 15.45 74.85
C ARG A 361 7.47 16.36 75.47
N VAL A 362 7.86 17.40 74.74
CA VAL A 362 8.76 18.46 75.22
C VAL A 362 8.09 19.23 76.36
N ALA A 363 6.82 19.64 76.22
CA ALA A 363 6.05 20.31 77.27
C ALA A 363 5.77 19.42 78.49
N ALA A 364 5.45 18.15 78.29
CA ALA A 364 5.22 17.16 79.34
C ALA A 364 6.51 16.84 80.09
N SER A 365 7.64 16.73 79.38
CA SER A 365 8.97 16.66 79.99
C SER A 365 9.27 17.93 80.79
N ALA A 366 8.93 19.11 80.29
CA ALA A 366 9.11 20.38 81.00
C ALA A 366 8.23 20.48 82.25
N VAL A 367 6.95 20.12 82.20
CA VAL A 367 6.04 20.10 83.37
C VAL A 367 6.44 19.02 84.38
N ARG A 368 6.96 17.87 83.93
CA ARG A 368 7.51 16.85 84.86
C ARG A 368 8.74 17.33 85.59
N GLN A 369 9.65 18.02 84.90
CA GLN A 369 10.86 18.60 85.50
C GLN A 369 10.55 19.91 86.27
N ALA A 370 9.39 20.55 86.05
CA ALA A 370 8.90 21.77 86.73
C ALA A 370 7.34 21.86 86.86
N PRO A 371 6.71 21.17 87.84
CA PRO A 371 5.25 20.94 87.89
C PRO A 371 4.37 22.12 88.37
N ALA A 372 4.94 23.08 89.08
CA ALA A 372 4.25 24.29 89.52
C ALA A 372 4.17 25.38 88.43
N ASN A 373 4.78 25.14 87.26
CA ASN A 373 4.80 26.11 86.18
C ASN A 373 3.45 26.12 85.44
N ILE A 374 2.60 27.09 85.80
CA ILE A 374 1.26 27.28 85.19
C ILE A 374 1.37 27.45 83.67
N ALA A 375 2.40 28.13 83.16
CA ALA A 375 2.57 28.39 81.72
C ALA A 375 2.93 27.11 80.93
N TRP A 376 3.77 26.23 81.47
CA TRP A 376 4.01 24.92 80.85
C TRP A 376 2.85 23.94 81.06
N ARG A 377 2.06 24.05 82.14
CA ARG A 377 0.84 23.23 82.35
C ARG A 377 -0.33 23.67 81.46
N GLU A 378 -0.46 24.96 81.19
CA GLU A 378 -1.39 25.48 80.18
C GLU A 378 -0.94 25.08 78.78
N ARG A 379 0.35 25.21 78.43
CA ARG A 379 0.89 24.68 77.17
C ARG A 379 0.65 23.17 77.09
N LEU A 380 0.78 22.44 78.19
CA LEU A 380 0.48 21.02 78.20
C LEU A 380 -1.02 20.76 77.98
N ALA A 381 -1.93 21.50 78.61
CA ALA A 381 -3.38 21.33 78.41
C ALA A 381 -3.80 21.70 76.97
N GLN A 382 -3.33 22.82 76.45
CA GLN A 382 -3.60 23.28 75.08
C GLN A 382 -2.99 22.34 74.04
N VAL A 383 -1.74 21.95 74.23
CA VAL A 383 -1.10 21.01 73.32
C VAL A 383 -1.70 19.60 73.50
N SER A 384 -2.21 19.22 74.67
CA SER A 384 -2.95 17.95 74.85
C SER A 384 -4.25 17.94 74.06
N GLU A 385 -4.95 19.07 73.96
CA GLU A 385 -6.08 19.19 73.03
C GLU A 385 -5.64 19.12 71.58
N TRP A 386 -4.59 19.86 71.22
CA TRP A 386 -4.08 19.90 69.85
C TRP A 386 -3.57 18.52 69.39
N VAL A 387 -3.02 17.74 70.32
CA VAL A 387 -2.47 16.40 70.07
C VAL A 387 -3.54 15.32 70.11
N GLY A 388 -4.81 15.71 70.29
CA GLY A 388 -5.90 14.74 70.29
C GLY A 388 -5.76 13.74 71.43
N LYS A 389 -5.31 14.21 72.60
CA LYS A 389 -5.46 13.49 73.86
C LYS A 389 -6.60 14.09 74.67
N PRO A 390 -7.86 13.98 74.20
CA PRO A 390 -8.99 14.61 74.84
C PRO A 390 -9.20 14.12 76.27
N GLU A 391 -8.83 12.89 76.65
CA GLU A 391 -8.96 12.42 78.04
C GLU A 391 -7.95 13.09 78.99
N GLU A 392 -6.66 13.13 78.64
CA GLU A 392 -5.62 13.83 79.42
C GLU A 392 -5.84 15.34 79.38
N ALA A 393 -6.26 15.88 78.25
CA ALA A 393 -6.67 17.27 78.13
C ALA A 393 -7.88 17.53 79.01
N LEU A 394 -8.93 16.70 78.95
CA LEU A 394 -10.12 16.82 79.78
C LEU A 394 -9.77 16.67 81.26
N GLU A 395 -8.83 15.82 81.63
CA GLU A 395 -8.32 15.69 82.99
C GLU A 395 -7.60 16.97 83.42
N HIS A 396 -6.74 17.52 82.57
CA HIS A 396 -6.03 18.77 82.83
C HIS A 396 -6.97 19.99 82.80
N TRP A 397 -8.01 20.01 81.96
CA TRP A 397 -9.05 21.04 81.91
C TRP A 397 -10.02 20.90 83.08
N ARG A 398 -10.34 19.68 83.53
CA ARG A 398 -11.10 19.45 84.76
C ARG A 398 -10.28 19.84 85.97
N SER A 399 -8.99 19.50 85.98
CA SER A 399 -8.05 19.94 87.01
C SER A 399 -7.93 21.47 87.00
N LEU A 400 -7.87 22.11 85.84
CA LEU A 400 -7.93 23.57 85.72
C LEU A 400 -9.28 24.11 86.19
N ALA A 401 -10.42 23.51 85.82
CA ALA A 401 -11.75 23.92 86.23
C ALA A 401 -11.95 23.77 87.74
N THR A 402 -11.41 22.72 88.38
CA THR A 402 -11.47 22.54 89.83
C THR A 402 -10.49 23.44 90.57
N LEU A 403 -9.25 23.59 90.08
CA LEU A 403 -8.24 24.51 90.63
C LEU A 403 -8.65 25.98 90.50
N THR A 404 -9.56 26.31 89.57
CA THR A 404 -10.07 27.67 89.33
C THR A 404 -11.55 27.89 89.70
N ALA A 405 -12.30 26.88 90.17
CA ALA A 405 -13.72 26.98 90.57
C ALA A 405 -13.97 27.68 91.91
N GLY A 406 -12.92 27.87 92.72
CA GLY A 406 -13.04 28.60 93.99
C GLY A 406 -13.36 30.09 93.80
N PRO A 407 -13.91 30.77 94.83
CA PRO A 407 -14.35 32.18 94.74
C PRO A 407 -13.24 33.22 94.43
N GLY A 408 -11.96 32.82 94.35
CA GLY A 408 -10.81 33.66 93.98
C GLY A 408 -10.04 33.23 92.70
N GLY A 409 -10.57 32.29 91.91
CA GLY A 409 -9.94 31.82 90.67
C GLY A 409 -10.20 32.75 89.46
N ASP A 410 -9.35 32.64 88.44
CA ASP A 410 -9.54 33.36 87.18
C ASP A 410 -10.74 32.79 86.40
N ARG A 411 -11.85 33.54 86.40
CA ARG A 411 -13.12 33.20 85.72
C ARG A 411 -12.95 32.99 84.22
N THR A 412 -11.92 33.59 83.61
CA THR A 412 -11.63 33.40 82.18
C THR A 412 -11.07 32.01 81.89
N ILE A 413 -10.29 31.45 82.82
CA ILE A 413 -9.76 30.09 82.73
C ILE A 413 -10.86 29.06 83.04
N LEU A 414 -11.73 29.33 84.04
CA LEU A 414 -12.86 28.45 84.39
C LEU A 414 -13.87 28.28 83.25
N ASN A 415 -14.31 29.38 82.62
CA ASN A 415 -15.24 29.31 81.49
C ASN A 415 -14.62 28.59 80.29
N ARG A 416 -13.33 28.83 80.01
CA ARG A 416 -12.59 28.13 78.95
C ARG A 416 -12.48 26.63 79.24
N ALA A 417 -12.30 26.25 80.51
CA ALA A 417 -12.24 24.86 80.93
C ALA A 417 -13.61 24.15 80.83
N LEU A 418 -14.72 24.78 81.24
CA LEU A 418 -16.08 24.21 81.09
C LEU A 418 -16.50 24.09 79.61
N GLN A 419 -16.16 25.08 78.79
CA GLN A 419 -16.33 25.00 77.34
C GLN A 419 -15.46 23.91 76.71
N ALA A 420 -14.23 23.72 77.21
CA ALA A 420 -13.39 22.60 76.80
C ALA A 420 -14.01 21.25 77.19
N VAL A 421 -14.61 21.11 78.39
CA VAL A 421 -15.33 19.88 78.80
C VAL A 421 -16.50 19.58 77.87
N LEU A 422 -17.38 20.55 77.62
CA LEU A 422 -18.54 20.39 76.74
C LEU A 422 -18.16 20.17 75.26
N ARG A 423 -16.95 20.57 74.86
CA ARG A 423 -16.39 20.29 73.53
C ARG A 423 -15.67 18.95 73.45
N LEU A 424 -14.97 18.54 74.50
CA LEU A 424 -14.12 17.33 74.51
C LEU A 424 -14.93 16.08 74.90
N ALA A 425 -15.87 16.16 75.84
CA ALA A 425 -16.71 15.02 76.24
C ALA A 425 -17.49 14.36 75.06
N PRO A 426 -18.12 15.13 74.12
CA PRO A 426 -18.73 14.52 72.93
C PRO A 426 -17.74 13.73 72.08
N SER A 427 -16.49 14.19 71.98
CA SER A 427 -15.45 13.51 71.20
C SER A 427 -14.89 12.25 71.86
N LEU A 428 -15.14 12.09 73.15
CA LEU A 428 -14.69 10.93 73.95
C LEU A 428 -15.73 9.81 74.01
N ASN A 429 -16.88 9.97 73.33
CA ASN A 429 -18.04 9.11 73.51
C ASN A 429 -18.43 8.93 74.98
N ASP A 430 -18.04 9.89 75.83
CA ASP A 430 -18.47 9.92 77.21
C ASP A 430 -19.86 10.56 77.25
N ASP A 431 -20.78 9.87 76.58
CA ASP A 431 -22.17 10.27 76.37
C ASP A 431 -22.89 10.40 77.73
N GLU A 432 -22.40 9.70 78.76
CA GLU A 432 -22.85 9.81 80.15
C GLU A 432 -22.36 11.12 80.80
N VAL A 433 -21.08 11.49 80.64
CA VAL A 433 -20.57 12.81 81.06
C VAL A 433 -21.23 13.92 80.25
N MET A 434 -21.54 13.68 78.98
CA MET A 434 -22.23 14.67 78.15
C MET A 434 -23.68 14.84 78.59
N LEU A 435 -24.43 13.76 78.82
CA LEU A 435 -25.80 13.79 79.32
C LEU A 435 -25.85 14.47 80.69
N SER A 436 -24.93 14.13 81.61
CA SER A 436 -24.87 14.76 82.93
C SER A 436 -24.44 16.24 82.89
N THR A 437 -23.52 16.62 82.00
CA THR A 437 -23.15 18.03 81.80
C THR A 437 -24.28 18.82 81.14
N TRP A 438 -25.05 18.23 80.21
CA TRP A 438 -26.25 18.86 79.63
C TRP A 438 -27.40 18.95 80.61
N ILE A 439 -27.58 17.96 81.49
CA ILE A 439 -28.49 18.04 82.63
C ILE A 439 -28.06 19.18 83.56
N GLN A 440 -26.76 19.29 83.87
CA GLN A 440 -26.21 20.39 84.68
C GLN A 440 -26.45 21.75 84.01
N VAL A 441 -26.27 21.87 82.69
CA VAL A 441 -26.62 23.07 81.92
C VAL A 441 -28.13 23.34 81.94
N GLY A 442 -28.97 22.29 81.84
CA GLY A 442 -30.44 22.36 81.91
C GLY A 442 -30.98 22.81 83.27
N THR A 443 -30.22 22.58 84.35
CA THR A 443 -30.53 23.15 85.68
C THR A 443 -30.14 24.64 85.78
N MET A 444 -29.15 25.08 85.00
CA MET A 444 -28.72 26.48 84.96
C MET A 444 -29.56 27.32 83.98
N ARG A 445 -30.19 26.72 82.95
CA ARG A 445 -31.05 27.40 81.96
C ARG A 445 -32.00 26.46 81.18
N LYS A 446 -33.05 27.02 80.55
CA LYS A 446 -33.94 26.29 79.61
C LYS A 446 -33.20 25.77 78.37
N LEU A 447 -33.61 24.59 77.89
CA LEU A 447 -33.07 23.94 76.70
C LEU A 447 -33.77 24.37 75.41
N THR A 448 -33.02 24.46 74.32
CA THR A 448 -33.52 24.81 72.99
C THR A 448 -33.96 23.57 72.19
N ILE A 449 -34.63 23.78 71.05
CA ILE A 449 -35.00 22.68 70.12
C ILE A 449 -33.73 21.92 69.68
N GLU A 450 -32.62 22.62 69.41
CA GLU A 450 -31.35 21.99 69.03
C GLU A 450 -30.76 21.15 70.16
N GLU A 451 -30.85 21.61 71.40
CA GLU A 451 -30.38 20.86 72.55
C GLU A 451 -31.26 19.63 72.82
N THR A 452 -32.57 19.73 72.56
CA THR A 452 -33.51 18.62 72.65
C THR A 452 -33.24 17.56 71.59
N LEU A 453 -33.03 17.97 70.33
CA LEU A 453 -32.60 17.07 69.25
C LEU A 453 -31.24 16.44 69.56
N GLY A 454 -30.32 17.19 70.19
CA GLY A 454 -29.04 16.69 70.67
C GLY A 454 -29.18 15.61 71.75
N ILE A 455 -30.14 15.76 72.66
CA ILE A 455 -30.50 14.74 73.66
C ILE A 455 -31.10 13.50 73.00
N VAL A 456 -32.03 13.66 72.04
CA VAL A 456 -32.60 12.52 71.31
C VAL A 456 -31.51 11.74 70.59
N ALA A 457 -30.60 12.43 69.89
CA ALA A 457 -29.45 11.80 69.25
C ALA A 457 -28.51 11.11 70.27
N LEU A 458 -28.38 11.67 71.47
CA LEU A 458 -27.60 11.08 72.56
C LEU A 458 -28.22 9.79 73.10
N THR A 459 -29.54 9.79 73.32
CA THR A 459 -30.28 8.59 73.75
C THR A 459 -30.27 7.49 72.70
N GLU A 460 -30.30 7.84 71.41
CA GLU A 460 -30.16 6.87 70.32
C GLU A 460 -28.77 6.19 70.33
N ARG A 461 -27.69 6.96 70.58
CA ARG A 461 -26.32 6.41 70.70
C ARG A 461 -26.11 5.53 71.93
N LEU A 462 -26.78 5.85 73.04
CA LEU A 462 -26.77 5.05 74.27
C LEU A 462 -27.60 3.76 74.17
N GLY A 463 -28.18 3.46 73.00
CA GLY A 463 -28.99 2.27 72.78
C GLY A 463 -30.39 2.37 73.38
N ARG A 464 -30.88 3.59 73.61
CA ARG A 464 -32.20 3.88 74.20
C ARG A 464 -33.08 4.71 73.24
N PRO A 465 -33.31 4.26 72.00
CA PRO A 465 -34.07 5.01 71.00
C PRO A 465 -35.55 5.20 71.38
N GLU A 466 -36.09 4.34 72.24
CA GLU A 466 -37.44 4.50 72.79
C GLU A 466 -37.54 5.73 73.70
N GLU A 467 -36.53 6.00 74.53
CA GLU A 467 -36.45 7.23 75.34
C GLU A 467 -36.34 8.46 74.44
N GLY A 468 -35.55 8.37 73.36
CA GLY A 468 -35.45 9.41 72.34
C GLY A 468 -36.78 9.65 71.60
N MET A 469 -37.51 8.59 71.25
CA MET A 469 -38.83 8.69 70.60
C MET A 469 -39.85 9.33 71.56
N GLN A 470 -39.80 9.02 72.85
CA GLN A 470 -40.62 9.68 73.87
C GLN A 470 -40.26 11.16 74.01
N TRP A 471 -38.98 11.51 74.09
CA TRP A 471 -38.53 12.91 74.08
C TRP A 471 -39.03 13.67 72.84
N LEU A 472 -39.06 13.03 71.66
CA LEU A 472 -39.61 13.62 70.44
C LEU A 472 -41.12 13.79 70.49
N LEU A 473 -41.87 12.76 70.90
CA LEU A 473 -43.34 12.83 71.03
C LEU A 473 -43.74 13.90 72.05
N ASP A 474 -43.10 13.93 73.22
CA ASP A 474 -43.37 14.91 74.28
C ASP A 474 -42.98 16.33 73.87
N SER A 475 -41.91 16.49 73.09
CA SER A 475 -41.48 17.80 72.62
C SER A 475 -42.35 18.31 71.45
N ASP A 476 -42.79 17.43 70.55
CA ASP A 476 -43.69 17.78 69.43
C ASP A 476 -45.11 18.11 69.93
N LEU A 477 -45.57 17.42 70.99
CA LEU A 477 -46.83 17.77 71.67
C LEU A 477 -46.77 19.14 72.38
N ARG A 478 -45.62 19.48 72.98
CA ARG A 478 -45.43 20.77 73.68
C ARG A 478 -45.18 21.93 72.72
N GLN A 479 -44.44 21.67 71.63
CA GLN A 479 -44.09 22.66 70.63
C GLN A 479 -43.98 21.98 69.26
N PRO A 480 -45.06 21.96 68.45
CA PRO A 480 -45.04 21.34 67.12
C PRO A 480 -43.96 22.00 66.25
N ASP A 481 -42.98 21.22 65.80
CA ASP A 481 -41.88 21.70 64.95
C ASP A 481 -41.59 20.70 63.84
N ARG A 482 -41.35 21.22 62.63
CA ARG A 482 -40.99 20.42 61.45
C ARG A 482 -39.80 19.49 61.68
N ARG A 483 -38.79 19.96 62.42
CA ARG A 483 -37.55 19.23 62.71
C ARG A 483 -37.81 18.04 63.64
N LEU A 484 -38.76 18.15 64.55
CA LEU A 484 -39.15 17.05 65.44
C LEU A 484 -39.87 15.95 64.67
N LEU A 485 -40.81 16.31 63.79
CA LEU A 485 -41.53 15.35 62.94
C LEU A 485 -40.61 14.66 61.91
N ASP A 486 -39.66 15.39 61.32
CA ASP A 486 -38.65 14.82 60.42
C ASP A 486 -37.70 13.86 61.15
N THR A 487 -37.27 14.21 62.37
CA THR A 487 -36.46 13.34 63.23
C THR A 487 -37.25 12.09 63.67
N ARG A 488 -38.55 12.22 63.92
CA ARG A 488 -39.44 11.08 64.20
C ARG A 488 -39.51 10.10 63.02
N ALA A 489 -39.74 10.59 61.80
CA ALA A 489 -39.70 9.74 60.61
C ALA A 489 -38.31 9.11 60.42
N GLY A 490 -37.24 9.87 60.69
CA GLY A 490 -35.84 9.41 60.75
C GLY A 490 -35.60 8.24 61.70
N LEU A 491 -36.00 8.41 62.95
CA LEU A 491 -35.80 7.45 64.02
C LEU A 491 -36.64 6.18 63.79
N ALA A 492 -37.89 6.32 63.34
CA ALA A 492 -38.75 5.19 62.99
C ALA A 492 -38.15 4.32 61.85
N GLU A 493 -37.59 4.95 60.81
CA GLU A 493 -36.90 4.23 59.73
C GLU A 493 -35.70 3.43 60.27
N ARG A 494 -34.89 4.03 61.15
CA ARG A 494 -33.71 3.37 61.74
C ARG A 494 -34.06 2.29 62.75
N MET A 495 -35.21 2.39 63.42
CA MET A 495 -35.78 1.34 64.27
C MET A 495 -36.34 0.15 63.45
N GLY A 496 -36.41 0.26 62.11
CA GLY A 496 -36.97 -0.77 61.25
C GLY A 496 -38.50 -0.75 61.16
N ASP A 497 -39.16 0.23 61.77
CA ASP A 497 -40.62 0.40 61.70
C ASP A 497 -41.00 1.19 60.44
N LEU A 498 -40.93 0.49 59.29
CA LEU A 498 -41.27 1.05 57.98
C LEU A 498 -42.70 1.61 57.91
N PRO A 499 -43.74 0.97 58.49
CA PRO A 499 -45.07 1.57 58.56
C PRO A 499 -45.08 2.93 59.29
N ALA A 500 -44.52 3.02 60.50
CA ALA A 500 -44.48 4.28 61.25
C ALA A 500 -43.64 5.35 60.54
N ALA A 501 -42.57 4.95 59.85
CA ALA A 501 -41.76 5.86 59.04
C ALA A 501 -42.51 6.40 57.82
N ILE A 502 -43.23 5.53 57.08
CA ILE A 502 -44.06 5.93 55.93
C ILE A 502 -45.19 6.85 56.38
N ASP A 503 -45.86 6.55 57.49
CA ASP A 503 -46.95 7.37 58.02
C ASP A 503 -46.46 8.74 58.50
N ALA A 504 -45.36 8.79 59.26
CA ALA A 504 -44.73 10.04 59.67
C ALA A 504 -44.27 10.87 58.47
N LEU A 505 -43.71 10.23 57.43
CA LEU A 505 -43.25 10.90 56.21
C LEU A 505 -44.42 11.40 55.35
N ARG A 506 -45.51 10.65 55.24
CA ARG A 506 -46.75 11.09 54.57
C ARG A 506 -47.35 12.29 55.30
N LEU A 507 -47.42 12.25 56.63
CA LEU A 507 -47.92 13.36 57.43
C LEU A 507 -47.03 14.60 57.29
N LEU A 508 -45.71 14.42 57.24
CA LEU A 508 -44.75 15.49 56.94
C LEU A 508 -44.95 16.09 55.54
N ILE A 509 -45.22 15.25 54.53
CA ILE A 509 -45.51 15.69 53.15
C ILE A 509 -46.86 16.43 53.07
N GLN A 510 -47.88 15.96 53.78
CA GLN A 510 -49.21 16.59 53.82
C GLN A 510 -49.17 17.96 54.51
N ARG A 511 -48.45 18.09 55.63
CA ARG A 511 -48.38 19.32 56.42
C ARG A 511 -47.45 20.36 55.81
N ASP A 512 -46.26 19.92 55.39
CA ASP A 512 -45.13 20.81 55.05
C ASP A 512 -44.73 20.74 53.56
N GLY A 513 -45.54 20.08 52.73
CA GLY A 513 -45.38 19.96 51.28
C GLY A 513 -44.46 18.82 50.80
N ALA A 514 -44.75 18.32 49.59
CA ALA A 514 -43.89 17.36 48.89
C ALA A 514 -42.62 18.04 48.36
N THR A 515 -41.46 17.60 48.83
CA THR A 515 -40.14 18.00 48.30
C THR A 515 -39.46 16.79 47.68
N VAL A 516 -38.53 17.02 46.74
CA VAL A 516 -37.81 15.94 46.05
C VAL A 516 -37.16 14.96 47.04
N PRO A 517 -36.44 15.37 48.11
CA PRO A 517 -35.87 14.44 49.07
C PRO A 517 -36.91 13.57 49.80
N ARG A 518 -38.08 14.15 50.15
CA ARG A 518 -39.16 13.43 50.86
C ARG A 518 -39.86 12.43 49.96
N ALA A 519 -40.17 12.84 48.73
CA ALA A 519 -40.77 11.97 47.73
C ALA A 519 -39.83 10.81 47.35
N MET A 520 -38.53 11.08 47.20
CA MET A 520 -37.52 10.04 46.98
C MET A 520 -37.40 9.06 48.14
N ARG A 521 -37.40 9.55 49.38
CA ARG A 521 -37.37 8.70 50.58
C ARG A 521 -38.60 7.81 50.65
N LEU A 522 -39.79 8.36 50.38
CA LEU A 522 -41.05 7.61 50.30
C LEU A 522 -41.02 6.57 49.17
N ALA A 523 -40.54 6.94 47.98
CA ALA A 523 -40.44 6.06 46.83
C ALA A 523 -39.47 4.90 47.07
N ARG A 524 -38.33 5.14 47.73
CA ARG A 524 -37.38 4.08 48.12
C ARG A 524 -38.00 3.12 49.14
N MET A 525 -38.72 3.62 50.14
CA MET A 525 -39.43 2.77 51.11
C MET A 525 -40.47 1.87 50.43
N HIS A 526 -41.23 2.40 49.46
CA HIS A 526 -42.11 1.60 48.62
C HIS A 526 -41.34 0.61 47.72
N GLY A 527 -40.19 1.01 47.18
CA GLY A 527 -39.31 0.16 46.39
C GLY A 527 -38.77 -1.06 47.16
N VAL A 528 -38.36 -0.88 48.42
CA VAL A 528 -37.90 -1.98 49.30
C VAL A 528 -39.03 -2.99 49.56
N ARG A 529 -40.29 -2.55 49.53
CA ARG A 529 -41.48 -3.40 49.65
C ARG A 529 -41.94 -4.04 48.34
N GLY A 530 -41.25 -3.77 47.21
CA GLY A 530 -41.64 -4.25 45.87
C GLY A 530 -42.82 -3.49 45.25
N GLU A 531 -43.25 -2.38 45.85
CA GLU A 531 -44.43 -1.61 45.43
C GLU A 531 -44.05 -0.57 44.37
N HIS A 532 -43.57 -1.01 43.20
CA HIS A 532 -43.00 -0.15 42.14
C HIS A 532 -43.99 0.92 41.62
N ALA A 533 -45.29 0.60 41.56
CA ALA A 533 -46.33 1.55 41.17
C ALA A 533 -46.47 2.69 42.19
N MET A 534 -46.48 2.37 43.49
CA MET A 534 -46.54 3.38 44.56
C MET A 534 -45.26 4.22 44.62
N ALA A 535 -44.10 3.60 44.36
CA ALA A 535 -42.83 4.32 44.25
C ALA A 535 -42.84 5.31 43.07
N TYR A 536 -43.44 4.93 41.94
CA TYR A 536 -43.60 5.80 40.77
C TYR A 536 -44.57 6.96 41.07
N GLU A 537 -45.73 6.67 41.65
CA GLU A 537 -46.74 7.67 42.04
C GLU A 537 -46.21 8.70 43.05
N ALA A 538 -45.30 8.29 43.95
CA ALA A 538 -44.67 9.20 44.90
C ALA A 538 -43.77 10.25 44.21
N LEU A 539 -43.21 9.94 43.03
CA LEU A 539 -42.24 10.79 42.33
C LEU A 539 -42.88 11.65 41.24
N VAL A 540 -43.70 11.07 40.37
CA VAL A 540 -44.23 11.72 39.15
C VAL A 540 -44.83 13.11 39.35
N PRO A 541 -45.63 13.38 40.40
CA PRO A 541 -46.21 14.71 40.62
C PRO A 541 -45.17 15.83 40.77
N LEU A 542 -43.93 15.48 41.14
CA LEU A 542 -42.82 16.41 41.28
C LEU A 542 -41.97 16.53 40.00
N ALA A 543 -42.24 15.78 38.93
CA ALA A 543 -41.43 15.82 37.70
C ALA A 543 -41.39 17.23 37.07
N GLY A 544 -42.47 18.00 37.15
CA GLY A 544 -42.49 19.40 36.68
C GLY A 544 -41.85 20.41 37.64
N LYS A 545 -41.48 20.01 38.86
CA LYS A 545 -40.92 20.88 39.92
C LYS A 545 -39.49 20.50 40.32
N ALA A 546 -39.05 19.29 40.01
CA ALA A 546 -37.68 18.83 40.25
C ALA A 546 -36.71 19.60 39.34
N ALA A 547 -35.57 20.02 39.89
CA ALA A 547 -34.54 20.62 39.08
C ALA A 547 -33.94 19.55 38.16
N GLU A 548 -33.49 19.92 36.96
CA GLU A 548 -32.78 18.98 36.08
C GLU A 548 -31.49 18.45 36.74
N THR A 549 -30.94 19.17 37.74
CA THR A 549 -29.76 18.77 38.52
C THR A 549 -30.05 17.69 39.58
N ASP A 550 -31.32 17.38 39.86
CA ASP A 550 -31.70 16.33 40.84
C ASP A 550 -31.53 14.93 40.23
N LEU A 551 -30.30 14.56 39.87
CA LEU A 551 -30.00 13.38 39.06
C LEU A 551 -30.51 12.08 39.69
N ASP A 552 -30.40 11.91 41.00
CA ASP A 552 -30.88 10.69 41.68
C ASP A 552 -32.40 10.54 41.59
N TYR A 553 -33.14 11.66 41.58
CA TYR A 553 -34.59 11.65 41.38
C TYR A 553 -34.91 11.18 39.95
N TRP A 554 -34.25 11.78 38.95
CA TRP A 554 -34.48 11.44 37.55
C TRP A 554 -34.06 10.01 37.23
N ARG A 555 -32.98 9.50 37.82
CA ARG A 555 -32.54 8.10 37.67
C ARG A 555 -33.54 7.12 38.27
N LEU A 556 -34.04 7.39 39.48
CA LEU A 556 -35.06 6.54 40.10
C LEU A 556 -36.37 6.56 39.28
N LEU A 557 -36.78 7.74 38.82
CA LEU A 557 -37.94 7.88 37.94
C LEU A 557 -37.75 7.16 36.60
N ALA A 558 -36.58 7.27 35.98
CA ALA A 558 -36.23 6.59 34.73
C ALA A 558 -36.26 5.06 34.90
N ASN A 559 -35.69 4.53 35.97
CA ASN A 559 -35.68 3.10 36.26
C ASN A 559 -37.09 2.55 36.52
N LEU A 560 -37.90 3.27 37.31
CA LEU A 560 -39.29 2.88 37.56
C LEU A 560 -40.12 2.96 36.28
N ALA A 561 -39.99 4.04 35.50
CA ALA A 561 -40.67 4.18 34.22
C ALA A 561 -40.27 3.10 33.21
N TRP A 562 -38.99 2.75 33.11
CA TRP A 562 -38.51 1.65 32.28
C TRP A 562 -39.07 0.30 32.73
N THR A 563 -39.05 0.01 34.03
CA THR A 563 -39.58 -1.24 34.62
C THR A 563 -41.09 -1.38 34.40
N LEU A 564 -41.83 -0.26 34.46
CA LEU A 564 -43.26 -0.19 34.20
C LEU A 564 -43.61 -0.03 32.70
N GLN A 565 -42.62 -0.04 31.80
CA GLN A 565 -42.77 0.15 30.35
C GLN A 565 -43.46 1.47 29.93
N ILE A 566 -43.28 2.53 30.72
CA ILE A 566 -43.80 3.88 30.44
C ILE A 566 -42.76 4.65 29.61
N GLU A 567 -42.71 4.38 28.31
CA GLU A 567 -41.66 4.87 27.40
C GLU A 567 -41.50 6.40 27.36
N SER A 568 -42.59 7.16 27.41
CA SER A 568 -42.53 8.64 27.36
C SER A 568 -41.82 9.22 28.59
N GLN A 569 -42.13 8.71 29.78
CA GLN A 569 -41.52 9.16 31.02
C GLN A 569 -40.08 8.66 31.15
N ALA A 570 -39.80 7.44 30.69
CA ALA A 570 -38.44 6.89 30.63
C ALA A 570 -37.56 7.72 29.68
N LEU A 571 -38.05 8.04 28.48
CA LEU A 571 -37.34 8.89 27.51
C LEU A 571 -37.04 10.27 28.10
N GLN A 572 -38.03 10.93 28.72
CA GLN A 572 -37.84 12.24 29.35
C GLN A 572 -36.78 12.18 30.46
N ALA A 573 -36.93 11.24 31.40
CA ALA A 573 -36.04 11.13 32.55
C ALA A 573 -34.61 10.74 32.14
N LEU A 574 -34.44 9.77 31.23
CA LEU A 574 -33.12 9.38 30.70
C LEU A 574 -32.47 10.52 29.89
N THR A 575 -33.25 11.32 29.16
CA THR A 575 -32.69 12.48 28.44
C THR A 575 -32.12 13.52 29.40
N ILE A 576 -32.74 13.70 30.57
CA ILE A 576 -32.25 14.61 31.62
C ILE A 576 -30.98 14.02 32.27
N THR A 577 -31.00 12.75 32.71
CA THR A 577 -29.85 12.14 33.41
C THR A 577 -28.61 12.08 32.53
N THR A 578 -28.76 11.69 31.27
CA THR A 578 -27.65 11.58 30.31
C THR A 578 -27.14 12.93 29.79
N ARG A 579 -27.89 14.03 30.00
CA ARG A 579 -27.45 15.39 29.67
C ARG A 579 -26.59 16.01 30.77
N GLN A 580 -26.98 15.83 32.04
CA GLN A 580 -26.40 16.55 33.17
C GLN A 580 -25.45 15.74 34.07
N GLY A 581 -25.41 14.40 33.93
CA GLY A 581 -24.54 13.51 34.71
C GLY A 581 -23.44 12.81 33.89
N GLU A 582 -22.55 12.09 34.59
CA GLU A 582 -21.70 11.08 33.96
C GLU A 582 -22.58 10.03 33.28
N LEU A 583 -22.25 9.71 32.03
CA LEU A 583 -23.02 8.78 31.23
C LEU A 583 -22.88 7.38 31.82
N ASP A 584 -23.99 6.77 32.24
CA ASP A 584 -24.02 5.37 32.64
C ASP A 584 -24.30 4.48 31.40
N PRO A 585 -23.56 3.37 31.19
CA PRO A 585 -23.75 2.52 30.01
C PRO A 585 -25.16 1.93 29.87
N ILE A 586 -25.80 1.56 30.99
CA ILE A 586 -27.15 0.97 30.97
C ILE A 586 -28.18 2.05 30.62
N GLU A 587 -28.05 3.24 31.21
CA GLU A 587 -28.89 4.40 30.87
C GLU A 587 -28.71 4.81 29.40
N ALA A 588 -27.47 4.80 28.90
CA ALA A 588 -27.14 5.14 27.52
C ALA A 588 -27.75 4.15 26.51
N ASP A 589 -27.63 2.84 26.76
CA ASP A 589 -28.24 1.82 25.89
C ASP A 589 -29.76 1.95 25.82
N ARG A 590 -30.41 2.15 26.98
CA ARG A 590 -31.87 2.34 27.06
C ARG A 590 -32.32 3.59 26.32
N LEU A 591 -31.61 4.70 26.49
CA LEU A 591 -31.92 5.94 25.78
C LEU A 591 -31.71 5.80 24.28
N LEU A 592 -30.59 5.20 23.86
CA LEU A 592 -30.30 4.95 22.45
C LEU A 592 -31.38 4.08 21.80
N GLN A 593 -31.83 3.02 22.48
CA GLN A 593 -32.91 2.16 22.00
C GLN A 593 -34.23 2.92 21.79
N LEU A 594 -34.60 3.78 22.74
CA LEU A 594 -35.82 4.61 22.64
C LEU A 594 -35.70 5.68 21.54
N LEU A 595 -34.51 6.24 21.34
CA LEU A 595 -34.27 7.26 20.31
C LEU A 595 -34.24 6.67 18.90
N ARG A 596 -33.67 5.47 18.68
CA ARG A 596 -33.53 4.87 17.34
C ARG A 596 -34.86 4.74 16.59
N THR A 597 -35.95 4.46 17.30
CA THR A 597 -37.28 4.25 16.69
C THR A 597 -38.05 5.54 16.44
N ARG A 598 -37.89 6.55 17.31
CA ARG A 598 -38.69 7.80 17.25
C ARG A 598 -37.96 8.98 16.63
N HIS A 599 -36.64 9.08 16.88
CA HIS A 599 -35.80 10.23 16.52
C HIS A 599 -34.41 9.75 16.05
N PRO A 600 -34.28 9.14 14.85
CA PRO A 600 -33.05 8.48 14.41
C PRO A 600 -31.85 9.43 14.28
N GLN A 601 -32.07 10.70 13.94
CA GLN A 601 -31.00 11.71 13.89
C GLN A 601 -30.49 12.09 15.29
N ASP A 602 -31.39 12.19 16.27
CA ASP A 602 -31.00 12.46 17.66
C ASP A 602 -30.32 11.23 18.29
N ALA A 603 -30.75 10.02 17.90
CA ALA A 603 -30.08 8.77 18.25
C ALA A 603 -28.63 8.76 17.74
N ALA A 604 -28.39 9.20 16.50
CA ALA A 604 -27.05 9.25 15.92
C ALA A 604 -26.14 10.25 16.66
N ARG A 605 -26.64 11.46 16.96
CA ARG A 605 -25.92 12.46 17.76
C ARG A 605 -25.64 11.97 19.19
N PHE A 606 -26.60 11.28 19.79
CA PHE A 606 -26.43 10.71 21.12
C PHE A 606 -25.39 9.59 21.13
N ALA A 607 -25.41 8.69 20.14
CA ALA A 607 -24.42 7.63 19.98
C ALA A 607 -22.99 8.19 19.83
N GLU A 608 -22.81 9.27 19.07
CA GLU A 608 -21.51 9.96 19.01
C GLU A 608 -21.06 10.50 20.37
N LYS A 609 -21.96 11.16 21.12
CA LYS A 609 -21.66 11.66 22.47
C LYS A 609 -21.29 10.50 23.39
N ALA A 610 -22.05 9.40 23.32
CA ALA A 610 -21.82 8.21 24.12
C ALA A 610 -20.47 7.57 23.82
N TRP A 611 -20.08 7.49 22.54
CA TRP A 611 -18.76 7.01 22.16
C TRP A 611 -17.63 7.88 22.75
N VAL A 612 -17.72 9.21 22.67
CA VAL A 612 -16.70 10.11 23.20
C VAL A 612 -16.53 9.97 24.72
N GLN A 613 -17.63 9.79 25.46
CA GLN A 613 -17.61 9.72 26.93
C GLN A 613 -17.32 8.32 27.47
N LEU A 614 -17.85 7.27 26.84
CA LEU A 614 -17.74 5.88 27.31
C LEU A 614 -16.61 5.09 26.65
N GLN A 615 -16.11 5.55 25.50
CA GLN A 615 -15.05 4.90 24.71
C GLN A 615 -15.37 3.43 24.34
N GLN A 616 -16.66 3.09 24.21
CA GLN A 616 -17.09 1.75 23.81
C GLN A 616 -17.33 1.67 22.29
N PRO A 617 -16.78 0.64 21.60
CA PRO A 617 -16.92 0.44 20.15
C PRO A 617 -18.35 0.48 19.61
N ALA A 618 -19.28 -0.15 20.31
CA ALA A 618 -20.65 -0.33 19.84
C ALA A 618 -21.36 1.00 19.54
N TYR A 619 -21.08 2.07 20.31
CA TYR A 619 -21.67 3.38 20.08
C TYR A 619 -21.12 4.08 18.83
N LEU A 620 -19.85 3.86 18.49
CA LEU A 620 -19.27 4.40 17.26
C LEU A 620 -19.92 3.73 16.04
N THR A 621 -20.00 2.40 16.04
CA THR A 621 -20.62 1.63 14.95
C THR A 621 -22.10 1.98 14.82
N ALA A 622 -22.83 2.13 15.93
CA ALA A 622 -24.23 2.57 15.92
C ALA A 622 -24.41 3.99 15.37
N ALA A 623 -23.52 4.93 15.73
CA ALA A 623 -23.55 6.29 15.18
C ALA A 623 -23.34 6.28 13.66
N LEU A 624 -22.34 5.54 13.18
CA LEU A 624 -22.02 5.42 11.75
C LEU A 624 -23.17 4.78 10.95
N ASP A 625 -23.76 3.69 11.46
CA ASP A 625 -24.91 3.04 10.84
C ASP A 625 -26.12 4.00 10.74
N LEU A 626 -26.42 4.72 11.82
CA LEU A 626 -27.51 5.68 11.84
C LEU A 626 -27.27 6.83 10.85
N TRP A 627 -26.04 7.36 10.76
CA TRP A 627 -25.72 8.40 9.77
C TRP A 627 -25.75 7.90 8.32
N TRP A 628 -25.31 6.66 8.09
CA TRP A 628 -25.42 6.01 6.79
C TRP A 628 -26.89 5.84 6.38
N SER A 629 -27.73 5.34 7.28
CA SER A 629 -29.18 5.18 7.04
C SER A 629 -29.88 6.51 6.77
N ALA A 630 -29.43 7.60 7.41
CA ALA A 630 -29.92 8.96 7.20
C ALA A 630 -29.37 9.63 5.93
N ARG A 631 -28.41 8.99 5.23
CA ARG A 631 -27.67 9.52 4.08
C ARG A 631 -26.90 10.82 4.37
N ASP A 632 -26.43 11.01 5.61
CA ASP A 632 -25.65 12.19 6.04
C ASP A 632 -24.13 11.89 5.97
N LEU A 633 -23.58 11.96 4.75
CA LEU A 633 -22.15 11.74 4.51
C LEU A 633 -21.23 12.77 5.23
N PRO A 634 -21.58 14.07 5.33
CA PRO A 634 -20.79 15.03 6.10
C PRO A 634 -20.64 14.67 7.58
N ALA A 635 -21.69 14.14 8.22
CA ALA A 635 -21.62 13.68 9.60
C ALA A 635 -20.64 12.49 9.75
N MET A 636 -20.67 11.54 8.83
CA MET A 636 -19.73 10.42 8.80
C MET A 636 -18.29 10.89 8.60
N GLU A 637 -18.02 11.82 7.68
CA GLU A 637 -16.68 12.37 7.44
C GLU A 637 -16.11 13.04 8.69
N ARG A 638 -16.92 13.83 9.39
CA ARG A 638 -16.53 14.46 10.67
C ARG A 638 -16.20 13.41 11.74
N LEU A 639 -16.94 12.31 11.78
CA LEU A 639 -16.75 11.25 12.76
C LEU A 639 -15.47 10.46 12.47
N PHE A 640 -15.25 10.05 11.22
CA PHE A 640 -14.01 9.39 10.79
C PHE A 640 -12.78 10.28 10.99
N GLY A 641 -12.87 11.59 10.70
CA GLY A 641 -11.77 12.53 10.87
C GLY A 641 -11.35 12.79 12.33
N ARG A 642 -12.15 12.35 13.32
CA ARG A 642 -11.84 12.46 14.76
C ARG A 642 -11.26 11.17 15.34
N LEU A 643 -11.22 10.08 14.58
CA LEU A 643 -10.64 8.83 15.04
C LEU A 643 -9.12 8.95 15.10
N ASP A 644 -8.54 8.64 16.26
CA ASP A 644 -7.11 8.47 16.42
C ASP A 644 -6.71 6.99 16.18
N ALA A 645 -5.40 6.74 16.14
CA ALA A 645 -4.89 5.39 15.89
C ALA A 645 -5.32 4.37 16.96
N ALA A 646 -5.52 4.82 18.21
CA ALA A 646 -5.96 3.95 19.30
C ALA A 646 -7.42 3.54 19.15
N ALA A 647 -8.31 4.48 18.81
CA ALA A 647 -9.72 4.21 18.55
C ALA A 647 -9.93 3.34 17.30
N GLU A 648 -9.17 3.59 16.23
CA GLU A 648 -9.22 2.75 15.03
C GLU A 648 -8.75 1.33 15.33
N GLN A 649 -7.72 1.15 16.18
CA GLN A 649 -7.25 -0.18 16.57
C GLN A 649 -8.24 -0.90 17.48
N ALA A 650 -9.00 -0.18 18.31
CA ALA A 650 -10.11 -0.77 19.07
C ALA A 650 -11.25 -1.28 18.15
N MET A 651 -11.40 -0.72 16.94
CA MET A 651 -12.38 -1.17 15.94
C MET A 651 -11.89 -2.35 15.09
N ALA A 652 -10.63 -2.79 15.25
CA ALA A 652 -10.02 -3.77 14.36
C ALA A 652 -10.81 -5.09 14.26
N SER A 653 -11.47 -5.52 15.34
CA SER A 653 -12.29 -6.73 15.37
C SER A 653 -13.74 -6.54 14.94
N ASP A 654 -14.22 -5.30 14.73
CA ASP A 654 -15.59 -5.04 14.28
C ASP A 654 -15.63 -5.01 12.74
N GLY A 655 -16.02 -6.13 12.13
CA GLY A 655 -16.15 -6.25 10.67
C GLY A 655 -17.15 -5.26 10.07
N TYR A 656 -18.22 -4.89 10.79
CA TYR A 656 -19.27 -4.02 10.26
C TYR A 656 -18.83 -2.56 10.22
N PHE A 657 -18.00 -2.12 11.16
CA PHE A 657 -17.34 -0.81 11.11
C PHE A 657 -16.57 -0.60 9.79
N TRP A 658 -15.78 -1.59 9.38
CA TRP A 658 -15.02 -1.52 8.13
C TRP A 658 -15.94 -1.53 6.89
N VAL A 659 -17.07 -2.25 6.92
CA VAL A 659 -18.08 -2.20 5.85
C VAL A 659 -18.67 -0.79 5.71
N LEU A 660 -19.04 -0.14 6.81
CA LEU A 660 -19.59 1.22 6.80
C LEU A 660 -18.58 2.24 6.28
N ARG A 661 -17.30 2.12 6.67
CA ARG A 661 -16.24 2.99 6.15
C ARG A 661 -15.95 2.74 4.66
N ALA A 662 -15.98 1.48 4.23
CA ALA A 662 -15.86 1.14 2.82
C ALA A 662 -17.00 1.73 1.98
N GLN A 663 -18.24 1.65 2.46
CA GLN A 663 -19.41 2.26 1.81
C GLN A 663 -19.31 3.79 1.75
N TRP A 664 -18.80 4.42 2.81
CA TRP A 664 -18.53 5.86 2.83
C TRP A 664 -17.45 6.27 1.81
N HIS A 665 -16.32 5.54 1.74
CA HIS A 665 -15.30 5.76 0.71
C HIS A 665 -15.85 5.52 -0.71
N GLN A 666 -16.69 4.50 -0.89
CA GLN A 666 -17.35 4.23 -2.18
C GLN A 666 -18.24 5.39 -2.62
N ALA A 667 -19.03 5.97 -1.71
CA ALA A 667 -19.89 7.13 -1.99
C ALA A 667 -19.10 8.39 -2.38
N ARG A 668 -17.81 8.47 -2.00
CA ARG A 668 -16.87 9.55 -2.36
C ARG A 668 -16.03 9.22 -3.60
N HIS A 669 -16.28 8.09 -4.25
CA HIS A 669 -15.49 7.57 -5.37
C HIS A 669 -14.02 7.23 -5.02
N GLU A 670 -13.72 6.98 -3.75
CA GLU A 670 -12.38 6.60 -3.24
C GLU A 670 -12.21 5.07 -3.22
N MET A 671 -12.33 4.43 -4.39
CA MET A 671 -12.37 2.95 -4.51
C MET A 671 -11.18 2.20 -3.89
N PRO A 672 -9.91 2.65 -3.99
CA PRO A 672 -8.79 1.94 -3.37
C PRO A 672 -8.89 1.84 -1.84
N ALA A 673 -9.37 2.90 -1.20
CA ALA A 673 -9.60 2.93 0.25
C ALA A 673 -10.78 2.03 0.63
N ALA A 674 -11.88 2.10 -0.15
CA ALA A 674 -13.04 1.24 0.06
C ALA A 674 -12.69 -0.26 -0.02
N LEU A 675 -11.87 -0.67 -1.00
CA LEU A 675 -11.40 -2.05 -1.12
C LEU A 675 -10.48 -2.46 0.04
N ALA A 676 -9.59 -1.57 0.50
CA ALA A 676 -8.72 -1.85 1.63
C ALA A 676 -9.53 -2.11 2.91
N ASP A 677 -10.56 -1.31 3.15
CA ASP A 677 -11.47 -1.50 4.28
C ASP A 677 -12.30 -2.77 4.15
N MET A 678 -12.79 -3.10 2.96
CA MET A 678 -13.54 -4.34 2.76
C MET A 678 -12.66 -5.59 2.98
N ARG A 679 -11.35 -5.54 2.67
CA ARG A 679 -10.41 -6.61 3.05
C ARG A 679 -10.30 -6.75 4.57
N ARG A 680 -10.20 -5.64 5.32
CA ARG A 680 -10.22 -5.66 6.79
C ARG A 680 -11.54 -6.20 7.36
N ALA A 681 -12.66 -5.85 6.75
CA ALA A 681 -13.97 -6.39 7.13
C ALA A 681 -14.01 -7.93 7.00
N LEU A 682 -13.42 -8.46 5.92
CA LEU A 682 -13.31 -9.91 5.69
C LEU A 682 -12.26 -10.58 6.58
N GLU A 683 -11.21 -9.88 7.01
CA GLU A 683 -10.27 -10.39 8.03
C GLU A 683 -10.96 -10.55 9.40
N ALA A 684 -11.81 -9.58 9.77
CA ALA A 684 -12.56 -9.61 11.02
C ALA A 684 -13.73 -10.60 11.00
N SER A 685 -14.38 -10.80 9.84
CA SER A 685 -15.53 -11.71 9.69
C SER A 685 -15.48 -12.49 8.36
N PRO A 686 -14.60 -13.51 8.26
CA PRO A 686 -14.33 -14.18 6.99
C PRO A 686 -15.54 -14.84 6.34
N ASP A 687 -16.47 -15.37 7.14
CA ASP A 687 -17.60 -16.17 6.66
C ASP A 687 -18.91 -15.39 6.49
N HIS A 688 -18.89 -14.07 6.69
CA HIS A 688 -20.09 -13.24 6.53
C HIS A 688 -20.47 -13.08 5.05
N ILE A 689 -21.58 -13.72 4.65
CA ILE A 689 -22.00 -13.85 3.25
C ILE A 689 -22.24 -12.50 2.59
N ASP A 690 -22.96 -11.60 3.26
CA ASP A 690 -23.29 -10.28 2.68
C ASP A 690 -22.04 -9.42 2.46
N THR A 691 -21.03 -9.54 3.34
CA THR A 691 -19.75 -8.85 3.17
C THR A 691 -18.99 -9.39 1.96
N ARG A 692 -18.99 -10.72 1.75
CA ARG A 692 -18.39 -11.34 0.55
C ARG A 692 -19.10 -10.88 -0.72
N ILE A 693 -20.43 -10.86 -0.74
CA ILE A 693 -21.22 -10.40 -1.89
C ILE A 693 -20.95 -8.91 -2.18
N ALA A 694 -20.99 -8.06 -1.16
CA ALA A 694 -20.68 -6.64 -1.28
C ALA A 694 -19.25 -6.42 -1.80
N TYR A 695 -18.29 -7.22 -1.34
CA TYR A 695 -16.91 -7.15 -1.83
C TYR A 695 -16.80 -7.53 -3.30
N LEU A 696 -17.48 -8.60 -3.75
CA LEU A 696 -17.48 -8.98 -5.17
C LEU A 696 -18.03 -7.88 -6.07
N PHE A 697 -19.14 -7.22 -5.68
CA PHE A 697 -19.66 -6.07 -6.42
C PHE A 697 -18.72 -4.87 -6.38
N MET A 698 -18.08 -4.60 -5.24
CA MET A 698 -17.11 -3.52 -5.14
C MET A 698 -15.86 -3.77 -6.00
N LEU A 699 -15.41 -5.02 -6.13
CA LEU A 699 -14.33 -5.41 -7.05
C LEU A 699 -14.74 -5.23 -8.52
N ILE A 700 -16.02 -5.51 -8.84
CA ILE A 700 -16.58 -5.25 -10.17
C ILE A 700 -16.57 -3.74 -10.47
N ASP A 701 -17.10 -2.92 -9.56
CA ASP A 701 -17.17 -1.46 -9.72
C ASP A 701 -15.79 -0.81 -9.79
N ALA A 702 -14.82 -1.32 -9.03
CA ALA A 702 -13.44 -0.84 -9.06
C ALA A 702 -12.66 -1.30 -10.31
N GLY A 703 -13.16 -2.31 -11.03
CA GLY A 703 -12.45 -2.96 -12.15
C GLY A 703 -11.25 -3.81 -11.70
N ALA A 704 -11.24 -4.30 -10.46
CA ALA A 704 -10.13 -5.08 -9.87
C ALA A 704 -10.19 -6.56 -10.31
N GLN A 705 -10.11 -6.81 -11.62
CA GLN A 705 -10.35 -8.11 -12.25
C GLN A 705 -9.49 -9.25 -11.67
N GLY A 706 -8.20 -9.03 -11.44
CA GLY A 706 -7.30 -10.08 -10.92
C GLY A 706 -7.64 -10.54 -9.50
N GLU A 707 -8.16 -9.64 -8.67
CA GLU A 707 -8.64 -9.99 -7.33
C GLU A 707 -10.03 -10.61 -7.36
N LEU A 708 -10.92 -10.07 -8.20
CA LEU A 708 -12.24 -10.65 -8.47
C LEU A 708 -12.13 -12.12 -8.89
N GLN A 709 -11.24 -12.44 -9.83
CA GLN A 709 -11.03 -13.82 -10.28
C GLN A 709 -10.59 -14.74 -9.15
N ARG A 710 -9.67 -14.28 -8.29
CA ARG A 710 -9.22 -15.05 -7.12
C ARG A 710 -10.37 -15.31 -6.15
N MET A 711 -11.17 -14.30 -5.82
CA MET A 711 -12.30 -14.45 -4.89
C MET A 711 -13.41 -15.36 -5.44
N LEU A 712 -13.77 -15.22 -6.71
CA LEU A 712 -14.73 -16.11 -7.39
C LEU A 712 -14.24 -17.57 -7.43
N SER A 713 -12.93 -17.79 -7.54
CA SER A 713 -12.37 -19.15 -7.50
C SER A 713 -12.36 -19.73 -6.08
N THR A 714 -12.05 -18.89 -5.08
CA THR A 714 -11.88 -19.30 -3.68
C THR A 714 -13.23 -19.63 -3.02
N TRP A 715 -14.27 -18.84 -3.29
CA TRP A 715 -15.60 -19.02 -2.66
C TRP A 715 -16.59 -19.85 -3.49
N ARG A 716 -16.11 -20.55 -4.52
CA ARG A 716 -16.96 -21.21 -5.52
C ARG A 716 -17.86 -22.28 -4.91
N GLU A 717 -17.34 -23.10 -4.00
CA GLU A 717 -18.10 -24.18 -3.38
C GLU A 717 -19.26 -23.62 -2.54
N GLN A 718 -19.01 -22.58 -1.73
CA GLN A 718 -20.07 -21.91 -0.96
C GLN A 718 -21.09 -21.23 -1.87
N ALA A 719 -20.65 -20.64 -2.98
CA ALA A 719 -21.53 -19.99 -3.94
C ALA A 719 -22.45 -20.96 -4.68
N ILE A 720 -21.98 -22.18 -4.97
CA ILE A 720 -22.83 -23.23 -5.55
C ILE A 720 -23.90 -23.67 -4.54
N ALA A 721 -23.56 -23.74 -3.25
CA ALA A 721 -24.48 -24.16 -2.20
C ALA A 721 -25.53 -23.09 -1.82
N ASN A 722 -25.21 -21.80 -1.98
CA ASN A 722 -26.10 -20.71 -1.56
C ASN A 722 -26.48 -19.77 -2.73
N PRO A 723 -27.78 -19.72 -3.13
CA PRO A 723 -28.27 -18.82 -4.18
C PRO A 723 -28.04 -17.33 -3.99
N ALA A 724 -27.77 -16.85 -2.78
CA ALA A 724 -27.47 -15.44 -2.54
C ALA A 724 -26.26 -14.93 -3.35
N TYR A 725 -25.31 -15.81 -3.69
CA TYR A 725 -24.14 -15.46 -4.50
C TYR A 725 -24.43 -15.34 -5.99
N ASP A 726 -25.57 -15.85 -6.46
CA ASP A 726 -25.85 -15.97 -7.90
C ASP A 726 -25.72 -14.64 -8.65
N PRO A 727 -26.24 -13.49 -8.16
CA PRO A 727 -26.08 -12.21 -8.84
C PRO A 727 -24.62 -11.74 -8.94
N ALA A 728 -23.85 -11.86 -7.87
CA ALA A 728 -22.45 -11.43 -7.82
C ALA A 728 -21.55 -12.31 -8.70
N TYR A 729 -21.77 -13.63 -8.71
CA TYR A 729 -21.04 -14.55 -9.58
C TYR A 729 -21.43 -14.39 -11.06
N ALA A 730 -22.73 -14.20 -11.32
CA ALA A 730 -23.26 -13.91 -12.64
C ALA A 730 -22.65 -12.64 -13.24
N ALA A 731 -22.58 -11.55 -12.47
CA ALA A 731 -21.96 -10.30 -12.89
C ALA A 731 -20.44 -10.39 -12.96
N GLY A 732 -19.80 -11.02 -11.97
CA GLY A 732 -18.35 -11.12 -11.88
C GLY A 732 -17.74 -11.91 -13.03
N TYR A 733 -18.30 -13.07 -13.38
CA TYR A 733 -17.84 -13.83 -14.54
C TYR A 733 -18.12 -13.12 -15.88
N LEU A 734 -19.14 -12.27 -15.97
CA LEU A 734 -19.36 -11.45 -17.16
C LEU A 734 -18.29 -10.38 -17.34
N VAL A 735 -17.94 -9.66 -16.28
CA VAL A 735 -16.89 -8.63 -16.30
C VAL A 735 -15.52 -9.23 -16.61
N LEU A 736 -15.29 -10.48 -16.20
CA LEU A 736 -14.08 -11.25 -16.55
C LEU A 736 -14.11 -11.88 -17.95
N GLU A 737 -15.11 -11.57 -18.78
CA GLU A 737 -15.33 -12.15 -20.12
C GLU A 737 -15.42 -13.70 -20.11
N GLN A 738 -16.01 -14.29 -19.07
CA GLN A 738 -16.20 -15.75 -18.87
C GLN A 738 -17.69 -16.16 -18.92
N PRO A 739 -18.38 -15.97 -20.06
CA PRO A 739 -19.83 -16.16 -20.16
C PRO A 739 -20.28 -17.62 -19.90
N ASN A 740 -19.42 -18.60 -20.21
CA ASN A 740 -19.69 -20.01 -19.92
C ASN A 740 -19.73 -20.32 -18.42
N GLN A 741 -18.90 -19.65 -17.62
CA GLN A 741 -18.91 -19.79 -16.15
C GLN A 741 -20.05 -18.99 -15.51
N ALA A 742 -20.44 -17.86 -16.11
CA ALA A 742 -21.59 -17.06 -15.65
C ALA A 742 -22.94 -17.78 -15.86
N LEU A 743 -23.07 -18.55 -16.94
CA LEU A 743 -24.36 -19.07 -17.41
C LEU A 743 -25.14 -19.93 -16.39
N PRO A 744 -24.52 -20.83 -15.59
CA PRO A 744 -25.22 -21.58 -14.56
C PRO A 744 -25.86 -20.69 -13.49
N PHE A 745 -25.17 -19.64 -13.05
CA PHE A 745 -25.66 -18.70 -12.04
C PHE A 745 -26.81 -17.84 -12.58
N TRP A 746 -26.74 -17.41 -13.85
CA TRP A 746 -27.85 -16.77 -14.54
C TRP A 746 -29.06 -17.69 -14.70
N ARG A 747 -28.83 -18.95 -15.13
CA ARG A 747 -29.91 -19.91 -15.39
C ARG A 747 -30.72 -20.23 -14.13
N ARG A 748 -30.09 -20.30 -12.96
CA ARG A 748 -30.77 -20.53 -11.67
C ARG A 748 -31.69 -19.39 -11.24
N GLN A 749 -31.41 -18.17 -11.71
CA GLN A 749 -32.20 -16.98 -11.42
C GLN A 749 -33.38 -16.77 -12.40
N VAL A 750 -33.43 -17.48 -13.54
CA VAL A 750 -34.52 -17.36 -14.53
C VAL A 750 -35.93 -17.48 -13.91
N PRO A 751 -36.22 -18.43 -12.99
CA PRO A 751 -37.55 -18.55 -12.39
C PRO A 751 -37.94 -17.37 -11.49
N LEU A 752 -36.96 -16.61 -10.98
CA LEU A 752 -37.19 -15.44 -10.12
C LEU A 752 -37.51 -14.18 -10.94
N HIS A 753 -37.10 -14.14 -12.22
CA HIS A 753 -37.22 -12.97 -13.09
C HIS A 753 -37.91 -13.26 -14.44
N PRO A 754 -39.04 -14.00 -14.51
CA PRO A 754 -39.63 -14.45 -15.77
C PRO A 754 -40.18 -13.32 -16.64
N ASN A 755 -40.59 -12.21 -16.01
CA ASN A 755 -41.24 -11.06 -16.66
C ASN A 755 -40.43 -9.76 -16.50
N ASP A 756 -39.15 -9.84 -16.15
CA ASP A 756 -38.29 -8.66 -16.02
C ASP A 756 -37.48 -8.42 -17.31
N PRO A 757 -37.87 -7.45 -18.16
CA PRO A 757 -37.19 -7.18 -19.42
C PRO A 757 -35.73 -6.73 -19.26
N LEU A 758 -35.40 -6.03 -18.17
CA LEU A 758 -34.03 -5.55 -17.95
C LEU A 758 -33.11 -6.74 -17.67
N TRP A 759 -33.54 -7.63 -16.78
CA TRP A 759 -32.82 -8.87 -16.45
C TRP A 759 -32.73 -9.82 -17.65
N LEU A 760 -33.83 -10.03 -18.38
CA LEU A 760 -33.87 -10.92 -19.56
C LEU A 760 -32.90 -10.49 -20.67
N THR A 761 -32.70 -9.19 -20.84
CA THR A 761 -31.75 -8.69 -21.86
C THR A 761 -30.32 -9.02 -21.46
N GLY A 762 -29.94 -8.79 -20.20
CA GLY A 762 -28.63 -9.19 -19.70
C GLY A 762 -28.40 -10.70 -19.83
N TYR A 763 -29.44 -11.50 -19.56
CA TYR A 763 -29.39 -12.95 -19.79
C TYR A 763 -29.17 -13.32 -21.27
N ALA A 764 -29.82 -12.60 -22.20
CA ALA A 764 -29.62 -12.80 -23.62
C ALA A 764 -28.20 -12.45 -24.08
N ASP A 765 -27.62 -11.38 -23.53
CA ASP A 765 -26.23 -10.99 -23.82
C ASP A 765 -25.24 -12.07 -23.36
N VAL A 766 -25.47 -12.67 -22.18
CA VAL A 766 -24.67 -13.82 -21.70
C VAL A 766 -24.81 -15.02 -22.63
N LEU A 767 -26.03 -15.32 -23.08
CA LEU A 767 -26.30 -16.44 -23.98
C LEU A 767 -25.55 -16.29 -25.31
N GLU A 768 -25.55 -15.08 -25.88
CA GLU A 768 -24.82 -14.80 -27.11
C GLU A 768 -23.30 -14.89 -26.89
N ALA A 769 -22.79 -14.30 -25.82
CA ALA A 769 -21.38 -14.36 -25.46
C ALA A 769 -20.90 -15.81 -25.21
N ALA A 770 -21.80 -16.69 -24.74
CA ALA A 770 -21.57 -18.13 -24.58
C ALA A 770 -21.79 -18.94 -25.88
N GLY A 771 -21.93 -18.30 -27.04
CA GLY A 771 -22.10 -18.93 -28.35
C GLY A 771 -23.52 -19.43 -28.66
N LYS A 772 -24.51 -19.20 -27.77
CA LYS A 772 -25.90 -19.64 -27.95
C LYS A 772 -26.75 -18.59 -28.67
N VAL A 773 -26.28 -18.16 -29.85
CA VAL A 773 -26.84 -17.04 -30.63
C VAL A 773 -28.37 -17.18 -30.85
N ARG A 774 -28.84 -18.36 -31.26
CA ARG A 774 -30.29 -18.59 -31.48
C ARG A 774 -31.13 -18.42 -30.21
N SER A 775 -30.64 -18.92 -29.08
CA SER A 775 -31.33 -18.78 -27.80
C SER A 775 -31.32 -17.34 -27.32
N ALA A 776 -30.20 -16.63 -27.49
CA ALA A 776 -30.10 -15.21 -27.19
C ALA A 776 -31.12 -14.39 -27.98
N GLU A 777 -31.25 -14.65 -29.29
CA GLU A 777 -32.22 -13.94 -30.14
C GLU A 777 -33.67 -14.17 -29.68
N GLN A 778 -34.02 -15.39 -29.28
CA GLN A 778 -35.34 -15.69 -28.73
C GLN A 778 -35.63 -14.88 -27.45
N VAL A 779 -34.67 -14.83 -26.52
CA VAL A 779 -34.81 -14.07 -25.27
C VAL A 779 -34.88 -12.56 -25.54
N ARG A 780 -34.09 -12.02 -26.48
CA ARG A 780 -34.17 -10.60 -26.87
C ARG A 780 -35.52 -10.22 -27.45
N ARG A 781 -36.11 -11.09 -28.27
CA ARG A 781 -37.48 -10.86 -28.80
C ARG A 781 -38.52 -10.81 -27.68
N GLN A 782 -38.42 -11.70 -26.69
CA GLN A 782 -39.29 -11.68 -25.51
C GLN A 782 -39.10 -10.40 -24.69
N ALA A 783 -37.84 -10.03 -24.39
CA ALA A 783 -37.52 -8.81 -23.67
C ALA A 783 -38.05 -7.56 -24.41
N LEU A 784 -37.94 -7.51 -25.74
CA LEU A 784 -38.45 -6.42 -26.57
C LEU A 784 -39.97 -6.25 -26.44
N VAL A 785 -40.72 -7.36 -26.44
CA VAL A 785 -42.19 -7.33 -26.24
C VAL A 785 -42.54 -6.80 -24.85
N LEU A 786 -41.89 -7.33 -23.80
CA LEU A 786 -42.13 -6.92 -22.42
C LEU A 786 -41.77 -5.45 -22.17
N THR A 787 -40.64 -4.96 -22.69
CA THR A 787 -40.23 -3.55 -22.58
C THR A 787 -41.26 -2.63 -23.22
N ARG A 788 -41.75 -2.97 -24.42
CA ARG A 788 -42.80 -2.18 -25.09
C ARG A 788 -44.09 -2.16 -24.29
N GLN A 789 -44.53 -3.31 -23.79
CA GLN A 789 -45.74 -3.40 -22.97
C GLN A 789 -45.66 -2.50 -21.72
N ARG A 790 -44.53 -2.54 -20.99
CA ARG A 790 -44.30 -1.69 -19.82
C ARG A 790 -44.25 -0.19 -20.15
N LEU A 791 -43.61 0.20 -21.24
CA LEU A 791 -43.55 1.60 -21.67
C LEU A 791 -44.90 2.14 -22.17
N LEU A 792 -45.74 1.27 -22.73
CA LEU A 792 -47.08 1.65 -23.20
C LEU A 792 -48.07 1.80 -22.04
N ASP A 793 -47.86 1.09 -20.92
CA ASP A 793 -48.70 1.16 -19.73
C ASP A 793 -48.69 2.58 -19.10
N PRO A 794 -49.82 3.32 -19.13
CA PRO A 794 -49.90 4.66 -18.56
C PRO A 794 -49.88 4.66 -17.02
N ALA A 795 -50.33 3.59 -16.36
CA ALA A 795 -50.32 3.49 -14.90
C ALA A 795 -48.89 3.35 -14.35
N LEU A 796 -48.06 2.55 -15.03
CA LEU A 796 -46.64 2.43 -14.71
C LEU A 796 -45.90 3.75 -14.90
N ARG A 797 -46.14 4.48 -16.01
CA ARG A 797 -45.49 5.78 -16.26
C ARG A 797 -45.87 6.87 -15.25
N ALA A 798 -47.07 6.80 -14.68
CA ALA A 798 -47.52 7.77 -13.68
C ALA A 798 -47.02 7.45 -12.25
N ALA A 799 -46.88 6.17 -11.91
CA ALA A 799 -46.49 5.74 -10.56
C ALA A 799 -44.99 5.42 -10.40
N ALA A 800 -44.28 5.10 -11.48
CA ALA A 800 -42.87 4.72 -11.43
C ALA A 800 -41.93 5.92 -11.31
N PRO A 801 -40.77 5.77 -10.65
CA PRO A 801 -39.72 6.77 -10.66
C PRO A 801 -39.30 7.12 -12.11
N PRO A 802 -39.02 8.39 -12.43
CA PRO A 802 -38.59 8.81 -13.76
C PRO A 802 -37.41 7.99 -14.31
N ASP A 803 -36.45 7.64 -13.46
CA ASP A 803 -35.25 6.88 -13.82
C ASP A 803 -35.55 5.47 -14.35
N LEU A 804 -36.61 4.81 -13.86
CA LEU A 804 -37.02 3.49 -14.34
C LEU A 804 -37.61 3.58 -15.76
N VAL A 805 -38.39 4.63 -16.03
CA VAL A 805 -38.94 4.85 -17.38
C VAL A 805 -37.81 5.15 -18.36
N GLN A 806 -36.83 5.97 -17.95
CA GLN A 806 -35.64 6.27 -18.75
C GLN A 806 -34.81 5.02 -19.06
N SER A 807 -34.58 4.14 -18.08
CA SER A 807 -33.81 2.91 -18.30
C SER A 807 -34.52 1.94 -19.25
N LEU A 808 -35.85 1.85 -19.18
CA LEU A 808 -36.65 1.07 -20.14
C LEU A 808 -36.61 1.65 -21.55
N GLN A 809 -36.61 2.98 -21.71
CA GLN A 809 -36.45 3.63 -23.03
C GLN A 809 -35.08 3.34 -23.64
N LEU A 810 -34.01 3.46 -22.85
CA LEU A 810 -32.66 3.09 -23.28
C LEU A 810 -32.59 1.62 -23.70
N GLN A 811 -33.22 0.75 -22.92
CA GLN A 811 -33.26 -0.67 -23.21
C GLN A 811 -34.00 -0.99 -24.50
N LEU A 812 -35.11 -0.30 -24.76
CA LEU A 812 -35.84 -0.43 -26.02
C LEU A 812 -34.93 -0.12 -27.22
N ALA A 813 -34.17 0.98 -27.14
CA ALA A 813 -33.23 1.35 -28.20
C ALA A 813 -32.13 0.29 -28.39
N ARG A 814 -31.54 -0.22 -27.29
CA ARG A 814 -30.55 -1.32 -27.33
C ARG A 814 -31.10 -2.56 -28.04
N LEU A 815 -32.29 -3.00 -27.64
CA LEU A 815 -32.94 -4.18 -28.23
C LEU A 815 -33.29 -3.96 -29.71
N GLN A 816 -33.69 -2.75 -30.10
CA GLN A 816 -33.94 -2.42 -31.51
C GLN A 816 -32.66 -2.44 -32.34
N LEU A 817 -31.55 -1.91 -31.82
CA LEU A 817 -30.25 -1.95 -32.50
C LEU A 817 -29.78 -3.40 -32.72
N ALA A 818 -30.00 -4.28 -31.74
CA ALA A 818 -29.61 -5.68 -31.81
C ALA A 818 -30.52 -6.55 -32.70
N THR A 819 -31.78 -6.15 -32.93
CA THR A 819 -32.78 -6.96 -33.65
C THR A 819 -33.18 -6.43 -35.01
N THR A 820 -32.73 -5.24 -35.40
CA THR A 820 -33.07 -4.59 -36.68
C THR A 820 -31.81 -4.15 -37.44
N GLN A 821 -31.95 -3.83 -38.73
CA GLN A 821 -30.88 -3.31 -39.58
C GLN A 821 -31.36 -2.09 -40.38
N GLY A 822 -30.41 -1.29 -40.88
CA GLY A 822 -30.69 -0.12 -41.72
C GLY A 822 -31.56 0.93 -41.03
N ASP A 823 -32.66 1.32 -41.68
CA ASP A 823 -33.60 2.35 -41.21
C ASP A 823 -34.15 2.09 -39.80
N GLY A 824 -34.29 0.82 -39.41
CA GLY A 824 -34.76 0.44 -38.07
C GLY A 824 -33.81 0.88 -36.96
N GLN A 825 -32.49 0.76 -37.20
CA GLN A 825 -31.46 1.20 -36.27
C GLN A 825 -31.40 2.72 -36.21
N LEU A 826 -31.48 3.39 -37.36
CA LEU A 826 -31.49 4.86 -37.43
C LEU A 826 -32.67 5.42 -36.62
N ARG A 827 -33.87 4.82 -36.73
CA ARG A 827 -35.04 5.24 -35.94
C ARG A 827 -34.79 5.12 -34.43
N ALA A 828 -34.21 4.02 -33.96
CA ALA A 828 -33.88 3.83 -32.55
C ALA A 828 -32.91 4.93 -32.04
N ILE A 829 -31.89 5.28 -32.83
CA ILE A 829 -30.97 6.37 -32.50
C ILE A 829 -31.67 7.73 -32.50
N THR A 830 -32.54 8.00 -33.48
CA THR A 830 -33.29 9.27 -33.52
C THR A 830 -34.25 9.43 -32.34
N THR A 831 -34.78 8.34 -31.78
CA THR A 831 -35.60 8.42 -30.55
C THR A 831 -34.80 8.80 -29.31
N LEU A 832 -33.49 8.52 -29.28
CA LEU A 832 -32.61 8.94 -28.19
C LEU A 832 -32.12 10.39 -28.35
N THR A 833 -31.87 10.83 -29.58
CA THR A 833 -31.31 12.15 -29.89
C THR A 833 -32.35 13.23 -30.18
N GLY A 834 -33.61 12.86 -30.40
CA GLY A 834 -34.72 13.78 -30.62
C GLY A 834 -35.08 14.61 -29.38
N PRO A 835 -35.95 15.63 -29.53
CA PRO A 835 -36.26 16.62 -28.49
C PRO A 835 -36.87 16.04 -27.21
N ASP A 836 -37.60 14.92 -27.31
CA ASP A 836 -38.17 14.19 -26.16
C ASP A 836 -37.32 12.97 -25.73
N GLY A 837 -36.09 12.86 -26.27
CA GLY A 837 -35.17 11.74 -26.06
C GLY A 837 -34.23 11.94 -24.87
N LEU A 838 -33.58 10.85 -24.44
CA LEU A 838 -32.67 10.83 -23.28
C LEU A 838 -31.43 11.74 -23.41
N LEU A 839 -31.18 12.30 -24.59
CA LEU A 839 -30.04 13.19 -24.84
C LEU A 839 -30.42 14.67 -25.00
N ALA A 840 -31.72 15.00 -24.98
CA ALA A 840 -32.23 16.36 -25.17
C ALA A 840 -32.46 17.14 -23.86
N ASP A 841 -32.78 16.47 -22.75
CA ASP A 841 -33.17 17.10 -21.48
C ASP A 841 -32.06 17.07 -20.40
N THR A 842 -32.09 18.04 -19.47
CA THR A 842 -31.26 18.09 -18.26
C THR A 842 -31.81 17.27 -17.08
N ALA A 843 -33.10 16.92 -17.11
CA ALA A 843 -33.74 16.13 -16.05
C ALA A 843 -33.47 14.61 -16.14
N VAL A 844 -32.65 14.16 -17.10
CA VAL A 844 -32.24 12.76 -17.26
C VAL A 844 -31.15 12.42 -16.27
N SER A 845 -31.27 11.24 -15.63
CA SER A 845 -30.21 10.73 -14.76
C SER A 845 -28.86 10.73 -15.48
N PRO A 846 -27.77 11.24 -14.86
CA PRO A 846 -26.45 11.28 -15.48
C PRO A 846 -26.00 9.90 -16.01
N ALA A 847 -26.34 8.83 -15.31
CA ALA A 847 -26.02 7.46 -15.72
C ALA A 847 -26.74 7.05 -17.01
N ASN A 848 -28.05 7.29 -17.10
CA ASN A 848 -28.84 6.98 -18.30
C ASN A 848 -28.40 7.82 -19.49
N ARG A 849 -28.05 9.09 -19.26
CA ARG A 849 -27.53 9.98 -20.29
C ARG A 849 -26.18 9.50 -20.83
N ALA A 850 -25.25 9.12 -19.95
CA ALA A 850 -23.96 8.55 -20.34
C ALA A 850 -24.13 7.26 -21.16
N ALA A 851 -24.99 6.36 -20.69
CA ALA A 851 -25.27 5.11 -21.38
C ALA A 851 -25.96 5.30 -22.75
N ALA A 852 -26.78 6.34 -22.92
CA ALA A 852 -27.34 6.74 -24.20
C ALA A 852 -26.29 7.32 -25.15
N LEU A 853 -25.37 8.16 -24.65
CA LEU A 853 -24.26 8.71 -25.44
C LEU A 853 -23.35 7.59 -25.98
N GLU A 854 -23.02 6.62 -25.13
CA GLU A 854 -22.21 5.46 -25.51
C GLU A 854 -22.92 4.57 -26.53
N LEU A 855 -24.23 4.37 -26.40
CA LEU A 855 -24.99 3.55 -27.34
C LEU A 855 -24.98 4.15 -28.75
N VAL A 856 -25.14 5.47 -28.86
CA VAL A 856 -25.06 6.19 -30.14
C VAL A 856 -23.65 6.08 -30.73
N LEU A 857 -22.62 6.23 -29.90
CA LEU A 857 -21.23 6.09 -30.33
C LEU A 857 -20.92 4.66 -30.82
N GLY A 858 -21.34 3.63 -30.09
CA GLY A 858 -21.18 2.22 -30.47
C GLY A 858 -21.91 1.89 -31.77
N TRP A 859 -23.08 2.48 -32.00
CA TRP A 859 -23.78 2.36 -33.29
C TRP A 859 -22.99 3.03 -34.44
N MET A 860 -22.47 4.25 -34.25
CA MET A 860 -21.66 4.92 -35.28
C MET A 860 -20.40 4.12 -35.63
N LEU A 861 -19.72 3.56 -34.62
CA LEU A 861 -18.53 2.74 -34.83
C LEU A 861 -18.85 1.41 -35.51
N SER A 862 -19.91 0.71 -35.10
CA SER A 862 -20.33 -0.56 -35.72
C SER A 862 -20.88 -0.40 -37.15
N THR A 863 -21.33 0.80 -37.53
CA THR A 863 -21.77 1.12 -38.90
C THR A 863 -20.71 1.84 -39.73
N GLU A 864 -19.44 1.80 -39.29
CA GLU A 864 -18.27 2.40 -39.95
C GLU A 864 -18.33 3.93 -40.16
N GLN A 865 -19.16 4.66 -39.40
CA GLN A 865 -19.32 6.11 -39.48
C GLN A 865 -18.27 6.86 -38.62
N HIS A 866 -16.98 6.53 -38.82
CA HIS A 866 -15.86 6.98 -37.99
C HIS A 866 -15.70 8.52 -37.91
N ASP A 867 -15.96 9.25 -39.02
CA ASP A 867 -15.92 10.72 -39.02
C ASP A 867 -16.99 11.33 -38.11
N GLN A 868 -18.20 10.77 -38.12
CA GLN A 868 -19.29 11.21 -37.26
C GLN A 868 -19.02 10.84 -35.81
N ALA A 869 -18.44 9.67 -35.55
CA ALA A 869 -18.02 9.24 -34.22
C ALA A 869 -16.96 10.19 -33.61
N ARG A 870 -15.98 10.64 -34.40
CA ARG A 870 -15.00 11.66 -33.98
C ARG A 870 -15.66 12.99 -33.61
N LEU A 871 -16.54 13.49 -34.47
CA LEU A 871 -17.26 14.73 -34.21
C LEU A 871 -18.17 14.61 -32.98
N TRP A 872 -18.79 13.44 -32.80
CA TRP A 872 -19.62 13.12 -31.64
C TRP A 872 -18.82 13.13 -30.33
N LEU A 873 -17.67 12.43 -30.30
CA LEU A 873 -16.74 12.44 -29.16
C LEU A 873 -16.26 13.86 -28.85
N TRP A 874 -15.85 14.62 -29.86
CA TRP A 874 -15.39 16.00 -29.66
C TRP A 874 -16.48 16.91 -29.07
N ARG A 875 -17.72 16.85 -29.61
CA ARG A 875 -18.83 17.71 -29.15
C ARG A 875 -19.38 17.33 -27.77
N ARG A 876 -19.41 16.04 -27.43
CA ARG A 876 -20.12 15.55 -26.23
C ARG A 876 -19.20 15.20 -25.07
N TYR A 877 -17.96 14.79 -25.34
CA TYR A 877 -16.97 14.44 -24.32
C TYR A 877 -15.84 15.46 -24.20
N GLY A 878 -15.68 16.37 -25.17
CA GLY A 878 -14.61 17.37 -25.16
C GLY A 878 -14.66 18.42 -24.05
N THR A 879 -15.76 18.53 -23.30
CA THR A 879 -15.95 19.62 -22.30
C THR A 879 -16.30 19.15 -20.88
N THR A 880 -16.68 17.89 -20.65
CA THR A 880 -17.26 17.47 -19.34
C THR A 880 -17.08 16.00 -18.92
N LEU A 881 -16.74 15.06 -19.82
CA LEU A 881 -16.57 13.63 -19.48
C LEU A 881 -15.28 13.05 -20.06
N ALA A 882 -14.63 12.16 -19.31
CA ALA A 882 -13.56 11.32 -19.85
C ALA A 882 -14.09 10.53 -21.07
N ARG A 883 -13.35 10.59 -22.18
CA ARG A 883 -13.71 9.88 -23.40
C ARG A 883 -13.58 8.37 -23.14
N PRO A 884 -14.48 7.52 -23.66
CA PRO A 884 -14.35 6.08 -23.45
C PRO A 884 -13.11 5.53 -24.15
N ASP A 885 -12.17 4.96 -23.39
CA ASP A 885 -10.88 4.46 -23.90
C ASP A 885 -11.05 3.42 -25.02
N TRP A 886 -12.10 2.58 -24.95
CA TRP A 886 -12.39 1.58 -25.97
C TRP A 886 -12.76 2.22 -27.33
N ALA A 887 -13.44 3.37 -27.31
CA ALA A 887 -13.85 4.08 -28.51
C ALA A 887 -12.67 4.83 -29.12
N GLU A 888 -11.82 5.45 -28.28
CA GLU A 888 -10.56 6.03 -28.73
C GLU A 888 -9.64 4.96 -29.33
N MET A 889 -9.54 3.79 -28.69
CA MET A 889 -8.76 2.67 -29.21
C MET A 889 -9.27 2.20 -30.58
N MET A 890 -10.59 2.01 -30.75
CA MET A 890 -11.14 1.63 -32.07
C MET A 890 -10.86 2.67 -33.16
N LEU A 891 -10.99 3.96 -32.85
CA LEU A 891 -10.66 5.01 -33.80
C LEU A 891 -9.16 5.04 -34.12
N ALA A 892 -8.30 4.88 -33.12
CA ALA A 892 -6.85 4.83 -33.29
C ALA A 892 -6.42 3.61 -34.13
N LEU A 893 -7.05 2.45 -33.92
CA LEU A 893 -6.85 1.23 -34.72
C LEU A 893 -7.28 1.41 -36.16
N ASN A 894 -8.43 2.05 -36.40
CA ASN A 894 -8.90 2.37 -37.75
C ASN A 894 -7.97 3.36 -38.49
N ASP A 895 -7.50 4.40 -37.80
CA ASP A 895 -6.64 5.42 -38.38
C ASP A 895 -5.18 4.95 -38.53
N GLY A 896 -4.78 3.90 -37.80
CA GLY A 896 -3.40 3.39 -37.80
C GLY A 896 -2.44 4.23 -36.95
N HIS A 897 -2.95 4.95 -35.94
CA HIS A 897 -2.17 5.84 -35.09
C HIS A 897 -1.42 5.08 -33.98
N LEU A 898 -0.35 4.39 -34.35
CA LEU A 898 0.40 3.49 -33.46
C LEU A 898 0.84 4.14 -32.13
N ALA A 899 1.29 5.41 -32.15
CA ALA A 899 1.69 6.12 -30.93
C ALA A 899 0.52 6.30 -29.95
N HIS A 900 -0.69 6.56 -30.47
CA HIS A 900 -1.88 6.70 -29.64
C HIS A 900 -2.38 5.34 -29.13
N ILE A 901 -2.29 4.30 -29.96
CA ILE A 901 -2.57 2.91 -29.57
C ILE A 901 -1.65 2.47 -28.41
N SER A 902 -0.34 2.76 -28.50
CA SER A 902 0.60 2.47 -27.41
C SER A 902 0.23 3.21 -26.14
N ALA A 903 -0.04 4.53 -26.23
CA ALA A 903 -0.40 5.33 -25.06
C ALA A 903 -1.65 4.80 -24.34
N LEU A 904 -2.66 4.33 -25.08
CA LEU A 904 -3.87 3.74 -24.51
C LEU A 904 -3.62 2.33 -23.91
N LEU A 905 -2.68 1.55 -24.45
CA LEU A 905 -2.29 0.25 -23.90
C LEU A 905 -1.36 0.35 -22.68
N ASP A 906 -0.54 1.40 -22.60
CA ASP A 906 0.38 1.64 -21.48
C ASP A 906 -0.30 2.36 -20.29
N HIS A 907 -1.55 2.81 -20.46
CA HIS A 907 -2.34 3.45 -19.41
C HIS A 907 -2.68 2.45 -18.27
N PRO A 908 -2.72 2.85 -16.99
CA PRO A 908 -3.05 1.95 -15.87
C PRO A 908 -4.41 1.24 -16.02
N ASP A 909 -5.35 1.90 -16.69
CA ASP A 909 -6.70 1.38 -16.94
C ASP A 909 -6.79 0.50 -18.21
N ALA A 910 -5.68 0.17 -18.88
CA ALA A 910 -5.68 -0.63 -20.10
C ALA A 910 -6.30 -2.03 -19.91
N ASP A 911 -6.32 -2.57 -18.70
CA ASP A 911 -7.00 -3.83 -18.38
C ASP A 911 -8.53 -3.72 -18.45
N ARG A 912 -9.10 -2.50 -18.42
CA ARG A 912 -10.53 -2.25 -18.65
C ARG A 912 -10.91 -2.32 -20.13
N LEU A 913 -9.94 -2.24 -21.05
CA LEU A 913 -10.22 -2.38 -22.48
C LEU A 913 -10.67 -3.82 -22.78
N PRO A 914 -11.72 -4.00 -23.59
CA PRO A 914 -12.14 -5.33 -24.06
C PRO A 914 -10.96 -6.13 -24.59
N GLN A 915 -10.86 -7.40 -24.21
CA GLN A 915 -9.68 -8.22 -24.53
C GLN A 915 -9.44 -8.30 -26.05
N GLY A 916 -10.52 -8.33 -26.85
CA GLY A 916 -10.44 -8.29 -28.31
C GLY A 916 -9.71 -7.05 -28.86
N LEU A 917 -10.02 -5.86 -28.32
CA LEU A 917 -9.35 -4.61 -28.72
C LEU A 917 -7.88 -4.59 -28.29
N ARG A 918 -7.56 -5.13 -27.11
CA ARG A 918 -6.16 -5.26 -26.67
C ARG A 918 -5.37 -6.19 -27.58
N ILE A 919 -5.96 -7.30 -28.02
CA ILE A 919 -5.36 -8.23 -28.98
C ILE A 919 -5.10 -7.51 -30.31
N GLU A 920 -6.08 -6.78 -30.85
CA GLU A 920 -5.93 -6.02 -32.10
C GLU A 920 -4.87 -4.90 -31.97
N ALA A 921 -4.84 -4.21 -30.83
CA ALA A 921 -3.85 -3.18 -30.52
C ALA A 921 -2.42 -3.72 -30.44
N LEU A 922 -2.23 -4.83 -29.72
CA LEU A 922 -0.93 -5.52 -29.68
C LEU A 922 -0.52 -6.04 -31.05
N GLN A 923 -1.46 -6.51 -31.88
CA GLN A 923 -1.20 -6.87 -33.27
C GLN A 923 -0.78 -5.67 -34.11
N ALA A 924 -1.41 -4.51 -33.95
CA ALA A 924 -1.06 -3.28 -34.66
C ALA A 924 0.36 -2.78 -34.29
N LEU A 925 0.74 -2.89 -33.02
CA LEU A 925 2.06 -2.52 -32.48
C LEU A 925 3.17 -3.55 -32.76
N GLY A 926 2.87 -4.69 -33.40
CA GLY A 926 3.84 -5.75 -33.67
C GLY A 926 4.15 -6.69 -32.48
N HIS A 927 3.50 -6.50 -31.33
CA HIS A 927 3.59 -7.36 -30.12
C HIS A 927 2.79 -8.66 -30.26
N THR A 928 3.10 -9.40 -31.31
CA THR A 928 2.32 -10.55 -31.76
C THR A 928 2.33 -11.73 -30.79
N ALA A 929 3.44 -12.01 -30.11
CA ALA A 929 3.50 -13.07 -29.11
C ALA A 929 2.59 -12.76 -27.91
N ARG A 930 2.56 -11.50 -27.43
CA ARG A 930 1.63 -11.06 -26.37
C ARG A 930 0.18 -11.13 -26.84
N ALA A 931 -0.10 -10.70 -28.07
CA ALA A 931 -1.44 -10.81 -28.64
C ALA A 931 -1.91 -12.27 -28.74
N GLN A 932 -1.00 -13.19 -29.10
CA GLN A 932 -1.31 -14.63 -29.12
C GLN A 932 -1.51 -15.20 -27.73
N ALA A 933 -0.70 -14.84 -26.75
CA ALA A 933 -0.89 -15.28 -25.37
C ALA A 933 -2.29 -14.89 -24.85
N LEU A 934 -2.72 -13.65 -25.12
CA LEU A 934 -4.08 -13.21 -24.80
C LEU A 934 -5.15 -13.99 -25.57
N ARG A 935 -4.96 -14.24 -26.88
CA ARG A 935 -5.93 -15.03 -27.67
C ARG A 935 -6.04 -16.48 -27.19
N ILE A 936 -4.93 -17.11 -26.80
CA ILE A 936 -4.91 -18.46 -26.20
C ILE A 936 -5.69 -18.46 -24.88
N ALA A 937 -5.45 -17.47 -24.01
CA ALA A 937 -6.18 -17.33 -22.77
C ALA A 937 -7.69 -17.17 -23.02
N GLN A 938 -8.08 -16.42 -24.05
CA GLN A 938 -9.49 -16.25 -24.43
C GLN A 938 -10.11 -17.55 -24.96
N LEU A 939 -9.40 -18.30 -25.82
CA LEU A 939 -9.85 -19.58 -26.37
C LEU A 939 -10.00 -20.68 -25.31
N GLN A 940 -9.29 -20.59 -24.19
CA GLN A 940 -9.49 -21.49 -23.05
C GLN A 940 -10.81 -21.22 -22.30
N LEU A 941 -11.33 -19.99 -22.38
CA LEU A 941 -12.53 -19.54 -21.67
C LEU A 941 -13.79 -19.59 -22.54
N ARG A 942 -13.63 -19.41 -23.86
CA ARG A 942 -14.69 -19.37 -24.85
C ARG A 942 -14.31 -20.19 -26.09
N ASP A 943 -15.21 -21.05 -26.52
CA ASP A 943 -15.09 -21.78 -27.78
C ASP A 943 -15.61 -20.89 -28.91
N ASP A 944 -14.71 -20.35 -29.72
CA ASP A 944 -15.03 -19.46 -30.84
C ASP A 944 -14.20 -19.85 -32.07
N ASP A 945 -14.85 -20.48 -33.04
CA ASP A 945 -14.23 -20.99 -34.26
C ASP A 945 -13.49 -19.89 -35.04
N GLY A 946 -14.00 -18.65 -35.05
CA GLY A 946 -13.40 -17.53 -35.77
C GLY A 946 -12.10 -17.05 -35.10
N GLN A 947 -12.08 -16.97 -33.77
CA GLN A 947 -10.85 -16.69 -33.03
C GLN A 947 -9.85 -17.85 -33.15
N HIS A 948 -10.32 -19.08 -33.21
CA HIS A 948 -9.48 -20.27 -33.39
C HIS A 948 -8.82 -20.28 -34.77
N GLU A 949 -9.56 -19.96 -35.83
CA GLU A 949 -9.02 -19.83 -37.19
C GLU A 949 -7.96 -18.71 -37.25
N THR A 950 -8.26 -17.54 -36.69
CA THR A 950 -7.32 -16.40 -36.63
C THR A 950 -6.05 -16.75 -35.83
N TYR A 951 -6.22 -17.45 -34.71
CA TYR A 951 -5.10 -17.99 -33.94
C TYR A 951 -4.25 -18.94 -34.78
N THR A 952 -4.87 -19.91 -35.48
CA THR A 952 -4.14 -20.89 -36.28
C THR A 952 -3.37 -20.26 -37.44
N ASP A 953 -3.95 -19.28 -38.16
CA ASP A 953 -3.24 -18.59 -39.25
C ASP A 953 -2.06 -17.76 -38.72
N THR A 954 -2.27 -17.00 -37.64
CA THR A 954 -1.18 -16.20 -37.05
C THR A 954 -0.07 -17.08 -36.49
N ALA A 955 -0.41 -18.18 -35.81
CA ALA A 955 0.56 -19.15 -35.28
C ALA A 955 1.35 -19.82 -36.41
N TRP A 956 0.68 -20.19 -37.50
CA TRP A 956 1.31 -20.77 -38.70
C TRP A 956 2.26 -19.79 -39.40
N ARG A 957 1.92 -18.49 -39.43
CA ARG A 957 2.80 -17.46 -40.01
C ARG A 957 4.07 -17.23 -39.18
N GLN A 958 4.04 -17.51 -37.87
CA GLN A 958 5.12 -17.23 -36.92
C GLN A 958 5.94 -18.45 -36.50
N SER A 959 5.43 -19.65 -36.75
CA SER A 959 6.13 -20.90 -36.46
C SER A 959 7.45 -21.00 -37.22
N ARG A 960 8.40 -21.72 -36.64
CA ARG A 960 9.51 -22.29 -37.41
C ARG A 960 8.89 -23.23 -38.44
N ARG A 961 9.28 -23.08 -39.70
CA ARG A 961 8.73 -23.91 -40.76
C ARG A 961 9.73 -24.22 -41.85
N VAL A 962 9.61 -25.42 -42.38
CA VAL A 962 10.27 -25.85 -43.61
C VAL A 962 9.26 -25.76 -44.74
N GLU A 963 9.66 -25.13 -45.85
CA GLU A 963 8.88 -25.11 -47.08
C GLU A 963 9.64 -25.89 -48.15
N TYR A 964 8.96 -26.84 -48.77
CA TYR A 964 9.44 -27.56 -49.94
C TYR A 964 8.61 -27.18 -51.15
N GLY A 965 9.28 -26.74 -52.22
CA GLY A 965 8.66 -26.36 -53.48
C GLY A 965 9.15 -27.23 -54.63
N LEU A 966 8.24 -27.60 -55.53
CA LEU A 966 8.53 -28.23 -56.81
C LEU A 966 7.74 -27.51 -57.91
N ASP A 967 8.45 -26.86 -58.83
CA ASP A 967 7.87 -26.20 -60.00
C ASP A 967 8.39 -26.86 -61.28
N LEU A 968 7.48 -27.45 -62.05
CA LEU A 968 7.75 -28.02 -63.38
C LEU A 968 7.20 -27.07 -64.44
N GLY A 969 8.08 -26.34 -65.10
CA GLY A 969 7.75 -25.41 -66.19
C GLY A 969 8.08 -25.98 -67.56
N ARG A 970 7.17 -25.80 -68.51
CA ARG A 970 7.40 -26.06 -69.94
C ARG A 970 7.04 -24.83 -70.76
N ASP A 971 8.06 -24.17 -71.30
CA ASP A 971 7.98 -23.07 -72.26
C ASP A 971 9.24 -23.10 -73.16
N ALA A 972 9.70 -21.96 -73.68
CA ALA A 972 11.00 -21.79 -74.34
C ALA A 972 12.19 -22.39 -73.56
N VAL A 973 12.07 -22.46 -72.23
CA VAL A 973 12.96 -23.24 -71.35
C VAL A 973 12.11 -24.24 -70.57
N HIS A 974 12.47 -25.52 -70.66
CA HIS A 974 11.93 -26.55 -69.77
C HIS A 974 12.75 -26.57 -68.48
N ALA A 975 12.10 -26.30 -67.35
CA ALA A 975 12.77 -26.22 -66.06
C ALA A 975 12.06 -27.11 -65.02
N ASN A 976 12.85 -27.87 -64.26
CA ASN A 976 12.40 -28.54 -63.05
C ASN A 976 13.13 -27.90 -61.86
N ARG A 977 12.41 -27.04 -61.14
CA ARG A 977 12.93 -26.29 -60.01
C ARG A 977 12.46 -26.93 -58.71
N GLN A 978 13.41 -27.23 -57.85
CA GLN A 978 13.20 -27.65 -56.48
C GLN A 978 13.70 -26.55 -55.55
N SER A 979 12.92 -26.21 -54.54
CA SER A 979 13.31 -25.25 -53.51
C SER A 979 13.10 -25.82 -52.12
N LEU A 980 14.03 -25.49 -51.23
CA LEU A 980 13.93 -25.77 -49.80
C LEU A 980 14.17 -24.46 -49.06
N ALA A 981 13.18 -24.01 -48.30
CA ALA A 981 13.29 -22.81 -47.49
C ALA A 981 13.05 -23.12 -46.02
N LEU A 982 13.88 -22.54 -45.15
CA LEU A 982 13.75 -22.61 -43.70
C LEU A 982 13.46 -21.22 -43.15
N TRP A 983 12.34 -21.09 -42.44
CA TRP A 983 11.95 -19.86 -41.75
C TRP A 983 12.23 -19.98 -40.25
N LEU A 984 13.00 -19.03 -39.70
CA LEU A 984 13.40 -18.98 -38.31
C LEU A 984 13.03 -17.61 -37.71
N PRO A 985 12.17 -17.56 -36.68
CA PRO A 985 11.97 -16.33 -35.92
C PRO A 985 13.21 -16.05 -35.07
N LEU A 986 13.80 -14.86 -35.21
CA LEU A 986 14.93 -14.39 -34.41
C LEU A 986 14.47 -13.56 -33.21
N SER A 987 13.40 -12.78 -33.38
CA SER A 987 12.71 -11.99 -32.35
C SER A 987 11.22 -11.83 -32.71
N GLU A 988 10.46 -11.06 -31.94
CA GLU A 988 9.06 -10.71 -32.30
C GLU A 988 8.96 -9.93 -33.62
N THR A 989 10.03 -9.22 -34.00
CA THR A 989 10.07 -8.30 -35.14
C THR A 989 11.02 -8.74 -36.24
N MET A 990 11.87 -9.75 -36.02
CA MET A 990 12.86 -10.22 -37.00
C MET A 990 12.70 -11.70 -37.33
N ARG A 991 12.76 -12.02 -38.63
CA ARG A 991 12.75 -13.40 -39.15
C ARG A 991 13.87 -13.60 -40.16
N LEU A 992 14.48 -14.78 -40.12
CA LEU A 992 15.47 -15.22 -41.09
C LEU A 992 14.86 -16.29 -41.98
N ARG A 993 14.94 -16.11 -43.30
CA ARG A 993 14.66 -17.13 -44.31
C ARG A 993 15.97 -17.56 -44.94
N VAL A 994 16.27 -18.86 -44.88
CA VAL A 994 17.37 -19.47 -45.65
C VAL A 994 16.75 -20.28 -46.78
N ASP A 995 17.13 -20.00 -48.02
CA ASP A 995 16.52 -20.56 -49.22
C ASP A 995 17.60 -21.19 -50.10
N ALA A 996 17.38 -22.45 -50.48
CA ALA A 996 18.20 -23.18 -51.44
C ALA A 996 17.32 -23.60 -52.63
N GLU A 997 17.70 -23.15 -53.82
CA GLU A 997 17.03 -23.47 -55.08
C GLU A 997 17.98 -24.30 -55.97
N GLN A 998 17.46 -25.36 -56.57
CA GLN A 998 18.11 -26.10 -57.63
C GLN A 998 17.15 -26.27 -58.80
N SER A 999 17.55 -25.82 -59.99
CA SER A 999 16.78 -25.94 -61.22
C SER A 999 17.56 -26.71 -62.26
N SER A 1000 16.97 -27.80 -62.79
CA SER A 1000 17.49 -28.47 -63.98
C SER A 1000 16.80 -27.94 -65.23
N GLN A 1001 17.58 -27.52 -66.23
CA GLN A 1001 17.10 -26.75 -67.37
C GLN A 1001 17.51 -27.38 -68.70
N ARG A 1002 16.64 -27.25 -69.70
CA ARG A 1002 16.94 -27.58 -71.11
C ARG A 1002 16.14 -26.68 -72.05
N ALA A 1003 16.67 -26.43 -73.24
CA ALA A 1003 15.97 -25.67 -74.26
C ALA A 1003 14.66 -26.35 -74.68
N GLY A 1004 13.60 -25.55 -74.84
CA GLY A 1004 12.33 -25.95 -75.42
C GLY A 1004 12.41 -26.06 -76.94
N LEU A 1005 11.43 -26.75 -77.53
CA LEU A 1005 11.28 -26.85 -78.99
C LEU A 1005 10.18 -25.90 -79.45
N SER A 1006 10.46 -25.14 -80.51
CA SER A 1006 9.47 -24.32 -81.19
C SER A 1006 8.40 -25.22 -81.80
N ARG A 1007 7.13 -24.93 -81.54
CA ARG A 1007 6.01 -25.70 -82.11
C ARG A 1007 5.77 -25.45 -83.59
N SER A 1008 6.23 -24.31 -84.13
CA SER A 1008 6.06 -23.97 -85.55
C SER A 1008 7.14 -24.60 -86.43
N THR A 1009 8.37 -24.70 -85.93
CA THR A 1009 9.54 -25.16 -86.71
C THR A 1009 10.11 -26.50 -86.25
N GLY A 1010 9.74 -26.99 -85.06
CA GLY A 1010 10.29 -28.21 -84.46
C GLY A 1010 11.76 -28.10 -84.04
N THR A 1011 12.37 -26.92 -84.17
CA THR A 1011 13.77 -26.64 -83.83
C THR A 1011 13.90 -26.12 -82.40
N PRO A 1012 15.06 -26.27 -81.74
CA PRO A 1012 15.32 -25.64 -80.44
C PRO A 1012 15.11 -24.12 -80.51
N GLU A 1013 14.43 -23.53 -79.53
CA GLU A 1013 14.29 -22.06 -79.42
C GLU A 1013 15.57 -21.40 -78.88
N LEU A 1014 16.40 -22.17 -78.18
CA LEU A 1014 17.70 -21.80 -77.65
C LEU A 1014 18.71 -22.90 -77.97
N GLY A 1015 20.00 -22.55 -78.05
CA GLY A 1015 21.11 -23.48 -78.18
C GLY A 1015 21.45 -24.21 -76.86
N LEU A 1016 22.74 -24.41 -76.61
CA LEU A 1016 23.28 -25.01 -75.39
C LEU A 1016 23.20 -24.05 -74.20
N ILE A 1017 22.42 -24.42 -73.19
CA ILE A 1017 22.26 -23.69 -71.93
C ILE A 1017 22.81 -24.49 -70.73
N ALA A 1018 23.12 -23.82 -69.63
CA ALA A 1018 23.51 -24.46 -68.38
C ALA A 1018 22.43 -25.43 -67.91
N ALA A 1019 22.77 -26.72 -67.82
CA ALA A 1019 21.83 -27.76 -67.40
C ALA A 1019 21.39 -27.63 -65.94
N GLN A 1020 22.14 -26.90 -65.12
CA GLN A 1020 21.86 -26.67 -63.71
C GLN A 1020 21.99 -25.18 -63.36
N ASP A 1021 21.02 -24.68 -62.60
CA ASP A 1021 21.01 -23.34 -62.03
C ASP A 1021 20.72 -23.49 -60.53
N ARG A 1022 21.70 -23.13 -59.71
CA ARG A 1022 21.65 -23.29 -58.25
C ARG A 1022 21.73 -21.93 -57.58
N ALA A 1023 20.91 -21.72 -56.56
CA ALA A 1023 20.98 -20.51 -55.75
C ALA A 1023 20.90 -20.86 -54.27
N LEU A 1024 21.67 -20.14 -53.45
CA LEU A 1024 21.56 -20.15 -52.00
C LEU A 1024 21.44 -18.71 -51.54
N SER A 1025 20.43 -18.40 -50.72
CA SER A 1025 20.24 -17.05 -50.20
C SER A 1025 19.80 -17.06 -48.74
N ALA A 1026 20.15 -15.99 -48.04
CA ALA A 1026 19.65 -15.67 -46.71
C ALA A 1026 18.94 -14.31 -46.78
N LEU A 1027 17.70 -14.26 -46.31
CA LEU A 1027 16.87 -13.06 -46.24
C LEU A 1027 16.52 -12.77 -44.79
N LEU A 1028 16.88 -11.57 -44.33
CA LEU A 1028 16.43 -11.03 -43.06
C LEU A 1028 15.21 -10.15 -43.30
N GLN A 1029 14.10 -10.49 -42.65
CA GLN A 1029 12.87 -9.71 -42.63
C GLN A 1029 12.76 -9.02 -41.28
N PHE A 1030 12.56 -7.70 -41.30
CA PHE A 1030 12.31 -6.86 -40.13
C PHE A 1030 10.95 -6.19 -40.26
N GLN A 1031 10.06 -6.45 -39.30
CA GLN A 1031 8.70 -5.95 -39.25
C GLN A 1031 8.40 -5.53 -37.79
N PRO A 1032 8.72 -4.29 -37.40
CA PRO A 1032 8.50 -3.80 -36.04
C PRO A 1032 7.02 -3.58 -35.72
N ASP A 1033 6.22 -3.23 -36.72
CA ASP A 1033 4.79 -2.94 -36.59
C ASP A 1033 4.05 -3.29 -37.90
N ARG A 1034 2.76 -2.94 -37.99
CA ARG A 1034 1.96 -3.12 -39.21
C ARG A 1034 2.32 -2.11 -40.31
N ALA A 1035 2.90 -0.97 -39.96
CA ALA A 1035 3.15 0.13 -40.89
C ALA A 1035 4.47 -0.03 -41.66
N LEU A 1036 5.44 -0.77 -41.14
CA LEU A 1036 6.76 -0.92 -41.76
C LEU A 1036 7.17 -2.39 -41.86
N GLN A 1037 7.60 -2.80 -43.06
CA GLN A 1037 8.29 -4.06 -43.29
C GLN A 1037 9.50 -3.82 -44.20
N MET A 1038 10.66 -4.34 -43.79
CA MET A 1038 11.91 -4.27 -44.52
C MET A 1038 12.46 -5.68 -44.73
N GLU A 1039 13.01 -5.94 -45.90
CA GLU A 1039 13.65 -7.21 -46.23
C GLU A 1039 15.01 -6.93 -46.87
N ALA A 1040 16.03 -7.65 -46.41
CA ALA A 1040 17.36 -7.61 -46.98
C ALA A 1040 17.82 -9.03 -47.26
N SER A 1041 18.18 -9.33 -48.51
CA SER A 1041 18.71 -10.63 -48.90
C SER A 1041 20.13 -10.53 -49.45
N LEU A 1042 20.92 -11.55 -49.17
CA LEU A 1042 22.21 -11.80 -49.79
C LEU A 1042 22.26 -13.28 -50.19
N GLY A 1043 22.75 -13.55 -51.39
CA GLY A 1043 22.85 -14.91 -51.89
C GLY A 1043 23.94 -15.07 -52.93
N GLN A 1044 24.12 -16.32 -53.35
CA GLN A 1044 25.02 -16.72 -54.40
C GLN A 1044 24.23 -17.56 -55.40
N ARG A 1045 24.28 -17.19 -56.68
CA ARG A 1045 23.70 -17.97 -57.78
C ARG A 1045 24.81 -18.51 -58.67
N SER A 1046 24.66 -19.74 -59.15
CA SER A 1046 25.56 -20.42 -60.07
C SER A 1046 24.75 -21.03 -61.20
N ALA A 1047 24.85 -20.42 -62.39
CA ALA A 1047 24.20 -20.86 -63.62
C ALA A 1047 25.25 -20.93 -64.75
N GLU A 1048 25.19 -20.06 -65.76
CA GLU A 1048 26.26 -19.94 -66.76
C GLU A 1048 27.55 -19.39 -66.14
N ARG A 1049 27.40 -18.53 -65.13
CA ARG A 1049 28.47 -18.10 -64.23
C ARG A 1049 27.99 -18.04 -62.79
N SER A 1050 28.94 -17.95 -61.87
CA SER A 1050 28.70 -17.77 -60.44
C SER A 1050 28.81 -16.30 -60.06
N PHE A 1051 27.80 -15.75 -59.39
CA PHE A 1051 27.76 -14.36 -58.96
C PHE A 1051 26.92 -14.20 -57.68
N ALA A 1052 27.23 -13.17 -56.90
CA ALA A 1052 26.45 -12.80 -55.74
C ALA A 1052 25.17 -12.06 -56.17
N THR A 1053 24.08 -12.30 -55.45
CA THR A 1053 22.78 -11.66 -55.63
C THR A 1053 22.37 -10.98 -54.34
N GLY A 1054 21.58 -9.92 -54.41
CA GLY A 1054 21.00 -9.31 -53.22
C GLY A 1054 19.72 -8.56 -53.54
N THR A 1055 18.85 -8.42 -52.56
CA THR A 1055 17.64 -7.61 -52.67
C THR A 1055 17.45 -6.78 -51.43
N LEU A 1056 17.03 -5.54 -51.59
CA LEU A 1056 16.57 -4.67 -50.51
C LEU A 1056 15.14 -4.26 -50.84
N SER A 1057 14.21 -4.59 -49.96
CA SER A 1057 12.80 -4.25 -50.12
C SER A 1057 12.31 -3.52 -48.89
N ALA A 1058 11.55 -2.45 -49.08
CA ALA A 1058 10.90 -1.70 -48.00
C ALA A 1058 9.45 -1.44 -48.39
N SER A 1059 8.53 -1.78 -47.50
CA SER A 1059 7.11 -1.48 -47.63
C SER A 1059 6.63 -0.68 -46.43
N VAL A 1060 5.98 0.45 -46.71
CA VAL A 1060 5.47 1.38 -45.70
C VAL A 1060 3.99 1.64 -45.94
N GLN A 1061 3.18 1.64 -44.88
CA GLN A 1061 1.76 1.97 -44.92
C GLN A 1061 1.52 3.32 -44.22
N PRO A 1062 1.75 4.47 -44.91
CA PRO A 1062 1.64 5.80 -44.30
C PRO A 1062 0.22 6.14 -43.85
N VAL A 1063 -0.80 5.55 -44.46
CA VAL A 1063 -2.21 5.64 -44.06
C VAL A 1063 -2.90 4.29 -44.29
N SER A 1064 -3.99 4.01 -43.59
CA SER A 1064 -4.69 2.71 -43.63
C SER A 1064 -5.07 2.22 -45.04
N ARG A 1065 -5.26 3.13 -46.00
CA ARG A 1065 -5.65 2.83 -47.38
C ARG A 1065 -4.52 2.76 -48.41
N LEU A 1066 -3.27 3.10 -48.07
CA LEU A 1066 -2.16 3.20 -49.02
C LEU A 1066 -0.94 2.45 -48.50
N THR A 1067 -0.42 1.49 -49.28
CA THR A 1067 0.87 0.84 -49.05
C THR A 1067 1.83 1.24 -50.16
N LEU A 1068 3.00 1.75 -49.79
CA LEU A 1068 4.08 2.08 -50.71
C LEU A 1068 5.15 1.00 -50.60
N ARG A 1069 5.70 0.55 -51.72
CA ARG A 1069 6.74 -0.47 -51.78
C ARG A 1069 7.90 0.00 -52.64
N ALA A 1070 9.13 -0.21 -52.17
CA ALA A 1070 10.34 0.02 -52.93
C ALA A 1070 11.19 -1.25 -52.91
N ASP A 1071 11.59 -1.74 -54.08
CA ASP A 1071 12.47 -2.90 -54.22
C ASP A 1071 13.71 -2.53 -55.03
N LEU A 1072 14.88 -2.89 -54.53
CA LEU A 1072 16.18 -2.77 -55.20
C LEU A 1072 16.79 -4.16 -55.32
N GLY A 1073 16.94 -4.65 -56.54
CA GLY A 1073 17.53 -5.95 -56.85
C GLY A 1073 18.92 -5.79 -57.44
N PHE A 1074 19.91 -6.45 -56.83
CA PHE A 1074 21.29 -6.53 -57.29
C PHE A 1074 21.57 -7.89 -57.92
N ASN A 1075 21.99 -7.90 -59.19
CA ASN A 1075 22.22 -9.11 -59.99
C ASN A 1075 21.04 -10.09 -59.96
N ALA A 1076 19.80 -9.58 -59.94
CA ALA A 1076 18.60 -10.39 -59.91
C ALA A 1076 18.43 -11.18 -61.21
N ARG A 1077 17.62 -12.26 -61.17
CA ARG A 1077 17.27 -13.05 -62.36
C ARG A 1077 16.42 -12.19 -63.30
N ALA A 1078 16.82 -12.10 -64.58
CA ALA A 1078 16.12 -11.32 -65.59
C ALA A 1078 15.14 -12.21 -66.37
N THR A 1079 13.84 -12.13 -66.15
CA THR A 1079 12.84 -13.06 -66.72
C THR A 1079 12.08 -12.51 -67.92
N ASP A 1080 12.50 -11.38 -68.48
CA ASP A 1080 11.77 -10.69 -69.55
C ASP A 1080 11.72 -11.51 -70.86
N THR A 1081 12.77 -12.29 -71.13
CA THR A 1081 12.86 -13.21 -72.28
C THR A 1081 13.58 -14.48 -71.85
N ALA A 1082 13.36 -15.57 -72.58
CA ALA A 1082 14.04 -16.85 -72.30
C ALA A 1082 15.58 -16.75 -72.36
N PRO A 1083 16.20 -16.08 -73.36
CA PRO A 1083 17.64 -15.82 -73.35
C PRO A 1083 18.14 -15.05 -72.11
N LEU A 1084 17.40 -14.02 -71.66
CA LEU A 1084 17.75 -13.27 -70.45
C LEU A 1084 17.61 -14.10 -69.18
N ALA A 1085 16.62 -15.00 -69.11
CA ALA A 1085 16.39 -15.84 -67.93
C ALA A 1085 17.54 -16.81 -67.67
N VAL A 1086 18.13 -17.32 -68.76
CA VAL A 1086 19.23 -18.29 -68.73
C VAL A 1086 20.57 -17.60 -68.53
N ALA A 1087 20.87 -16.54 -69.31
CA ALA A 1087 22.22 -16.00 -69.47
C ALA A 1087 22.38 -14.55 -68.97
N GLY A 1088 21.28 -13.91 -68.61
CA GLY A 1088 21.24 -12.52 -68.14
C GLY A 1088 21.23 -12.41 -66.61
N ARG A 1089 21.55 -11.20 -66.17
CA ARG A 1089 21.32 -10.67 -64.82
C ARG A 1089 20.78 -9.25 -64.96
N GLN A 1090 20.03 -8.78 -63.97
CA GLN A 1090 19.54 -7.41 -63.97
C GLN A 1090 19.84 -6.69 -62.65
N GLN A 1091 20.15 -5.40 -62.76
CA GLN A 1091 19.99 -4.47 -61.64
C GLN A 1091 18.60 -3.87 -61.78
N GLU A 1092 17.75 -3.99 -60.77
CA GLU A 1092 16.38 -3.49 -60.85
C GLU A 1092 16.02 -2.58 -59.69
N ALA A 1093 15.21 -1.57 -59.98
CA ALA A 1093 14.55 -0.72 -59.01
C ALA A 1093 13.05 -0.73 -59.32
N ARG A 1094 12.22 -1.03 -58.32
CA ARG A 1094 10.76 -1.01 -58.44
C ARG A 1094 10.17 -0.09 -57.38
N LEU A 1095 9.19 0.71 -57.77
CA LEU A 1095 8.39 1.55 -56.88
C LEU A 1095 6.92 1.23 -57.09
N GLY A 1096 6.27 0.68 -56.07
CA GLY A 1096 4.88 0.27 -56.08
C GLY A 1096 4.01 1.10 -55.13
N ALA A 1097 2.75 1.27 -55.48
CA ALA A 1097 1.71 1.86 -54.63
C ALA A 1097 0.43 1.02 -54.73
N ASP A 1098 -0.04 0.52 -53.60
CA ASP A 1098 -1.29 -0.21 -53.43
C ASP A 1098 -2.30 0.68 -52.69
N LEU A 1099 -3.35 1.12 -53.38
CA LEU A 1099 -4.40 2.01 -52.87
C LEU A 1099 -5.73 1.27 -52.77
N ARG A 1100 -6.41 1.36 -51.63
CA ARG A 1100 -7.80 0.92 -51.47
C ARG A 1100 -8.72 2.13 -51.61
N LEU A 1101 -9.36 2.28 -52.77
CA LEU A 1101 -10.31 3.38 -53.01
C LEU A 1101 -11.58 3.20 -52.17
N THR A 1102 -12.04 1.96 -52.05
CA THR A 1102 -13.09 1.50 -51.12
C THR A 1102 -12.64 0.18 -50.50
N GLN A 1103 -13.38 -0.37 -49.53
CA GLN A 1103 -13.12 -1.72 -49.00
C GLN A 1103 -13.14 -2.81 -50.08
N THR A 1104 -13.80 -2.57 -51.22
CA THR A 1104 -13.96 -3.53 -52.31
C THR A 1104 -13.13 -3.22 -53.56
N THR A 1105 -12.46 -2.07 -53.65
CA THR A 1105 -11.84 -1.61 -54.90
C THR A 1105 -10.34 -1.34 -54.71
N PRO A 1106 -9.49 -2.39 -54.83
CA PRO A 1106 -8.03 -2.23 -54.80
C PRO A 1106 -7.49 -1.70 -56.13
N VAL A 1107 -6.49 -0.82 -56.05
CA VAL A 1107 -5.72 -0.29 -57.17
C VAL A 1107 -4.24 -0.50 -56.89
N ARG A 1108 -3.50 -1.07 -57.83
CA ARG A 1108 -2.04 -1.24 -57.74
C ARG A 1108 -1.36 -0.56 -58.91
N VAL A 1109 -0.26 0.13 -58.64
CA VAL A 1109 0.60 0.74 -59.67
C VAL A 1109 2.04 0.42 -59.33
N THR A 1110 2.82 -0.04 -60.30
CA THR A 1110 4.25 -0.34 -60.13
C THR A 1110 5.06 0.27 -61.28
N LEU A 1111 6.09 1.02 -60.92
CA LEU A 1111 7.11 1.52 -61.83
C LEU A 1111 8.35 0.64 -61.69
N ARG A 1112 8.91 0.20 -62.82
CA ARG A 1112 10.13 -0.63 -62.88
C ARG A 1112 11.18 0.08 -63.71
N ALA A 1113 12.39 0.21 -63.19
CA ALA A 1113 13.58 0.57 -63.96
C ALA A 1113 14.60 -0.57 -63.82
N ALA A 1114 15.14 -1.06 -64.93
CA ALA A 1114 16.13 -2.13 -64.91
C ALA A 1114 17.29 -1.87 -65.87
N GLN A 1115 18.49 -2.24 -65.46
CA GLN A 1115 19.65 -2.42 -66.32
C GLN A 1115 19.83 -3.91 -66.58
N LEU A 1116 19.92 -4.28 -67.85
CA LEU A 1116 20.06 -5.66 -68.30
C LEU A 1116 21.51 -5.90 -68.70
N ASP A 1117 22.14 -6.89 -68.08
CA ASP A 1117 23.53 -7.28 -68.34
C ASP A 1117 23.62 -8.81 -68.56
N LEU A 1118 24.68 -9.29 -69.20
CA LEU A 1118 25.04 -10.70 -69.20
C LEU A 1118 25.58 -11.12 -67.83
N GLN A 1119 25.50 -12.41 -67.52
CA GLN A 1119 26.13 -12.99 -66.32
C GLN A 1119 27.66 -12.84 -66.31
N SER A 1120 28.29 -12.61 -67.47
CA SER A 1120 29.71 -12.28 -67.62
C SER A 1120 30.05 -10.81 -67.36
N GLY A 1121 29.05 -9.92 -67.33
CA GLY A 1121 29.19 -8.53 -66.91
C GLY A 1121 28.92 -7.48 -67.98
N GLU A 1122 28.85 -7.87 -69.25
CA GLU A 1122 28.63 -6.99 -70.38
C GLU A 1122 27.19 -6.46 -70.43
N ARG A 1123 27.03 -5.20 -70.85
CA ARG A 1123 25.73 -4.51 -70.83
C ARG A 1123 24.90 -4.82 -72.08
N LEU A 1124 23.65 -5.25 -71.89
CA LEU A 1124 22.71 -5.59 -72.96
C LEU A 1124 21.69 -4.48 -73.25
N GLY A 1125 21.31 -3.71 -72.23
CA GLY A 1125 20.36 -2.61 -72.40
C GLY A 1125 19.77 -2.08 -71.10
N THR A 1126 18.67 -1.35 -71.24
CA THR A 1126 17.84 -0.87 -70.12
C THR A 1126 16.35 -1.08 -70.41
N ALA A 1127 15.56 -1.20 -69.35
CA ALA A 1127 14.11 -1.32 -69.39
C ALA A 1127 13.47 -0.31 -68.44
N LEU A 1128 12.38 0.32 -68.88
CA LEU A 1128 11.51 1.14 -68.05
C LEU A 1128 10.06 0.67 -68.22
N GLY A 1129 9.47 0.12 -67.17
CA GLY A 1129 8.14 -0.47 -67.14
C GLY A 1129 7.16 0.29 -66.23
N LEU A 1130 5.89 0.27 -66.62
CA LEU A 1130 4.76 0.69 -65.80
C LEU A 1130 3.73 -0.45 -65.82
N ASP A 1131 3.40 -0.99 -64.65
CA ASP A 1131 2.35 -1.97 -64.44
C ASP A 1131 1.21 -1.34 -63.62
N TRP A 1132 -0.04 -1.64 -63.95
CA TRP A 1132 -1.20 -1.17 -63.19
C TRP A 1132 -2.31 -2.23 -63.15
N GLU A 1133 -3.05 -2.28 -62.05
CA GLU A 1133 -4.19 -3.19 -61.83
C GLU A 1133 -5.29 -2.45 -61.06
N ILE A 1134 -6.54 -2.60 -61.49
CA ILE A 1134 -7.74 -2.11 -60.79
C ILE A 1134 -8.68 -3.30 -60.60
N GLY A 1135 -9.04 -3.58 -59.35
CA GLY A 1135 -9.90 -4.71 -58.99
C GLY A 1135 -11.23 -4.28 -58.38
N GLN A 1136 -12.19 -5.18 -58.41
CA GLN A 1136 -13.45 -5.12 -57.67
C GLN A 1136 -13.72 -6.46 -56.99
N VAL A 1137 -13.80 -6.45 -55.66
CA VAL A 1137 -14.18 -7.60 -54.83
C VAL A 1137 -15.71 -7.68 -54.82
N LEU A 1138 -16.23 -8.78 -55.35
CA LEU A 1138 -17.67 -9.06 -55.42
C LEU A 1138 -18.16 -9.77 -54.16
N ARG A 1139 -17.29 -10.59 -53.56
CA ARG A 1139 -17.54 -11.33 -52.32
C ARG A 1139 -16.23 -11.48 -51.55
N GLY A 1140 -16.20 -11.04 -50.30
CA GLY A 1140 -15.02 -11.18 -49.42
C GLY A 1140 -14.97 -12.48 -48.63
N ALA A 1141 -16.12 -13.15 -48.42
CA ALA A 1141 -16.19 -14.43 -47.73
C ALA A 1141 -15.80 -15.59 -48.64
N THR A 1142 -15.15 -16.63 -48.10
CA THR A 1142 -14.65 -17.76 -48.89
C THR A 1142 -15.78 -18.49 -49.66
N PRO A 1143 -15.60 -18.81 -50.96
CA PRO A 1143 -14.49 -18.36 -51.82
C PRO A 1143 -14.60 -16.86 -52.13
N ASP A 1144 -13.50 -16.14 -51.94
CA ASP A 1144 -13.39 -14.73 -52.33
C ASP A 1144 -13.51 -14.61 -53.85
N LEU A 1145 -14.37 -13.71 -54.34
CA LEU A 1145 -14.61 -13.52 -55.76
C LEU A 1145 -14.22 -12.10 -56.16
N SER A 1146 -13.39 -11.97 -57.19
CA SER A 1146 -12.94 -10.67 -57.68
C SER A 1146 -12.79 -10.62 -59.20
N VAL A 1147 -13.01 -9.43 -59.75
CA VAL A 1147 -12.78 -9.09 -61.16
C VAL A 1147 -11.72 -8.01 -61.20
N ARG A 1148 -10.79 -8.09 -62.17
CA ARG A 1148 -9.70 -7.13 -62.32
C ARG A 1148 -9.48 -6.73 -63.77
N VAL A 1149 -9.04 -5.50 -63.95
CA VAL A 1149 -8.52 -4.96 -65.21
C VAL A 1149 -7.08 -4.55 -64.96
N PHE A 1150 -6.17 -4.97 -65.83
CA PHE A 1150 -4.74 -4.71 -65.65
C PHE A 1150 -4.06 -4.37 -66.96
N GLY A 1151 -2.91 -3.73 -66.87
CA GLY A 1151 -2.05 -3.49 -68.01
C GLY A 1151 -0.61 -3.24 -67.62
N SER A 1152 0.29 -3.48 -68.56
CA SER A 1152 1.70 -3.17 -68.46
C SER A 1152 2.22 -2.53 -69.74
N TYR A 1153 3.18 -1.62 -69.59
CA TYR A 1153 3.91 -1.03 -70.69
C TYR A 1153 5.39 -0.99 -70.35
N THR A 1154 6.21 -1.65 -71.16
CA THR A 1154 7.66 -1.71 -70.94
C THR A 1154 8.41 -1.21 -72.16
N ARG A 1155 9.24 -0.18 -71.93
CA ARG A 1155 10.13 0.40 -72.92
C ARG A 1155 11.54 -0.16 -72.76
N TYR A 1156 12.02 -0.85 -73.78
CA TYR A 1156 13.38 -1.39 -73.85
C TYR A 1156 14.29 -0.52 -74.72
N ARG A 1157 15.57 -0.38 -74.32
CA ARG A 1157 16.65 0.22 -75.12
C ARG A 1157 17.84 -0.74 -75.14
N ARG A 1158 18.33 -1.08 -76.33
CA ARG A 1158 19.44 -2.01 -76.54
C ARG A 1158 20.78 -1.27 -76.61
N THR A 1159 21.86 -1.92 -76.19
CA THR A 1159 23.25 -1.47 -76.46
C THR A 1159 23.81 -2.16 -77.71
N GLY A 1160 24.47 -1.39 -78.59
CA GLY A 1160 24.93 -1.87 -79.90
C GLY A 1160 26.32 -2.52 -79.94
N SER A 1161 26.84 -3.03 -78.82
CA SER A 1161 28.18 -3.62 -78.74
C SER A 1161 28.21 -5.09 -79.14
N ALA A 1162 29.30 -5.53 -79.79
CA ALA A 1162 29.56 -6.95 -80.03
C ALA A 1162 29.63 -7.71 -78.70
N LEU A 1163 28.89 -8.82 -78.59
CA LEU A 1163 28.82 -9.64 -77.38
C LEU A 1163 29.98 -10.65 -77.32
N PRO A 1164 30.33 -11.23 -76.17
CA PRO A 1164 31.42 -12.20 -76.07
C PRO A 1164 31.17 -13.49 -76.87
N GLY A 1165 32.21 -14.12 -77.42
CA GLY A 1165 32.08 -15.31 -78.28
C GLY A 1165 31.41 -16.53 -77.63
N TRP A 1166 31.42 -16.65 -76.30
CA TRP A 1166 30.72 -17.74 -75.61
C TRP A 1166 29.20 -17.72 -75.81
N THR A 1167 28.64 -16.55 -76.14
CA THR A 1167 27.19 -16.38 -76.37
C THR A 1167 26.70 -17.07 -77.65
N ALA A 1168 27.60 -17.39 -78.59
CA ALA A 1168 27.28 -18.12 -79.81
C ALA A 1168 26.71 -19.53 -79.55
N ARG A 1169 26.99 -20.13 -78.38
CA ARG A 1169 26.38 -21.44 -78.03
C ARG A 1169 24.90 -21.32 -77.65
N LEU A 1170 24.41 -20.13 -77.31
CA LEU A 1170 23.03 -19.90 -76.86
C LEU A 1170 22.05 -19.77 -78.04
N THR A 1171 22.55 -19.56 -79.25
CA THR A 1171 21.75 -19.51 -80.47
C THR A 1171 21.63 -20.91 -81.10
N PRO A 1172 20.48 -21.29 -81.66
CA PRO A 1172 20.30 -22.63 -82.25
C PRO A 1172 21.20 -22.93 -83.45
N ASP A 1173 21.63 -21.90 -84.18
CA ASP A 1173 22.47 -21.97 -85.38
C ASP A 1173 23.97 -21.77 -85.09
N GLY A 1174 24.34 -21.51 -83.83
CA GLY A 1174 25.74 -21.30 -83.42
C GLY A 1174 26.31 -19.94 -83.85
N SER A 1175 25.49 -19.03 -84.38
CA SER A 1175 25.92 -17.68 -84.78
C SER A 1175 26.04 -16.76 -83.56
N GLN A 1176 26.95 -15.78 -83.60
CA GLN A 1176 27.14 -14.85 -82.49
C GLN A 1176 25.96 -13.88 -82.40
N PRO A 1177 25.16 -13.89 -81.31
CA PRO A 1177 24.00 -13.02 -81.19
C PRO A 1177 24.38 -11.56 -80.95
N ASP A 1178 23.47 -10.66 -81.29
CA ASP A 1178 23.51 -9.25 -80.87
C ASP A 1178 22.62 -9.02 -79.62
N ALA A 1179 22.52 -7.77 -79.16
CA ALA A 1179 21.66 -7.43 -78.02
C ALA A 1179 20.16 -7.66 -78.29
N ALA A 1180 19.73 -7.76 -79.56
CA ALA A 1180 18.32 -7.99 -79.91
C ALA A 1180 17.86 -9.43 -79.64
N PHE A 1181 18.79 -10.39 -79.61
CA PHE A 1181 18.52 -11.74 -79.15
C PHE A 1181 18.08 -11.77 -77.67
N PHE A 1182 18.71 -10.96 -76.81
CA PHE A 1182 18.42 -10.94 -75.38
C PHE A 1182 17.29 -9.97 -75.01
N VAL A 1183 17.41 -8.71 -75.46
CA VAL A 1183 16.52 -7.63 -75.04
C VAL A 1183 15.37 -7.52 -76.03
N PRO A 1184 14.11 -7.72 -75.60
CA PRO A 1184 12.97 -7.68 -76.50
C PRO A 1184 12.69 -6.24 -76.95
N ASP A 1185 11.81 -6.09 -77.92
CA ASP A 1185 11.33 -4.75 -78.26
C ASP A 1185 10.29 -4.25 -77.25
N SER A 1186 10.08 -2.93 -77.22
CA SER A 1186 9.06 -2.31 -76.36
C SER A 1186 7.65 -2.80 -76.68
N PHE A 1187 6.87 -3.15 -75.65
CA PHE A 1187 5.52 -3.71 -75.81
C PHE A 1187 4.55 -3.15 -74.76
N ALA A 1188 3.25 -3.28 -75.07
CA ALA A 1188 2.14 -3.04 -74.15
C ALA A 1188 1.32 -4.31 -74.01
N LEU A 1189 0.87 -4.63 -72.80
CA LEU A 1189 -0.01 -5.74 -72.49
C LEU A 1189 -1.21 -5.20 -71.73
N HIS A 1190 -2.43 -5.57 -72.10
CA HIS A 1190 -3.64 -5.22 -71.36
C HIS A 1190 -4.49 -6.46 -71.17
N GLY A 1191 -5.24 -6.55 -70.08
CA GLY A 1191 -6.06 -7.72 -69.81
C GLY A 1191 -7.18 -7.50 -68.81
N VAL A 1192 -8.09 -8.46 -68.80
CA VAL A 1192 -9.18 -8.58 -67.83
C VAL A 1192 -9.10 -9.96 -67.22
N GLY A 1193 -9.27 -10.04 -65.90
CA GLY A 1193 -9.19 -11.30 -65.16
C GLY A 1193 -10.31 -11.48 -64.16
N LEU A 1194 -10.59 -12.75 -63.85
CA LEU A 1194 -11.52 -13.19 -62.83
C LEU A 1194 -10.81 -14.18 -61.92
N SER A 1195 -10.96 -14.00 -60.62
CA SER A 1195 -10.37 -14.89 -59.62
C SER A 1195 -11.38 -15.31 -58.55
N ALA A 1196 -11.26 -16.56 -58.13
CA ALA A 1196 -12.07 -17.17 -57.08
C ALA A 1196 -11.19 -17.97 -56.11
N GLY A 1197 -11.32 -17.73 -54.82
CA GLY A 1197 -10.62 -18.52 -53.78
C GLY A 1197 -9.12 -18.25 -53.66
N LEU A 1198 -8.60 -17.17 -54.26
CA LEU A 1198 -7.15 -16.90 -54.30
C LEU A 1198 -6.54 -16.73 -52.92
N ALA A 1199 -7.32 -16.29 -51.92
CA ALA A 1199 -6.85 -16.15 -50.55
C ALA A 1199 -6.29 -17.48 -49.96
N ALA A 1200 -6.79 -18.63 -50.41
CA ALA A 1200 -6.34 -19.95 -49.95
C ALA A 1200 -4.89 -20.29 -50.36
N ARG A 1201 -4.31 -19.55 -51.31
CA ARG A 1201 -2.92 -19.75 -51.76
C ARG A 1201 -1.88 -19.26 -50.76
N ASP A 1202 -2.21 -18.18 -50.03
CA ASP A 1202 -1.27 -17.43 -49.20
C ASP A 1202 -1.64 -17.43 -47.70
N SER A 1203 -2.69 -18.18 -47.31
CA SER A 1203 -3.16 -18.31 -45.93
C SER A 1203 -3.35 -19.77 -45.52
N TYR A 1204 -3.25 -20.04 -44.22
CA TYR A 1204 -3.47 -21.39 -43.70
C TYR A 1204 -4.95 -21.75 -43.83
N THR A 1205 -5.24 -22.93 -44.37
CA THR A 1205 -6.62 -23.44 -44.50
C THR A 1205 -6.70 -24.87 -43.95
N ARG A 1206 -7.57 -25.08 -42.96
CA ARG A 1206 -7.79 -26.42 -42.38
C ARG A 1206 -8.53 -27.34 -43.36
N ALA A 1207 -9.51 -26.81 -44.09
CA ALA A 1207 -10.26 -27.54 -45.12
C ALA A 1207 -9.57 -27.38 -46.48
N TRP A 1208 -9.70 -28.38 -47.36
CA TRP A 1208 -9.25 -28.27 -48.75
C TRP A 1208 -10.09 -27.21 -49.48
N ARG A 1209 -9.45 -26.14 -49.95
CA ARG A 1209 -10.06 -25.02 -50.65
C ARG A 1209 -9.53 -24.96 -52.09
N PRO A 1210 -10.41 -25.08 -53.11
CA PRO A 1210 -10.02 -24.86 -54.49
C PRO A 1210 -9.88 -23.37 -54.78
N PHE A 1211 -9.01 -23.03 -55.74
CA PHE A 1211 -8.87 -21.68 -56.25
C PHE A 1211 -8.69 -21.68 -57.77
N LEU A 1212 -9.06 -20.56 -58.39
CA LEU A 1212 -9.08 -20.34 -59.83
C LEU A 1212 -8.68 -18.91 -60.15
N ASP A 1213 -7.83 -18.74 -61.16
CA ASP A 1213 -7.46 -17.44 -61.73
C ASP A 1213 -7.49 -17.54 -63.26
N LEU A 1214 -8.34 -16.75 -63.89
CA LEU A 1214 -8.53 -16.69 -65.33
C LEU A 1214 -8.22 -15.29 -65.83
N SER A 1215 -7.55 -15.18 -66.96
CA SER A 1215 -7.25 -13.89 -67.59
C SER A 1215 -7.30 -14.00 -69.12
N LEU A 1216 -7.80 -12.94 -69.73
CA LEU A 1216 -7.72 -12.69 -71.16
C LEU A 1216 -6.81 -11.49 -71.37
N THR A 1217 -5.84 -11.60 -72.26
CA THR A 1217 -4.82 -10.58 -72.46
C THR A 1217 -4.68 -10.20 -73.93
N HIS A 1218 -4.14 -9.01 -74.19
CA HIS A 1218 -3.80 -8.55 -75.52
C HIS A 1218 -2.42 -7.90 -75.51
N HIS A 1219 -1.49 -8.49 -76.25
CA HIS A 1219 -0.10 -8.04 -76.37
C HIS A 1219 0.06 -7.24 -77.68
N SER A 1220 0.58 -6.02 -77.61
CA SER A 1220 0.64 -5.10 -78.77
C SER A 1220 1.40 -5.63 -79.99
N ARG A 1221 2.29 -6.61 -79.78
CA ARG A 1221 3.08 -7.26 -80.85
C ARG A 1221 2.67 -8.69 -81.19
N LEU A 1222 2.10 -9.40 -80.21
CA LEU A 1222 1.84 -10.84 -80.34
C LEU A 1222 0.33 -11.12 -80.51
N GLY A 1223 -0.55 -10.16 -80.22
CA GLY A 1223 -2.00 -10.30 -80.31
C GLY A 1223 -2.65 -10.83 -79.03
N ALA A 1224 -3.84 -11.40 -79.18
CA ALA A 1224 -4.66 -11.89 -78.07
C ALA A 1224 -4.09 -13.16 -77.41
N GLY A 1225 -4.12 -13.20 -76.08
CA GLY A 1225 -3.61 -14.28 -75.24
C GLY A 1225 -4.59 -14.63 -74.11
N TYR A 1226 -4.22 -15.64 -73.33
CA TYR A 1226 -4.99 -16.08 -72.17
C TYR A 1226 -4.07 -16.63 -71.08
N GLY A 1227 -4.57 -16.66 -69.85
CA GLY A 1227 -3.95 -17.32 -68.71
C GLY A 1227 -5.00 -18.01 -67.86
N ALA A 1228 -4.74 -19.23 -67.44
CA ALA A 1228 -5.60 -20.00 -66.55
C ALA A 1228 -4.76 -20.75 -65.52
N THR A 1229 -5.04 -20.51 -64.24
CA THR A 1229 -4.44 -21.23 -63.12
C THR A 1229 -5.54 -21.82 -62.26
N VAL A 1230 -5.48 -23.13 -62.00
CA VAL A 1230 -6.37 -23.83 -61.08
C VAL A 1230 -5.54 -24.55 -60.03
N GLY A 1231 -6.02 -24.57 -58.79
CA GLY A 1231 -5.33 -25.28 -57.73
C GLY A 1231 -6.21 -25.57 -56.54
N VAL A 1232 -5.62 -26.25 -55.57
CA VAL A 1232 -6.24 -26.56 -54.29
C VAL A 1232 -5.19 -26.47 -53.19
N ALA A 1233 -5.59 -25.91 -52.05
CA ALA A 1233 -4.76 -25.80 -50.86
C ALA A 1233 -5.49 -26.39 -49.66
N GLY A 1234 -4.77 -27.09 -48.79
CA GLY A 1234 -5.37 -27.64 -47.57
C GLY A 1234 -4.36 -28.41 -46.73
N ARG A 1235 -4.85 -28.87 -45.59
CA ARG A 1235 -4.08 -29.64 -44.63
C ARG A 1235 -3.97 -31.11 -45.01
N LEU A 1236 -2.78 -31.69 -44.82
CA LEU A 1236 -2.51 -33.12 -44.96
C LEU A 1236 -2.57 -33.80 -43.58
N LEU A 1237 -1.68 -33.43 -42.66
CA LEU A 1237 -1.51 -33.96 -41.30
C LEU A 1237 -1.11 -32.85 -40.30
N GLY A 1238 -1.82 -32.75 -39.17
CA GLY A 1238 -1.42 -31.86 -38.08
C GLY A 1238 -1.70 -30.38 -38.35
N SER A 1239 -0.67 -29.58 -38.61
CA SER A 1239 -0.72 -28.13 -38.91
C SER A 1239 -0.03 -27.78 -40.24
N ASP A 1240 0.22 -28.78 -41.08
CA ASP A 1240 0.84 -28.61 -42.39
C ASP A 1240 -0.11 -27.99 -43.43
N LEU A 1241 0.47 -27.53 -44.54
CA LEU A 1241 -0.28 -27.03 -45.69
C LEU A 1241 0.33 -27.58 -46.98
N LEU A 1242 -0.49 -28.24 -47.79
CA LEU A 1242 -0.14 -28.65 -49.16
C LEU A 1242 -0.93 -27.82 -50.17
N LEU A 1243 -0.21 -27.24 -51.12
CA LEU A 1243 -0.76 -26.54 -52.27
C LEU A 1243 -0.34 -27.26 -53.55
N LEU A 1244 -1.33 -27.54 -54.40
CA LEU A 1244 -1.14 -28.08 -55.75
C LEU A 1244 -1.76 -27.09 -56.75
N GLN A 1245 -1.01 -26.72 -57.78
CA GLN A 1245 -1.46 -25.79 -58.81
C GLN A 1245 -1.04 -26.23 -60.21
N LEU A 1246 -1.92 -25.99 -61.18
CA LEU A 1246 -1.74 -26.22 -62.59
C LEU A 1246 -2.04 -24.91 -63.32
N GLY A 1247 -1.07 -24.42 -64.08
CA GLY A 1247 -1.18 -23.17 -64.83
C GLY A 1247 -0.90 -23.37 -66.31
N THR A 1248 -1.61 -22.65 -67.16
CA THR A 1248 -1.28 -22.47 -68.56
C THR A 1248 -1.44 -21.01 -68.96
N SER A 1249 -0.53 -20.49 -69.76
CA SER A 1249 -0.63 -19.13 -70.30
C SER A 1249 -0.09 -19.07 -71.72
N ARG A 1250 -0.61 -18.13 -72.50
CA ARG A 1250 -0.18 -17.86 -73.87
C ARG A 1250 -0.28 -16.36 -74.11
N SER A 1251 0.80 -15.75 -74.58
CA SER A 1251 0.82 -14.34 -74.99
C SER A 1251 0.79 -14.25 -76.52
N GLY A 1252 -0.40 -14.16 -77.13
CA GLY A 1252 -0.51 -13.95 -78.57
C GLY A 1252 -0.03 -15.14 -79.42
N THR A 1253 0.81 -14.86 -80.42
CA THR A 1253 1.52 -15.85 -81.26
C THR A 1253 2.71 -16.52 -80.57
N GLY A 1254 3.00 -16.18 -79.31
CA GLY A 1254 4.05 -16.86 -78.52
C GLY A 1254 3.73 -18.33 -78.21
N SER A 1255 4.72 -19.04 -77.66
CA SER A 1255 4.57 -20.41 -77.14
C SER A 1255 3.55 -20.46 -75.98
N ASP A 1256 2.73 -21.52 -75.89
CA ASP A 1256 1.98 -21.72 -74.63
C ASP A 1256 2.95 -22.24 -73.57
N ALA A 1257 3.00 -21.55 -72.45
CA ALA A 1257 3.65 -21.97 -71.24
C ALA A 1257 2.70 -22.85 -70.41
N ARG A 1258 3.25 -23.92 -69.82
CA ARG A 1258 2.54 -24.78 -68.86
C ARG A 1258 3.37 -24.92 -67.59
N ALA A 1259 2.73 -24.85 -66.44
CA ALA A 1259 3.38 -25.01 -65.15
C ALA A 1259 2.59 -25.96 -64.26
N LEU A 1260 3.28 -26.86 -63.57
CA LEU A 1260 2.76 -27.60 -62.42
C LEU A 1260 3.57 -27.17 -61.20
N GLY A 1261 2.90 -26.67 -60.17
CA GLY A 1261 3.52 -26.28 -58.91
C GLY A 1261 3.00 -27.12 -57.75
N LEU A 1262 3.91 -27.55 -56.88
CA LEU A 1262 3.62 -28.15 -55.59
C LEU A 1262 4.37 -27.35 -54.53
N ARG A 1263 3.68 -26.95 -53.45
CA ARG A 1263 4.29 -26.34 -52.28
C ARG A 1263 3.78 -27.04 -51.04
N TYR A 1264 4.71 -27.56 -50.24
CA TYR A 1264 4.42 -28.18 -48.96
C TYR A 1264 5.08 -27.37 -47.84
N VAL A 1265 4.30 -27.00 -46.84
CA VAL A 1265 4.75 -26.21 -45.69
C VAL A 1265 4.55 -27.01 -44.42
N LEU A 1266 5.64 -27.25 -43.69
CA LEU A 1266 5.66 -28.00 -42.45
C LEU A 1266 6.13 -27.12 -41.28
N PRO A 1267 5.22 -26.69 -40.38
CA PRO A 1267 5.58 -26.08 -39.10
C PRO A 1267 6.21 -27.10 -38.14
N PHE A 1268 7.16 -26.68 -37.30
CA PHE A 1268 7.79 -27.55 -36.28
C PHE A 1268 8.28 -26.81 -35.03
#